data_AF-A0AA35N8D4-F1
#
_entry.id   AF-A0AA35N8D4-F1
#
_cell.length_a   1.000
_cell.length_b   1.000
_cell.length_c   1.000
_cell.angle_alpha   90.00
_cell.angle_beta   90.00
_cell.angle_gamma   90.00
#
_symmetry.space_group_name_H-M   'P 1'
#
loop_
_entity.id
_entity.type
_entity.pdbx_description
1 polymer ?
#
loop_
_entity_poly.entity_id
_entity_poly.type
_entity_poly.pdbx_seq_one_letter_code
_entity_poly.pdbx_strand_id
1 'polypeptide(L)'
;MSLESLGEKLGVSKSFMSYVESDERSLSEEQASILSGIVGIPADLLLLSAGRLPTDVREAISSDAAEVTASVRQHFEQHAIEYPDRPTRPLPSVSTLKENISTSDIPERVAVSKSTTEYRAHSYHTKVPPEAIRPFIRALSKPGDLVLDPFSGSGMTGVAALMEGRNALLSDLSPAAVHISRNYTTPCDPKEFSSALQKVAEQVDPTMRWLYQPIMQPGQTIEYTTWSDVFCCGECQKDILYWDVVHTAGGTDARGLTCPHCDTYLRKSDLVWVSEIPVQTHVSAGSTRISSHVPTQHEMELIEEANEAPIPHWIPRVPFGSDREMWRASHTGMGISEVSHFFTKRNLHALAALRHAIVTTSEGRIREALMFAFTACINRASRRYQWNAKRPTNVMTGTLYISSLRYEWNVWSLFRRKAADVKRYFERFPKTSTTAQVMHRSATDLSCLPDGSVSMVFMDPPFGSNIFYADSSLLWEAWLGSLTDNTEEIVVNKSRGRVGGGKTMDDYGHLMTKAFSEVARVLKPGGYAVLAFSNSDDQIWMEIQKAMAAAKLETDTVHILDKGQPSIKGVKGVTGKESVTTLDLLITMRKPAYTVEDISNNTASSAFVDSAVKNALLSGGSRTDDIYSSVIQALLAGNYSLSGITMPNIAKRCARLGAREVAGKWTLENTQSLEQRDFVKEYLSIKDSLPIATLSTTPKKAPAAPLVPGGRNSALYTAHSYHTKVPPEAIIPFIEHFTKPGDVVLDPFCGSGMTGVAAALTSRQAILNDLSPAATHLAWNHTHPCDPSDLEVAFAEIEAKVGERMGEIYGTTDENGAPALLHWTMWSSRHKCPHCGKIFALWDAIDRSEGRIGSTITCPLCEHEVVRKKLPTIDSVPAWLAYKTKDGRRLERKAEKKDIAKALAFSRGDIEDWFPSVDIGPDREMYIRCALQNKNVREIADFYTDRNLLALSLIWKAIGEITDKRKRLAMAFAFTNTAWHGTRMRRYNARGGQRPLTGTLYIPQLSSECNVFEVMRNKIAQLKKYYAAFQPTAKQMPFVLNGSATNLSALQDGSIDYVFTDPPFGSNLFYADCNLIWESWLGRITDPTNEAVVNKSLTESAGGKSLEGYEALMTGAMREIARVLKPGGWATVVFHNTDGGVWAALQSAAKEAGFEFHEAASLDRKQQSHKGYKGRSGQEDVAHFDVVMNLRKPERVKAAPANKTTKAFNLQELVAELAADPVFAARGVQGIHAEVMRRMASTDASNFVDFSEIREMLEKSSQPGTAPKGQLSLID
;
A
#
# COMPACT_ATOMS: atom_id res chain seq x y z
N MET A 1 -49.96 63.42 -11.91
CA MET A 1 -50.81 62.24 -12.20
C MET A 1 -50.67 61.25 -11.05
N SER A 2 -51.67 60.42 -10.76
CA SER A 2 -51.49 59.27 -9.85
C SER A 2 -50.61 58.21 -10.52
N LEU A 3 -49.88 57.40 -9.73
CA LEU A 3 -49.05 56.29 -10.26
C LEU A 3 -49.86 55.29 -11.10
N GLU A 4 -51.14 55.14 -10.80
CA GLU A 4 -52.08 54.26 -11.51
C GLU A 4 -52.37 54.80 -12.92
N SER A 5 -52.67 56.10 -13.01
CA SER A 5 -52.84 56.80 -14.28
C SER A 5 -51.54 56.86 -15.11
N LEU A 6 -50.40 56.92 -14.44
CA LEU A 6 -49.08 56.91 -15.08
C LEU A 6 -48.73 55.51 -15.61
N GLY A 7 -49.05 54.47 -14.84
CA GLY A 7 -48.89 53.08 -15.24
C GLY A 7 -49.74 52.70 -16.45
N GLU A 8 -51.02 53.09 -16.48
CA GLU A 8 -51.90 52.83 -17.64
C GLU A 8 -51.35 53.42 -18.94
N LYS A 9 -50.78 54.64 -18.89
CA LYS A 9 -50.18 55.28 -20.08
C LYS A 9 -48.87 54.64 -20.52
N LEU A 10 -48.16 53.99 -19.59
CA LEU A 10 -46.90 53.30 -19.84
C LEU A 10 -47.09 51.80 -20.11
N GLY A 11 -48.34 51.32 -20.12
CA GLY A 11 -48.66 49.90 -20.28
C GLY A 11 -48.20 49.02 -19.11
N VAL A 12 -47.99 49.59 -17.93
CA VAL A 12 -47.45 48.90 -16.75
C VAL A 12 -48.34 49.06 -15.53
N SER A 13 -48.25 48.13 -14.58
CA SER A 13 -49.05 48.20 -13.37
C SER A 13 -48.63 49.36 -12.46
N LYS A 14 -49.55 49.84 -11.63
CA LYS A 14 -49.25 50.78 -10.53
C LYS A 14 -48.09 50.29 -9.65
N SER A 15 -48.03 48.98 -9.41
CA SER A 15 -46.98 48.32 -8.66
C SER A 15 -45.62 48.49 -9.34
N PHE A 16 -45.55 48.28 -10.66
CA PHE A 16 -44.33 48.52 -11.44
C PHE A 16 -43.87 49.98 -11.33
N MET A 17 -44.80 50.95 -11.43
CA MET A 17 -44.47 52.37 -11.26
C MET A 17 -44.00 52.70 -9.84
N SER A 18 -44.54 52.04 -8.82
CA SER A 18 -44.07 52.19 -7.44
C SER A 18 -42.64 51.68 -7.27
N TYR A 19 -42.25 50.61 -7.97
CA TYR A 19 -40.88 50.09 -7.98
C TYR A 19 -39.92 50.96 -8.79
N VAL A 20 -40.40 51.61 -9.85
CA VAL A 20 -39.62 52.63 -10.57
C VAL A 20 -39.37 53.86 -9.68
N GLU A 21 -40.38 54.30 -8.92
CA GLU A 21 -40.25 55.44 -8.00
C GLU A 21 -39.31 55.14 -6.81
N SER A 22 -39.19 53.88 -6.38
CA SER A 22 -38.27 53.47 -5.31
C SER A 22 -36.86 53.09 -5.79
N ASP A 23 -36.51 53.37 -7.04
CA ASP A 23 -35.26 52.95 -7.72
C ASP A 23 -35.01 51.43 -7.70
N GLU A 24 -36.06 50.64 -7.44
CA GLU A 24 -36.03 49.16 -7.48
C GLU A 24 -36.20 48.63 -8.91
N ARG A 25 -36.54 49.51 -9.88
CA ARG A 25 -36.70 49.18 -11.29
C ARG A 25 -36.36 50.35 -12.22
N SER A 26 -35.85 50.03 -13.40
CA SER A 26 -35.64 51.00 -14.48
C SER A 26 -36.74 50.92 -15.55
N LEU A 27 -37.04 52.05 -16.19
CA LEU A 27 -37.95 52.12 -17.34
C LEU A 27 -37.28 51.56 -18.59
N SER A 28 -38.05 50.95 -19.48
CA SER A 28 -37.61 50.68 -20.86
C SER A 28 -37.44 52.00 -21.63
N GLU A 29 -36.78 51.97 -22.79
CA GLU A 29 -36.60 53.18 -23.61
C GLU A 29 -37.91 53.76 -24.13
N GLU A 30 -38.82 52.89 -24.56
CA GLU A 30 -40.16 53.28 -24.99
C GLU A 30 -40.95 53.88 -23.81
N GLN A 31 -40.84 53.30 -22.61
CA GLN A 31 -41.45 53.82 -21.40
C GLN A 31 -40.82 55.14 -20.94
N ALA A 32 -39.50 55.30 -21.03
CA ALA A 32 -38.80 56.54 -20.71
C ALA A 32 -39.18 57.66 -21.69
N SER A 33 -39.35 57.32 -22.98
CA SER A 33 -39.82 58.26 -24.01
C SER A 33 -41.27 58.69 -23.79
N ILE A 34 -42.17 57.75 -23.47
CA ILE A 34 -43.57 58.06 -23.16
C ILE A 34 -43.65 58.87 -21.86
N LEU A 35 -42.88 58.50 -20.83
CA LEU A 35 -42.84 59.21 -19.56
C LEU A 35 -42.27 60.61 -19.74
N SER A 36 -41.23 60.78 -20.56
CA SER A 36 -40.63 62.07 -20.92
C SER A 36 -41.67 63.05 -21.45
N GLY A 37 -42.53 62.61 -22.37
CA GLY A 37 -43.63 63.43 -22.90
C GLY A 37 -44.71 63.77 -21.86
N ILE A 38 -44.82 63.00 -20.77
CA ILE A 38 -45.81 63.20 -19.70
C ILE A 38 -45.28 64.12 -18.60
N VAL A 39 -44.02 63.98 -18.20
CA VAL A 39 -43.44 64.71 -17.05
C VAL A 39 -42.52 65.88 -17.47
N GLY A 40 -42.25 66.05 -18.77
CA GLY A 40 -41.44 67.14 -19.30
C GLY A 40 -39.94 67.02 -19.00
N ILE A 41 -39.49 65.85 -18.56
CA ILE A 41 -38.06 65.54 -18.35
C ILE A 41 -37.55 64.85 -19.62
N PRO A 42 -36.42 65.27 -20.22
CA PRO A 42 -35.85 64.58 -21.39
C PRO A 42 -35.66 63.09 -21.13
N ALA A 43 -36.08 62.25 -22.08
CA ALA A 43 -35.98 60.78 -21.96
C ALA A 43 -34.54 60.33 -21.64
N ASP A 44 -33.55 61.04 -22.19
CA ASP A 44 -32.13 60.78 -21.97
C ASP A 44 -31.70 60.92 -20.50
N LEU A 45 -32.27 61.89 -19.77
CA LEU A 45 -32.00 62.05 -18.34
C LEU A 45 -32.68 60.96 -17.49
N LEU A 46 -33.86 60.50 -17.90
CA LEU A 46 -34.56 59.38 -17.25
C LEU A 46 -33.85 58.04 -17.49
N LEU A 47 -33.21 57.88 -18.64
CA LEU A 47 -32.40 56.71 -18.96
C LEU A 47 -31.05 56.73 -18.24
N LEU A 48 -30.40 57.90 -18.14
CA LEU A 48 -29.14 58.06 -17.42
C LEU A 48 -29.28 57.77 -15.92
N SER A 49 -30.35 58.24 -15.27
CA SER A 49 -30.63 57.92 -13.85
C SER A 49 -30.86 56.42 -13.64
N ALA A 50 -31.36 55.72 -14.67
CA ALA A 50 -31.55 54.28 -14.69
C ALA A 50 -30.29 53.49 -15.10
N GLY A 51 -29.12 54.14 -15.23
CA GLY A 51 -27.87 53.50 -15.64
C GLY A 51 -27.81 53.10 -17.12
N ARG A 52 -28.70 53.64 -17.96
CA ARG A 52 -28.77 53.38 -19.40
C ARG A 52 -28.21 54.58 -20.17
N LEU A 53 -27.31 54.33 -21.10
CA LEU A 53 -26.72 55.39 -21.92
C LEU A 53 -27.73 55.86 -22.98
N PRO A 54 -27.90 57.18 -23.18
CA PRO A 54 -28.71 57.74 -24.25
C PRO A 54 -28.32 57.21 -25.64
N THR A 55 -29.26 57.24 -26.58
CA THR A 55 -29.08 56.62 -27.91
C THR A 55 -27.98 57.30 -28.72
N ASP A 56 -27.82 58.62 -28.61
CA ASP A 56 -26.73 59.38 -29.23
C ASP A 56 -25.35 59.04 -28.63
N VAL A 57 -25.27 58.80 -27.31
CA VAL A 57 -24.04 58.33 -26.65
C VAL A 57 -23.72 56.90 -27.05
N ARG A 58 -24.73 56.03 -27.19
CA ARG A 58 -24.55 54.68 -27.71
C ARG A 58 -24.16 54.69 -29.18
N GLU A 59 -24.74 55.55 -30.01
CA GLU A 59 -24.39 55.73 -31.41
C GLU A 59 -22.99 56.32 -31.56
N ALA A 60 -22.58 57.25 -30.69
CA ALA A 60 -21.21 57.76 -30.63
C ALA A 60 -20.22 56.64 -30.26
N ILE A 61 -20.53 55.85 -29.22
CA ILE A 61 -19.77 54.64 -28.85
C ILE A 61 -19.76 53.61 -29.98
N SER A 62 -20.83 53.51 -30.76
CA SER A 62 -20.93 52.60 -31.92
C SER A 62 -20.11 53.09 -33.11
N SER A 63 -20.09 54.42 -33.32
CA SER A 63 -19.41 55.08 -34.43
C SER A 63 -17.89 55.04 -34.30
N ASP A 64 -17.38 54.97 -33.07
CA ASP A 64 -15.97 54.74 -32.77
C ASP A 64 -15.78 53.56 -31.80
N ALA A 65 -16.51 52.47 -32.09
CA ALA A 65 -16.48 51.26 -31.28
C ALA A 65 -15.06 50.69 -31.16
N ALA A 66 -14.19 50.94 -32.15
CA ALA A 66 -12.80 50.51 -32.11
C ALA A 66 -11.98 51.29 -31.07
N GLU A 67 -12.09 52.62 -31.00
CA GLU A 67 -11.37 53.45 -30.04
C GLU A 67 -11.94 53.35 -28.62
N VAL A 68 -13.26 53.23 -28.47
CA VAL A 68 -13.89 52.95 -27.18
C VAL A 68 -13.55 51.54 -26.70
N THR A 69 -13.60 50.53 -27.57
CA THR A 69 -13.15 49.17 -27.22
C THR A 69 -11.67 49.15 -26.90
N ALA A 70 -10.82 49.90 -27.62
CA ALA A 70 -9.40 50.02 -27.34
C ALA A 70 -9.14 50.75 -26.01
N SER A 71 -9.87 51.82 -25.69
CA SER A 71 -9.73 52.59 -24.44
C SER A 71 -10.26 51.81 -23.23
N VAL A 72 -11.39 51.10 -23.40
CA VAL A 72 -11.93 50.16 -22.41
C VAL A 72 -10.95 49.00 -22.21
N ARG A 73 -10.44 48.41 -23.29
CA ARG A 73 -9.42 47.35 -23.24
C ARG A 73 -8.14 47.83 -22.58
N GLN A 74 -7.65 49.03 -22.89
CA GLN A 74 -6.49 49.65 -22.26
C GLN A 74 -6.74 49.94 -20.77
N HIS A 75 -7.92 50.44 -20.42
CA HIS A 75 -8.33 50.63 -19.02
C HIS A 75 -8.40 49.29 -18.27
N PHE A 76 -8.83 48.19 -18.89
CA PHE A 76 -8.91 46.89 -18.24
C PHE A 76 -7.60 46.10 -18.26
N GLU A 77 -6.74 46.29 -19.27
CA GLU A 77 -5.34 45.83 -19.29
C GLU A 77 -4.53 46.51 -18.17
N GLN A 78 -4.83 47.78 -17.81
CA GLN A 78 -4.32 48.43 -16.60
C GLN A 78 -4.77 47.78 -15.28
N HIS A 79 -5.83 46.96 -15.29
CA HIS A 79 -6.38 46.27 -14.12
C HIS A 79 -6.25 44.74 -14.21
N ALA A 80 -5.44 44.22 -15.14
CA ALA A 80 -5.08 42.81 -15.15
C ALA A 80 -4.33 42.45 -13.85
N ILE A 81 -4.59 41.27 -13.29
CA ILE A 81 -3.84 40.84 -12.12
C ILE A 81 -2.47 40.38 -12.59
N GLU A 82 -1.45 41.21 -12.35
CA GLU A 82 -0.06 40.85 -12.57
C GLU A 82 0.50 40.08 -11.38
N TYR A 83 1.24 39.01 -11.68
CA TYR A 83 1.93 38.22 -10.66
C TYR A 83 3.44 38.37 -10.85
N PRO A 84 4.22 38.35 -9.75
CA PRO A 84 5.66 38.51 -9.83
C PRO A 84 6.31 37.33 -10.58
N ASP A 85 7.32 37.61 -11.39
CA ASP A 85 8.14 36.64 -12.15
C ASP A 85 9.38 36.13 -11.37
N ARG A 86 9.57 36.68 -10.16
CA ARG A 86 10.74 36.46 -9.29
C ARG A 86 10.34 36.58 -7.81
N PRO A 87 11.17 36.11 -6.87
CA PRO A 87 10.92 36.29 -5.44
C PRO A 87 10.83 37.78 -5.09
N THR A 88 9.79 38.18 -4.36
CA THR A 88 9.57 39.57 -3.91
C THR A 88 10.23 39.86 -2.56
N ARG A 89 10.67 38.81 -1.85
CA ARG A 89 11.41 38.90 -0.59
C ARG A 89 12.68 38.05 -0.68
N PRO A 90 13.76 38.44 0.04
CA PRO A 90 14.98 37.64 0.12
C PRO A 90 14.70 36.19 0.52
N LEU A 91 15.42 35.25 -0.09
CA LEU A 91 15.31 33.83 0.24
C LEU A 91 15.86 33.57 1.65
N PRO A 92 15.25 32.66 2.43
CA PRO A 92 15.81 32.23 3.71
C PRO A 92 17.22 31.66 3.54
N SER A 93 18.06 31.78 4.58
CA SER A 93 19.38 31.13 4.56
C SER A 93 19.23 29.61 4.46
N VAL A 94 20.05 29.01 3.62
CA VAL A 94 20.03 27.56 3.41
C VAL A 94 20.64 26.88 4.64
N SER A 95 19.84 26.06 5.33
CA SER A 95 20.35 25.28 6.47
C SER A 95 21.22 24.12 6.00
N THR A 96 22.18 23.70 6.84
CA THR A 96 22.94 22.46 6.61
C THR A 96 21.99 21.28 6.50
N LEU A 97 22.35 20.26 5.70
CA LEU A 97 21.54 19.05 5.57
C LEU A 97 21.27 18.40 6.94
N LYS A 98 20.18 17.66 7.03
CA LYS A 98 19.88 16.84 8.21
C LYS A 98 20.89 15.69 8.21
N GLU A 99 21.71 15.59 9.26
CA GLU A 99 22.81 14.59 9.32
C GLU A 99 22.28 13.15 9.31
N ASN A 100 21.02 12.93 9.70
CA ASN A 100 20.29 11.66 9.60
C ASN A 100 18.90 11.89 8.96
N ILE A 101 18.75 11.58 7.68
CA ILE A 101 17.46 11.57 6.98
C ILE A 101 16.92 10.12 7.03
N SER A 102 15.80 9.91 7.72
CA SER A 102 15.08 8.63 7.77
C SER A 102 13.98 8.64 6.72
N THR A 103 14.22 8.04 5.56
CA THR A 103 13.17 7.81 4.53
C THR A 103 12.23 6.68 4.94
N SER A 104 12.61 5.85 5.93
CA SER A 104 11.76 4.81 6.52
C SER A 104 10.56 5.35 7.33
N ASP A 105 10.56 6.63 7.68
CA ASP A 105 9.41 7.27 8.37
C ASP A 105 8.26 7.61 7.40
N ILE A 106 8.49 7.46 6.09
CA ILE A 106 7.49 7.72 5.05
C ILE A 106 6.68 6.43 4.81
N PRO A 107 5.34 6.43 4.94
CA PRO A 107 4.53 5.24 4.72
C PRO A 107 4.59 4.76 3.28
N GLU A 108 4.76 3.45 3.07
CA GLU A 108 4.78 2.80 1.75
C GLU A 108 3.51 3.09 0.91
N ARG A 109 2.36 3.21 1.58
CA ARG A 109 1.09 3.65 0.98
C ARG A 109 0.48 4.81 1.77
N VAL A 110 0.29 5.93 1.09
CA VAL A 110 -0.30 7.16 1.64
C VAL A 110 -1.76 7.26 1.19
N ALA A 111 -2.68 6.91 2.09
CA ALA A 111 -4.12 7.00 1.83
C ALA A 111 -4.68 8.31 2.40
N VAL A 112 -5.27 9.16 1.54
CA VAL A 112 -5.78 10.48 1.93
C VAL A 112 -7.17 10.74 1.36
N SER A 113 -7.98 11.52 2.10
CA SER A 113 -9.31 11.92 1.65
C SER A 113 -9.32 13.34 1.07
N LYS A 114 -10.21 13.58 0.09
CA LYS A 114 -10.42 14.89 -0.56
C LYS A 114 -11.44 15.78 0.17
N SER A 115 -11.76 15.47 1.43
CA SER A 115 -12.88 16.12 2.15
C SER A 115 -12.48 17.36 2.95
N THR A 116 -11.19 17.63 3.12
CA THR A 116 -10.72 18.71 4.00
C THR A 116 -11.10 20.10 3.46
N THR A 117 -11.23 21.07 4.38
CA THR A 117 -11.65 22.43 4.03
C THR A 117 -10.64 23.11 3.11
N GLU A 118 -9.35 22.88 3.37
CA GLU A 118 -8.21 23.39 2.60
C GLU A 118 -8.29 22.84 1.16
N TYR A 119 -8.61 21.55 1.00
CA TYR A 119 -8.76 20.94 -0.31
C TYR A 119 -9.93 21.54 -1.13
N ARG A 120 -11.02 21.93 -0.47
CA ARG A 120 -12.30 22.28 -1.11
C ARG A 120 -12.52 23.78 -1.39
N ALA A 121 -11.69 24.67 -0.84
CA ALA A 121 -11.86 26.11 -1.00
C ALA A 121 -11.95 26.53 -2.48
N HIS A 122 -10.98 26.12 -3.31
CA HIS A 122 -10.95 26.32 -4.76
C HIS A 122 -10.64 25.02 -5.49
N SER A 123 -11.39 24.73 -6.57
CA SER A 123 -11.12 23.60 -7.45
C SER A 123 -9.95 23.89 -8.37
N TYR A 124 -9.11 22.91 -8.64
CA TYR A 124 -8.06 22.96 -9.66
C TYR A 124 -7.81 21.53 -10.17
N HIS A 125 -7.15 21.38 -11.30
CA HIS A 125 -6.85 20.06 -11.88
C HIS A 125 -5.75 19.37 -11.06
N THR A 126 -5.79 18.03 -11.01
CA THR A 126 -4.78 17.12 -10.41
C THR A 126 -4.31 17.32 -8.97
N LYS A 127 -4.85 18.31 -8.21
CA LYS A 127 -4.47 18.65 -6.82
C LYS A 127 -4.10 17.44 -5.94
N VAL A 128 -2.89 17.47 -5.38
CA VAL A 128 -2.46 16.55 -4.31
C VAL A 128 -2.90 17.13 -2.95
N PRO A 129 -3.61 16.38 -2.09
CA PRO A 129 -3.98 16.88 -0.76
C PRO A 129 -2.74 17.18 0.11
N PRO A 130 -2.74 18.27 0.91
CA PRO A 130 -1.62 18.60 1.79
C PRO A 130 -1.19 17.44 2.70
N GLU A 131 -2.14 16.67 3.21
CA GLU A 131 -1.86 15.49 4.07
C GLU A 131 -1.03 14.40 3.37
N ALA A 132 -1.05 14.33 2.03
CA ALA A 132 -0.17 13.42 1.30
C ALA A 132 1.26 13.95 1.13
N ILE A 133 1.43 15.28 1.18
CA ILE A 133 2.70 15.97 0.95
C ILE A 133 3.48 16.12 2.27
N ARG A 134 2.78 16.36 3.37
CA ARG A 134 3.36 16.63 4.70
C ARG A 134 4.36 15.58 5.19
N PRO A 135 4.13 14.25 5.06
CA PRO A 135 5.11 13.24 5.49
C PRO A 135 6.48 13.44 4.82
N PHE A 136 6.49 13.76 3.53
CA PHE A 136 7.71 13.99 2.76
C PHE A 136 8.41 15.27 3.19
N ILE A 137 7.67 16.38 3.35
CA ILE A 137 8.26 17.64 3.83
C ILE A 137 8.87 17.46 5.22
N ARG A 138 8.19 16.75 6.12
CA ARG A 138 8.69 16.50 7.48
C ARG A 138 9.95 15.65 7.49
N ALA A 139 10.00 14.60 6.66
CA ALA A 139 11.12 13.69 6.60
C ALA A 139 12.36 14.33 5.94
N LEU A 140 12.16 15.05 4.83
CA LEU A 140 13.21 15.46 3.90
C LEU A 140 13.68 16.91 4.04
N SER A 141 13.08 17.70 4.94
CA SER A 141 13.48 19.10 5.22
C SER A 141 13.48 19.41 6.72
N LYS A 142 14.07 20.54 7.14
CA LYS A 142 14.05 21.05 8.52
C LYS A 142 13.06 22.22 8.67
N PRO A 143 12.49 22.48 9.86
CA PRO A 143 11.74 23.70 10.11
C PRO A 143 12.55 24.95 9.70
N GLY A 144 11.89 25.90 9.03
CA GLY A 144 12.52 27.09 8.44
C GLY A 144 13.13 26.90 7.04
N ASP A 145 13.34 25.67 6.58
CA ASP A 145 13.86 25.41 5.23
C ASP A 145 12.94 25.93 4.13
N LEU A 146 13.54 26.17 2.95
CA LEU A 146 12.81 26.53 1.73
C LEU A 146 12.45 25.28 0.93
N VAL A 147 11.15 25.06 0.74
CA VAL A 147 10.57 24.03 -0.14
C VAL A 147 10.13 24.69 -1.45
N LEU A 148 10.59 24.17 -2.59
CA LEU A 148 10.21 24.63 -3.92
C LEU A 148 9.19 23.68 -4.56
N ASP A 149 8.21 24.24 -5.25
CA ASP A 149 7.39 23.53 -6.23
C ASP A 149 7.38 24.32 -7.55
N PRO A 150 8.07 23.85 -8.61
CA PRO A 150 8.10 24.52 -9.90
C PRO A 150 6.87 24.22 -10.77
N PHE A 151 5.99 23.31 -10.34
CA PHE A 151 4.73 22.92 -10.99
C PHE A 151 3.58 23.08 -10.00
N SER A 152 3.53 24.24 -9.34
CA SER A 152 2.78 24.38 -8.10
C SER A 152 1.27 24.21 -8.26
N GLY A 153 0.71 24.44 -9.45
CA GLY A 153 -0.70 24.29 -9.75
C GLY A 153 -1.56 25.05 -8.73
N SER A 154 -2.24 24.31 -7.86
CA SER A 154 -3.08 24.91 -6.81
C SER A 154 -2.34 25.39 -5.55
N GLY A 155 -1.03 25.12 -5.43
CA GLY A 155 -0.18 25.54 -4.31
C GLY A 155 -0.26 24.66 -3.06
N MET A 156 -0.79 23.44 -3.15
CA MET A 156 -0.93 22.55 -1.99
C MET A 156 0.40 22.18 -1.35
N THR A 157 1.49 22.13 -2.13
CA THR A 157 2.85 21.98 -1.62
C THR A 157 3.22 23.12 -0.67
N GLY A 158 2.88 24.36 -1.01
CA GLY A 158 3.14 25.51 -0.13
C GLY A 158 2.27 25.48 1.11
N VAL A 159 1.00 25.09 1.01
CA VAL A 159 0.14 24.90 2.19
C VAL A 159 0.74 23.84 3.12
N ALA A 160 1.17 22.70 2.59
CA ALA A 160 1.82 21.64 3.35
C ALA A 160 3.14 22.10 3.99
N ALA A 161 3.96 22.86 3.25
CA ALA A 161 5.21 23.42 3.76
C ALA A 161 4.97 24.37 4.94
N LEU A 162 4.01 25.29 4.81
CA LEU A 162 3.64 26.22 5.88
C LEU A 162 3.08 25.50 7.11
N MET A 163 2.26 24.46 6.93
CA MET A 163 1.73 23.64 8.03
C MET A 163 2.83 22.88 8.79
N GLU A 164 3.91 22.51 8.11
CA GLU A 164 5.09 21.90 8.73
C GLU A 164 6.10 22.97 9.18
N GLY A 165 5.81 24.27 9.11
CA GLY A 165 6.73 25.32 9.55
C GLY A 165 7.97 25.46 8.65
N ARG A 166 7.82 25.24 7.34
CA ARG A 166 8.82 25.53 6.30
C ARG A 166 8.39 26.74 5.48
N ASN A 167 9.35 27.44 4.87
CA ASN A 167 9.08 28.45 3.86
C ASN A 167 8.78 27.77 2.53
N ALA A 168 7.96 28.40 1.69
CA ALA A 168 7.61 27.86 0.38
C ALA A 168 7.96 28.85 -0.74
N LEU A 169 8.47 28.32 -1.83
CA LEU A 169 8.57 29.02 -3.09
C LEU A 169 7.81 28.21 -4.14
N LEU A 170 6.82 28.81 -4.76
CA LEU A 170 5.95 28.15 -5.72
C LEU A 170 6.10 28.84 -7.07
N SER A 171 6.13 28.07 -8.15
CA SER A 171 6.14 28.60 -9.51
C SER A 171 5.10 27.85 -10.33
N ASP A 172 4.46 28.54 -11.26
CA ASP A 172 3.67 27.91 -12.31
C ASP A 172 3.62 28.79 -13.55
N LEU A 173 3.44 28.17 -14.71
CA LEU A 173 3.26 28.84 -15.98
C LEU A 173 1.84 29.40 -16.14
N SER A 174 0.83 28.81 -15.49
CA SER A 174 -0.57 29.22 -15.60
C SER A 174 -0.88 30.40 -14.67
N PRO A 175 -1.36 31.55 -15.18
CA PRO A 175 -1.83 32.65 -14.34
C PRO A 175 -2.92 32.22 -13.35
N ALA A 176 -3.80 31.30 -13.75
CA ALA A 176 -4.81 30.75 -12.84
C ALA A 176 -4.20 29.90 -11.72
N ALA A 177 -3.19 29.08 -12.01
CA ALA A 177 -2.45 28.34 -10.99
C ALA A 177 -1.81 29.30 -9.98
N VAL A 178 -1.09 30.31 -10.47
CA VAL A 178 -0.43 31.32 -9.63
C VAL A 178 -1.43 32.06 -8.75
N HIS A 179 -2.56 32.50 -9.32
CA HIS A 179 -3.66 33.13 -8.58
C HIS A 179 -4.15 32.25 -7.44
N ILE A 180 -4.46 30.99 -7.75
CA ILE A 180 -5.03 30.02 -6.80
C ILE A 180 -4.01 29.70 -5.70
N SER A 181 -2.79 29.40 -6.10
CA SER A 181 -1.66 29.06 -5.24
C SER A 181 -1.36 30.17 -4.23
N ARG A 182 -1.23 31.42 -4.69
CA ARG A 182 -1.00 32.59 -3.84
C ARG A 182 -2.10 32.80 -2.81
N ASN A 183 -3.36 32.61 -3.21
CA ASN A 183 -4.50 32.78 -2.31
C ASN A 183 -4.64 31.66 -1.28
N TYR A 184 -4.17 30.45 -1.62
CA TYR A 184 -4.02 29.37 -0.66
C TYR A 184 -2.90 29.66 0.34
N THR A 185 -1.73 30.09 -0.11
CA THR A 185 -0.57 30.21 0.77
C THR A 185 -0.45 31.54 1.53
N THR A 186 -1.26 32.53 1.17
CA THR A 186 -1.25 33.86 1.80
C THR A 186 -2.68 34.25 2.18
N PRO A 187 -3.25 33.68 3.25
CA PRO A 187 -4.62 34.01 3.66
C PRO A 187 -4.76 35.50 4.01
N CYS A 188 -5.95 36.05 3.74
CA CYS A 188 -6.33 37.41 4.13
C CYS A 188 -6.91 37.41 5.55
N ASP A 189 -6.87 38.55 6.25
CA ASP A 189 -7.58 38.70 7.52
C ASP A 189 -9.10 38.42 7.33
N PRO A 190 -9.69 37.46 8.06
CA PRO A 190 -11.09 37.10 7.86
C PRO A 190 -12.09 38.23 8.12
N LYS A 191 -11.77 39.21 8.99
CA LYS A 191 -12.65 40.35 9.28
C LYS A 191 -12.61 41.37 8.16
N GLU A 192 -11.41 41.71 7.68
CA GLU A 192 -11.23 42.58 6.51
C GLU A 192 -11.90 41.99 5.28
N PHE A 193 -11.72 40.69 5.03
CA PHE A 193 -12.39 39.97 3.95
C PHE A 193 -13.92 40.05 4.07
N SER A 194 -14.47 39.89 5.27
CA SER A 194 -15.92 39.96 5.50
C SER A 194 -16.48 41.36 5.28
N SER A 195 -15.76 42.39 5.73
CA SER A 195 -16.14 43.79 5.52
C SER A 195 -16.16 44.15 4.03
N ALA A 196 -15.14 43.73 3.29
CA ALA A 196 -15.07 43.94 1.84
C ALA A 196 -16.16 43.15 1.09
N LEU A 197 -16.44 41.90 1.50
CA LEU A 197 -17.51 41.09 0.94
C LEU A 197 -18.89 41.74 1.11
N GLN A 198 -19.15 42.39 2.26
CA GLN A 198 -20.39 43.11 2.51
C GLN A 198 -20.55 44.32 1.56
N LYS A 199 -19.49 45.09 1.34
CA LYS A 199 -19.51 46.21 0.38
C LYS A 199 -19.77 45.74 -1.05
N VAL A 200 -19.15 44.63 -1.46
CA VAL A 200 -19.42 44.01 -2.77
C VAL A 200 -20.88 43.53 -2.85
N ALA A 201 -21.43 42.98 -1.77
CA ALA A 201 -22.83 42.57 -1.71
C ALA A 201 -23.78 43.75 -1.94
N GLU A 202 -23.55 44.86 -1.27
CA GLU A 202 -24.35 46.08 -1.40
C GLU A 202 -24.31 46.64 -2.82
N GLN A 203 -23.13 46.63 -3.46
CA GLN A 203 -22.96 47.16 -4.81
C GLN A 203 -23.62 46.29 -5.90
N VAL A 204 -23.60 44.96 -5.77
CA VAL A 204 -24.16 44.05 -6.79
C VAL A 204 -25.65 43.74 -6.58
N ASP A 205 -26.21 44.05 -5.41
CA ASP A 205 -27.57 43.71 -5.03
C ASP A 205 -28.64 44.19 -6.05
N PRO A 206 -28.63 45.43 -6.56
CA PRO A 206 -29.60 45.88 -7.57
C PRO A 206 -29.58 45.01 -8.84
N THR A 207 -28.39 44.70 -9.34
CA THR A 207 -28.21 43.84 -10.51
C THR A 207 -28.66 42.40 -10.23
N MET A 208 -28.35 41.86 -9.05
CA MET A 208 -28.73 40.48 -8.69
C MET A 208 -30.25 40.35 -8.46
N ARG A 209 -30.92 41.37 -7.93
CA ARG A 209 -32.38 41.40 -7.81
C ARG A 209 -33.04 41.43 -9.18
N TRP A 210 -32.58 42.32 -10.08
CA TRP A 210 -33.06 42.35 -11.46
C TRP A 210 -32.93 40.99 -12.14
N LEU A 211 -31.78 40.33 -12.05
CA LEU A 211 -31.55 39.08 -12.78
C LEU A 211 -32.27 37.86 -12.18
N TYR A 212 -32.53 37.82 -10.88
CA TYR A 212 -32.97 36.59 -10.19
C TYR A 212 -34.24 36.72 -9.34
N GLN A 213 -34.92 37.87 -9.28
CA GLN A 213 -36.17 38.03 -8.51
C GLN A 213 -37.36 38.41 -9.42
N PRO A 214 -38.33 37.50 -9.64
CA PRO A 214 -39.53 37.79 -10.44
C PRO A 214 -40.46 38.83 -9.79
N ILE A 215 -41.03 39.71 -10.61
CA ILE A 215 -41.87 40.86 -10.21
C ILE A 215 -43.03 40.47 -9.29
N MET A 216 -43.75 39.42 -9.67
CA MET A 216 -45.03 39.05 -9.07
C MET A 216 -44.88 38.16 -7.82
N GLN A 217 -43.64 37.83 -7.42
CA GLN A 217 -43.35 37.06 -6.22
C GLN A 217 -42.25 37.72 -5.36
N PRO A 218 -42.51 38.93 -4.79
CA PRO A 218 -41.54 39.64 -3.99
C PRO A 218 -41.02 38.76 -2.83
N GLY A 219 -39.70 38.69 -2.67
CA GLY A 219 -39.05 37.86 -1.65
C GLY A 219 -38.71 36.43 -2.08
N GLN A 220 -39.10 35.99 -3.28
CA GLN A 220 -38.59 34.76 -3.87
C GLN A 220 -37.38 35.03 -4.78
N THR A 221 -36.30 34.29 -4.56
CA THR A 221 -35.07 34.37 -5.36
C THR A 221 -34.89 33.09 -6.16
N ILE A 222 -34.66 33.21 -7.47
CA ILE A 222 -34.25 32.10 -8.33
C ILE A 222 -32.85 31.69 -7.90
N GLU A 223 -32.71 30.46 -7.41
CA GLU A 223 -31.42 29.87 -7.03
C GLU A 223 -30.74 29.23 -8.24
N TYR A 224 -31.52 28.56 -9.09
CA TYR A 224 -31.06 28.02 -10.37
C TYR A 224 -32.21 27.67 -11.31
N THR A 225 -31.94 27.69 -12.61
CA THR A 225 -32.84 27.23 -13.68
C THR A 225 -32.21 26.03 -14.38
N THR A 226 -32.99 24.98 -14.62
CA THR A 226 -32.56 23.82 -15.44
C THR A 226 -32.90 24.10 -16.89
N TRP A 227 -31.91 23.93 -17.76
CA TRP A 227 -32.04 24.08 -19.20
C TRP A 227 -31.89 22.74 -19.91
N SER A 228 -32.65 22.57 -21.00
CA SER A 228 -32.59 21.42 -21.89
C SER A 228 -32.31 21.83 -23.32
N ASP A 229 -31.45 21.07 -24.00
CA ASP A 229 -31.31 21.15 -25.45
C ASP A 229 -32.60 20.69 -26.15
N VAL A 230 -32.84 21.29 -27.31
CA VAL A 230 -33.84 20.90 -28.31
C VAL A 230 -33.08 20.42 -29.55
N PHE A 231 -33.38 19.20 -29.99
CA PHE A 231 -32.78 18.59 -31.18
C PHE A 231 -33.82 18.42 -32.29
N CYS A 232 -33.42 18.52 -33.56
CA CYS A 232 -34.29 18.14 -34.67
C CYS A 232 -34.11 16.65 -35.01
N CYS A 233 -35.23 15.93 -35.19
CA CYS A 233 -35.20 14.55 -35.68
C CYS A 233 -34.79 14.50 -37.15
N GLY A 234 -33.70 13.79 -37.48
CA GLY A 234 -33.29 13.60 -38.87
C GLY A 234 -34.33 12.90 -39.76
N GLU A 235 -35.22 12.10 -39.18
CA GLU A 235 -36.23 11.32 -39.93
C GLU A 235 -37.56 12.09 -40.07
N CYS A 236 -38.19 12.50 -38.96
CA CYS A 236 -39.50 13.14 -38.99
C CYS A 236 -39.48 14.67 -38.94
N GLN A 237 -38.28 15.28 -38.83
CA GLN A 237 -38.06 16.73 -38.81
C GLN A 237 -38.79 17.49 -37.68
N LYS A 238 -39.25 16.77 -36.64
CA LYS A 238 -39.86 17.37 -35.45
C LYS A 238 -38.83 17.63 -34.36
N ASP A 239 -39.09 18.68 -33.57
CA ASP A 239 -38.29 19.05 -32.41
C ASP A 239 -38.44 18.03 -31.27
N ILE A 240 -37.30 17.64 -30.71
CA ILE A 240 -37.14 16.70 -29.63
C ILE A 240 -36.60 17.47 -28.43
N LEU A 241 -37.45 17.69 -27.42
CA LEU A 241 -37.02 18.22 -26.14
C LEU A 241 -36.32 17.12 -25.34
N TYR A 242 -35.01 17.27 -25.11
CA TYR A 242 -34.23 16.23 -24.43
C TYR A 242 -34.74 15.93 -23.01
N TRP A 243 -35.28 16.92 -22.30
CA TRP A 243 -35.92 16.77 -20.99
C TRP A 243 -37.05 15.72 -20.98
N ASP A 244 -37.94 15.74 -21.97
CA ASP A 244 -39.07 14.81 -22.03
C ASP A 244 -38.61 13.38 -22.28
N VAL A 245 -37.59 13.24 -23.14
CA VAL A 245 -37.03 11.94 -23.49
C VAL A 245 -36.30 11.29 -22.31
N VAL A 246 -35.59 12.08 -21.49
CA VAL A 246 -34.91 11.58 -20.27
C VAL A 246 -35.88 11.07 -19.22
N HIS A 247 -37.10 11.61 -19.17
CA HIS A 247 -38.15 11.15 -18.24
C HIS A 247 -38.98 9.98 -18.78
N THR A 248 -38.75 9.58 -20.03
CA THR A 248 -39.40 8.44 -20.66
C THR A 248 -38.58 7.16 -20.46
N ALA A 249 -39.19 6.09 -19.98
CA ALA A 249 -38.49 4.82 -19.75
C ALA A 249 -37.92 4.26 -21.06
N GLY A 250 -36.59 4.12 -21.13
CA GLY A 250 -35.90 3.67 -22.35
C GLY A 250 -35.76 4.73 -23.45
N GLY A 251 -36.12 5.99 -23.20
CA GLY A 251 -36.05 7.06 -24.19
C GLY A 251 -34.63 7.50 -24.56
N THR A 252 -33.63 7.28 -23.69
CA THR A 252 -32.23 7.66 -23.91
C THR A 252 -31.27 6.58 -23.44
N ASP A 253 -30.14 6.42 -24.14
CA ASP A 253 -29.03 5.55 -23.73
C ASP A 253 -27.65 6.26 -23.87
N ALA A 254 -26.57 5.50 -23.69
CA ALA A 254 -25.22 6.07 -23.79
C ALA A 254 -24.87 6.59 -25.21
N ARG A 255 -25.49 6.02 -26.25
CA ARG A 255 -25.14 6.18 -27.67
C ARG A 255 -26.11 7.09 -28.43
N GLY A 256 -27.32 7.30 -27.93
CA GLY A 256 -28.37 8.00 -28.65
C GLY A 256 -29.65 8.19 -27.83
N LEU A 257 -30.71 8.57 -28.52
CA LEU A 257 -32.06 8.71 -27.98
C LEU A 257 -33.10 8.22 -28.99
N THR A 258 -34.26 7.83 -28.50
CA THR A 258 -35.41 7.47 -29.34
C THR A 258 -36.30 8.70 -29.51
N CYS A 259 -36.62 9.04 -30.76
CA CYS A 259 -37.49 10.18 -31.05
C CYS A 259 -38.91 9.92 -30.50
N PRO A 260 -39.47 10.81 -29.66
CA PRO A 260 -40.81 10.62 -29.08
C PRO A 260 -41.95 10.80 -30.11
N HIS A 261 -41.64 11.23 -31.34
CA HIS A 261 -42.64 11.49 -32.38
C HIS A 261 -42.73 10.43 -33.47
N CYS A 262 -41.67 9.66 -33.70
CA CYS A 262 -41.61 8.66 -34.78
C CYS A 262 -40.89 7.37 -34.39
N ASP A 263 -40.51 7.22 -33.11
CA ASP A 263 -39.83 6.05 -32.55
C ASP A 263 -38.49 5.68 -33.20
N THR A 264 -37.95 6.54 -34.06
CA THR A 264 -36.64 6.34 -34.68
C THR A 264 -35.53 6.55 -33.65
N TYR A 265 -34.61 5.59 -33.58
CA TYR A 265 -33.41 5.70 -32.76
C TYR A 265 -32.36 6.57 -33.46
N LEU A 266 -31.98 7.69 -32.82
CA LEU A 266 -31.01 8.65 -33.32
C LEU A 266 -29.72 8.54 -32.52
N ARG A 267 -28.58 8.37 -33.19
CA ARG A 267 -27.27 8.43 -32.53
C ARG A 267 -26.94 9.88 -32.16
N LYS A 268 -26.14 10.08 -31.11
CA LYS A 268 -25.70 11.42 -30.70
C LYS A 268 -24.98 12.21 -31.79
N SER A 269 -24.27 11.53 -32.70
CA SER A 269 -23.61 12.16 -33.86
C SER A 269 -24.59 12.70 -34.90
N ASP A 270 -25.81 12.15 -34.91
CA ASP A 270 -26.83 12.39 -35.92
C ASP A 270 -27.87 13.42 -35.41
N LEU A 271 -27.75 13.84 -34.15
CA LEU A 271 -28.59 14.86 -33.54
C LEU A 271 -28.15 16.25 -34.00
N VAL A 272 -29.07 17.01 -34.57
CA VAL A 272 -28.88 18.41 -34.94
C VAL A 272 -29.43 19.28 -33.82
N TRP A 273 -28.57 20.01 -33.12
CA TRP A 273 -28.99 20.97 -32.08
C TRP A 273 -29.68 22.17 -32.73
N VAL A 274 -30.85 22.54 -32.21
CA VAL A 274 -31.69 23.65 -32.71
C VAL A 274 -31.62 24.84 -31.77
N SER A 275 -31.91 24.58 -30.50
CA SER A 275 -32.00 25.62 -29.47
C SER A 275 -31.90 25.00 -28.07
N GLU A 276 -32.06 25.83 -27.05
CA GLU A 276 -32.13 25.42 -25.66
C GLU A 276 -33.25 26.19 -24.97
N ILE A 277 -33.99 25.52 -24.09
CA ILE A 277 -35.09 26.12 -23.35
C ILE A 277 -35.00 25.79 -21.85
N PRO A 278 -35.45 26.69 -20.96
CA PRO A 278 -35.57 26.38 -19.55
C PRO A 278 -36.76 25.44 -19.31
N VAL A 279 -36.56 24.43 -18.48
CA VAL A 279 -37.55 23.35 -18.23
C VAL A 279 -37.97 23.24 -16.77
N GLN A 280 -37.19 23.78 -15.84
CA GLN A 280 -37.52 23.78 -14.41
C GLN A 280 -36.81 24.92 -13.67
N THR A 281 -37.54 25.73 -12.90
CA THR A 281 -37.00 26.78 -12.04
C THR A 281 -36.97 26.33 -10.58
N HIS A 282 -35.92 26.70 -9.86
CA HIS A 282 -35.77 26.42 -8.43
C HIS A 282 -35.62 27.74 -7.66
N VAL A 283 -36.49 27.95 -6.67
CA VAL A 283 -36.61 29.22 -5.93
C VAL A 283 -36.46 29.02 -4.43
N SER A 284 -35.98 30.06 -3.74
CA SER A 284 -35.91 30.15 -2.28
C SER A 284 -36.63 31.41 -1.78
N ALA A 285 -37.32 31.32 -0.65
CA ALA A 285 -37.99 32.44 0.02
C ALA A 285 -37.25 32.85 1.30
N GLY A 286 -35.95 33.16 1.18
CA GLY A 286 -35.10 33.54 2.32
C GLY A 286 -34.76 32.41 3.32
N SER A 287 -35.28 31.20 3.12
CA SER A 287 -34.95 30.00 3.90
C SER A 287 -33.95 29.09 3.16
N THR A 288 -33.41 28.08 3.82
CA THR A 288 -32.55 27.05 3.19
C THR A 288 -33.32 26.05 2.31
N ARG A 289 -34.67 26.11 2.31
CA ARG A 289 -35.52 25.21 1.54
C ARG A 289 -35.74 25.75 0.13
N ILE A 290 -35.41 24.93 -0.86
CA ILE A 290 -35.58 25.23 -2.29
C ILE A 290 -36.79 24.44 -2.80
N SER A 291 -37.73 25.12 -3.45
CA SER A 291 -38.85 24.52 -4.17
C SER A 291 -38.65 24.62 -5.67
N SER A 292 -39.24 23.69 -6.42
CA SER A 292 -39.12 23.64 -7.88
C SER A 292 -40.47 23.69 -8.57
N HIS A 293 -40.57 24.40 -9.69
CA HIS A 293 -41.74 24.48 -10.56
C HIS A 293 -41.33 24.61 -12.03
N VAL A 294 -42.30 24.44 -12.95
CA VAL A 294 -42.10 24.74 -14.37
C VAL A 294 -41.91 26.26 -14.53
N PRO A 295 -40.97 26.75 -15.36
CA PRO A 295 -40.72 28.18 -15.49
C PRO A 295 -41.99 28.96 -15.76
N THR A 296 -42.25 29.99 -14.95
CA THR A 296 -43.43 30.85 -15.12
C THR A 296 -43.20 31.86 -16.24
N GLN A 297 -44.27 32.40 -16.82
CA GLN A 297 -44.19 33.44 -17.86
C GLN A 297 -43.30 34.62 -17.44
N HIS A 298 -43.42 35.10 -16.19
CA HIS A 298 -42.59 36.20 -15.68
C HIS A 298 -41.10 35.82 -15.54
N GLU A 299 -40.79 34.56 -15.24
CA GLU A 299 -39.39 34.09 -15.18
C GLU A 299 -38.78 33.99 -16.59
N MET A 300 -39.60 33.61 -17.58
CA MET A 300 -39.20 33.61 -18.99
C MET A 300 -38.95 35.03 -19.51
N GLU A 301 -39.83 35.97 -19.18
CA GLU A 301 -39.66 37.39 -19.52
C GLU A 301 -38.37 37.97 -18.94
N LEU A 302 -38.01 37.59 -17.71
CA LEU A 302 -36.76 38.02 -17.08
C LEU A 302 -35.51 37.49 -17.81
N ILE A 303 -35.57 36.25 -18.31
CA ILE A 303 -34.49 35.68 -19.12
C ILE A 303 -34.37 36.43 -20.45
N GLU A 304 -35.49 36.74 -21.10
CA GLU A 304 -35.48 37.45 -22.37
C GLU A 304 -35.00 38.90 -22.21
N GLU A 305 -35.46 39.60 -21.18
CA GLU A 305 -34.98 40.94 -20.83
C GLU A 305 -33.46 40.95 -20.63
N ALA A 306 -32.91 39.96 -19.90
CA ALA A 306 -31.47 39.83 -19.72
C ALA A 306 -30.73 39.48 -21.03
N ASN A 307 -31.38 38.77 -21.96
CA ASN A 307 -30.82 38.44 -23.28
C ASN A 307 -30.78 39.66 -24.20
N GLU A 308 -31.76 40.55 -24.14
CA GLU A 308 -31.83 41.76 -24.95
C GLU A 308 -30.96 42.89 -24.39
N ALA A 309 -30.84 42.97 -23.05
CA ALA A 309 -30.10 44.03 -22.38
C ALA A 309 -28.58 44.01 -22.69
N PRO A 310 -27.97 45.19 -22.98
CA PRO A 310 -26.52 45.30 -23.15
C PRO A 310 -25.78 45.13 -21.82
N ILE A 311 -24.64 44.45 -21.83
CA ILE A 311 -23.84 44.23 -20.62
C ILE A 311 -22.98 45.48 -20.36
N PRO A 312 -23.21 46.22 -19.26
CA PRO A 312 -22.55 47.52 -19.02
C PRO A 312 -21.09 47.39 -18.55
N HIS A 313 -20.67 46.18 -18.16
CA HIS A 313 -19.37 45.91 -17.59
C HIS A 313 -18.54 45.00 -18.51
N TRP A 314 -17.22 45.03 -18.31
CA TRP A 314 -16.28 44.23 -19.09
C TRP A 314 -16.54 42.71 -18.97
N ILE A 315 -16.37 42.02 -20.09
CA ILE A 315 -16.48 40.56 -20.22
C ILE A 315 -15.29 40.01 -21.02
N PRO A 316 -14.87 38.76 -20.77
CA PRO A 316 -13.80 38.14 -21.53
C PRO A 316 -14.22 37.76 -22.95
N ARG A 317 -13.53 38.28 -23.98
CA ARG A 317 -13.73 37.96 -25.40
C ARG A 317 -12.61 37.11 -26.00
N VAL A 318 -12.10 36.15 -25.23
CA VAL A 318 -10.99 35.28 -25.67
C VAL A 318 -11.50 34.27 -26.71
N PRO A 319 -10.91 34.18 -27.91
CA PRO A 319 -11.34 33.23 -28.94
C PRO A 319 -11.23 31.77 -28.51
N PHE A 320 -12.20 30.96 -28.96
CA PHE A 320 -12.30 29.53 -28.71
C PHE A 320 -12.61 28.78 -30.01
N GLY A 321 -11.59 28.20 -30.64
CA GLY A 321 -11.69 27.53 -31.93
C GLY A 321 -11.03 26.15 -31.97
N SER A 322 -11.02 25.55 -33.17
CA SER A 322 -10.48 24.21 -33.44
C SER A 322 -8.97 24.07 -33.22
N ASP A 323 -8.26 25.18 -32.99
CA ASP A 323 -6.86 25.24 -32.59
C ASP A 323 -6.61 24.80 -31.13
N ARG A 324 -7.69 24.64 -30.35
CA ARG A 324 -7.66 24.15 -28.96
C ARG A 324 -8.04 22.67 -28.87
N GLU A 325 -7.35 21.92 -28.03
CA GLU A 325 -7.55 20.47 -27.87
C GLU A 325 -8.89 20.14 -27.21
N MET A 326 -9.42 21.05 -26.38
CA MET A 326 -10.73 20.88 -25.75
C MET A 326 -11.91 21.30 -26.63
N TRP A 327 -11.66 21.83 -27.83
CA TRP A 327 -12.72 22.22 -28.77
C TRP A 327 -13.41 21.01 -29.39
N ARG A 328 -14.72 21.13 -29.65
CA ARG A 328 -15.55 20.08 -30.28
C ARG A 328 -16.58 20.75 -31.19
N ALA A 329 -16.99 20.08 -32.27
CA ALA A 329 -17.97 20.60 -33.23
C ALA A 329 -19.31 21.02 -32.59
N SER A 330 -19.73 20.37 -31.50
CA SER A 330 -20.93 20.74 -30.75
C SER A 330 -20.89 22.17 -30.19
N HIS A 331 -19.70 22.69 -29.85
CA HIS A 331 -19.56 24.07 -29.38
C HIS A 331 -19.95 25.06 -30.48
N THR A 332 -19.48 24.81 -31.72
CA THR A 332 -19.88 25.62 -32.88
C THR A 332 -21.37 25.50 -33.15
N GLY A 333 -21.95 24.29 -33.05
CA GLY A 333 -23.40 24.09 -33.16
C GLY A 333 -24.21 24.91 -32.14
N MET A 334 -23.66 25.11 -30.93
CA MET A 334 -24.24 25.94 -29.86
C MET A 334 -23.89 27.44 -29.96
N GLY A 335 -23.20 27.87 -31.02
CA GLY A 335 -22.74 29.25 -31.20
C GLY A 335 -21.57 29.69 -30.32
N ILE A 336 -20.80 28.76 -29.75
CA ILE A 336 -19.68 29.06 -28.84
C ILE A 336 -18.39 29.21 -29.65
N SER A 337 -17.95 30.46 -29.80
CA SER A 337 -16.73 30.87 -30.52
C SER A 337 -15.77 31.70 -29.66
N GLU A 338 -16.20 32.14 -28.48
CA GLU A 338 -15.37 32.86 -27.50
C GLU A 338 -15.78 32.47 -26.06
N VAL A 339 -14.93 32.82 -25.09
CA VAL A 339 -15.14 32.45 -23.67
C VAL A 339 -16.46 32.99 -23.11
N SER A 340 -16.91 34.18 -23.51
CA SER A 340 -18.17 34.77 -23.03
C SER A 340 -19.38 33.87 -23.34
N HIS A 341 -19.36 33.12 -24.45
CA HIS A 341 -20.47 32.25 -24.90
C HIS A 341 -20.62 30.96 -24.06
N PHE A 342 -19.65 30.67 -23.17
CA PHE A 342 -19.81 29.63 -22.15
C PHE A 342 -20.76 30.05 -21.03
N PHE A 343 -21.21 31.29 -20.98
CA PHE A 343 -22.16 31.80 -19.99
C PHE A 343 -23.44 32.21 -20.71
N THR A 344 -24.58 32.04 -20.05
CA THR A 344 -25.81 32.67 -20.52
C THR A 344 -25.69 34.18 -20.30
N LYS A 345 -26.40 35.00 -21.09
CA LYS A 345 -26.30 36.47 -20.95
C LYS A 345 -26.66 36.92 -19.54
N ARG A 346 -27.68 36.32 -18.93
CA ARG A 346 -28.03 36.52 -17.50
C ARG A 346 -26.85 36.29 -16.56
N ASN A 347 -26.16 35.13 -16.65
CA ASN A 347 -24.99 34.86 -15.81
C ASN A 347 -23.80 35.77 -16.15
N LEU A 348 -23.67 36.18 -17.41
CA LEU A 348 -22.59 37.05 -17.87
C LEU A 348 -22.74 38.47 -17.31
N HIS A 349 -23.96 39.02 -17.29
CA HIS A 349 -24.30 40.28 -16.58
C HIS A 349 -23.90 40.20 -15.11
N ALA A 350 -24.32 39.14 -14.41
CA ALA A 350 -24.04 38.96 -13.00
C ALA A 350 -22.54 38.83 -12.70
N LEU A 351 -21.79 38.07 -13.52
CA LEU A 351 -20.34 37.91 -13.36
C LEU A 351 -19.59 39.20 -13.65
N ALA A 352 -20.01 39.96 -14.67
CA ALA A 352 -19.37 41.21 -15.05
C ALA A 352 -19.57 42.28 -13.96
N ALA A 353 -20.78 42.41 -13.42
CA ALA A 353 -21.08 43.30 -12.29
C ALA A 353 -20.31 42.90 -11.03
N LEU A 354 -20.26 41.60 -10.72
CA LEU A 354 -19.53 41.10 -9.56
C LEU A 354 -18.02 41.33 -9.67
N ARG A 355 -17.41 41.06 -10.82
CA ARG A 355 -15.99 41.35 -11.04
C ARG A 355 -15.72 42.85 -10.94
N HIS A 356 -16.57 43.67 -11.56
CA HIS A 356 -16.45 45.12 -11.50
C HIS A 356 -16.44 45.60 -10.04
N ALA A 357 -17.44 45.19 -9.25
CA ALA A 357 -17.53 45.52 -7.84
C ALA A 357 -16.30 45.09 -7.03
N ILE A 358 -15.77 43.89 -7.28
CA ILE A 358 -14.54 43.40 -6.60
C ILE A 358 -13.33 44.27 -6.95
N VAL A 359 -13.15 44.61 -8.23
CA VAL A 359 -12.00 45.39 -8.70
C VAL A 359 -12.09 46.84 -8.22
N THR A 360 -13.29 47.43 -8.14
CA THR A 360 -13.47 48.84 -7.72
C THR A 360 -13.49 49.05 -6.21
N THR A 361 -13.96 48.07 -5.43
CA THR A 361 -14.24 48.26 -3.99
C THR A 361 -13.07 47.87 -3.08
N SER A 362 -12.12 47.08 -3.58
CA SER A 362 -11.02 46.53 -2.79
C SER A 362 -9.69 46.68 -3.50
N GLU A 363 -8.59 46.73 -2.75
CA GLU A 363 -7.22 46.78 -3.29
C GLU A 363 -6.32 45.71 -2.67
N GLY A 364 -5.16 45.48 -3.29
CA GLY A 364 -4.13 44.56 -2.79
C GLY A 364 -4.66 43.17 -2.44
N ARG A 365 -4.30 42.68 -1.25
CA ARG A 365 -4.58 41.31 -0.82
C ARG A 365 -6.07 41.01 -0.66
N ILE A 366 -6.89 41.99 -0.27
CA ILE A 366 -8.34 41.84 -0.14
C ILE A 366 -8.98 41.61 -1.51
N ARG A 367 -8.58 42.40 -2.53
CA ARG A 367 -9.03 42.22 -3.92
C ARG A 367 -8.67 40.83 -4.42
N GLU A 368 -7.42 40.41 -4.26
CA GLU A 368 -6.96 39.08 -4.67
C GLU A 368 -7.78 37.96 -3.98
N ALA A 369 -8.12 38.09 -2.69
CA ALA A 369 -8.92 37.12 -1.94
C ALA A 369 -10.40 37.06 -2.39
N LEU A 370 -11.01 38.20 -2.72
CA LEU A 370 -12.35 38.24 -3.32
C LEU A 370 -12.33 37.64 -4.74
N MET A 371 -11.29 37.95 -5.52
CA MET A 371 -11.07 37.34 -6.83
C MET A 371 -10.86 35.83 -6.75
N PHE A 372 -10.29 35.31 -5.66
CA PHE A 372 -10.20 33.86 -5.42
C PHE A 372 -11.57 33.21 -5.20
N ALA A 373 -12.46 33.86 -4.44
CA ALA A 373 -13.85 33.39 -4.32
C ALA A 373 -14.61 33.50 -5.65
N PHE A 374 -14.34 34.53 -6.45
CA PHE A 374 -14.90 34.74 -7.78
C PHE A 374 -14.45 33.65 -8.76
N THR A 375 -13.15 33.40 -8.90
CA THR A 375 -12.63 32.33 -9.77
C THR A 375 -13.13 30.94 -9.35
N ALA A 376 -13.37 30.72 -8.05
CA ALA A 376 -13.90 29.47 -7.54
C ALA A 376 -15.35 29.17 -7.99
N CYS A 377 -16.12 30.18 -8.40
CA CYS A 377 -17.50 29.99 -8.88
C CYS A 377 -17.65 29.98 -10.41
N ILE A 378 -16.68 30.53 -11.17
CA ILE A 378 -16.73 30.66 -12.65
C ILE A 378 -17.20 29.40 -13.36
N ASN A 379 -16.57 28.26 -13.09
CA ASN A 379 -16.93 27.01 -13.78
C ASN A 379 -18.39 26.61 -13.54
N ARG A 380 -18.93 26.83 -12.33
CA ARG A 380 -20.33 26.52 -12.00
C ARG A 380 -21.31 27.59 -12.45
N ALA A 381 -20.84 28.81 -12.69
CA ALA A 381 -21.63 29.87 -13.32
C ALA A 381 -21.75 29.68 -14.85
N SER A 382 -20.90 28.83 -15.45
CA SER A 382 -20.95 28.54 -16.89
C SER A 382 -22.01 27.49 -17.25
N ARG A 383 -22.35 27.40 -18.54
CA ARG A 383 -23.20 26.38 -19.18
C ARG A 383 -22.66 24.95 -18.99
N ARG A 384 -21.45 24.78 -18.44
CA ARG A 384 -20.84 23.47 -18.14
C ARG A 384 -21.41 22.79 -16.88
N TYR A 385 -22.21 23.48 -16.07
CA TYR A 385 -22.70 22.90 -14.82
C TYR A 385 -23.83 21.89 -15.08
N GLN A 386 -23.54 20.60 -14.92
CA GLN A 386 -24.42 19.53 -15.39
C GLN A 386 -25.57 19.22 -14.44
N TRP A 387 -26.74 19.00 -15.03
CA TRP A 387 -27.92 18.54 -14.30
C TRP A 387 -27.83 17.07 -13.91
N ASN A 388 -28.37 16.72 -12.73
CA ASN A 388 -28.56 15.33 -12.33
C ASN A 388 -29.77 15.17 -11.39
N ALA A 389 -30.56 14.12 -11.64
CA ALA A 389 -31.82 13.86 -10.96
C ALA A 389 -31.74 13.69 -9.43
N LYS A 390 -30.61 13.20 -8.90
CA LYS A 390 -30.45 12.93 -7.45
C LYS A 390 -29.76 14.07 -6.71
N ARG A 391 -28.70 14.62 -7.30
CA ARG A 391 -27.89 15.69 -6.71
C ARG A 391 -27.12 16.41 -7.82
N PRO A 392 -26.95 17.74 -7.76
CA PRO A 392 -26.19 18.46 -8.76
C PRO A 392 -24.80 17.84 -9.00
N THR A 393 -24.52 17.49 -10.25
CA THR A 393 -23.20 16.99 -10.67
C THR A 393 -22.30 18.16 -11.00
N ASN A 394 -21.10 18.19 -10.41
CA ASN A 394 -20.12 19.24 -10.68
C ASN A 394 -19.71 19.25 -12.16
N VAL A 395 -19.08 20.33 -12.63
CA VAL A 395 -18.53 20.37 -14.01
C VAL A 395 -17.62 19.16 -14.28
N MET A 396 -17.65 18.65 -15.51
CA MET A 396 -16.73 17.58 -15.91
C MET A 396 -15.31 18.14 -16.00
N THR A 397 -14.49 17.77 -15.01
CA THR A 397 -13.08 18.17 -14.90
C THR A 397 -12.28 17.70 -16.11
N GLY A 398 -11.33 18.52 -16.56
CA GLY A 398 -10.48 18.20 -17.72
C GLY A 398 -11.20 18.22 -19.08
N THR A 399 -12.37 18.85 -19.18
CA THR A 399 -13.06 19.09 -20.46
C THR A 399 -13.82 20.41 -20.43
N LEU A 400 -14.04 21.03 -21.59
CA LEU A 400 -14.96 22.16 -21.75
C LEU A 400 -16.38 21.72 -22.16
N TYR A 401 -16.75 20.47 -21.89
CA TYR A 401 -18.04 19.89 -22.28
C TYR A 401 -19.25 20.60 -21.66
N ILE A 402 -20.29 20.78 -22.47
CA ILE A 402 -21.61 21.28 -22.10
C ILE A 402 -22.62 20.14 -22.28
N SER A 403 -23.41 19.89 -21.24
CA SER A 403 -24.41 18.82 -21.22
C SER A 403 -25.75 19.32 -21.75
N SER A 404 -26.49 18.41 -22.40
CA SER A 404 -27.85 18.68 -22.89
C SER A 404 -28.87 18.94 -21.79
N LEU A 405 -28.60 18.52 -20.56
CA LEU A 405 -29.25 19.05 -19.36
C LEU A 405 -28.22 19.73 -18.47
N ARG A 406 -28.48 20.99 -18.10
CA ARG A 406 -27.56 21.81 -17.31
C ARG A 406 -28.30 22.71 -16.35
N TYR A 407 -27.60 23.14 -15.31
CA TYR A 407 -28.06 24.20 -14.44
C TYR A 407 -27.46 25.53 -14.85
N GLU A 408 -28.29 26.56 -14.84
CA GLU A 408 -27.88 27.95 -14.75
C GLU A 408 -28.11 28.41 -13.31
N TRP A 409 -27.04 28.54 -12.53
CA TRP A 409 -27.14 28.94 -11.12
C TRP A 409 -27.02 30.44 -10.95
N ASN A 410 -27.73 30.96 -9.95
CA ASN A 410 -27.55 32.31 -9.45
C ASN A 410 -26.10 32.54 -9.01
N VAL A 411 -25.44 33.44 -9.73
CA VAL A 411 -24.02 33.77 -9.56
C VAL A 411 -23.72 34.27 -8.16
N TRP A 412 -24.59 35.09 -7.57
CA TRP A 412 -24.43 35.58 -6.20
C TRP A 412 -24.53 34.44 -5.18
N SER A 413 -25.51 33.55 -5.34
CA SER A 413 -25.62 32.35 -4.49
C SER A 413 -24.41 31.43 -4.58
N LEU A 414 -23.82 31.27 -5.78
CA LEU A 414 -22.56 30.54 -5.94
C LEU A 414 -21.38 31.26 -5.27
N PHE A 415 -21.21 32.54 -5.55
CA PHE A 415 -20.12 33.36 -5.02
C PHE A 415 -20.17 33.45 -3.50
N ARG A 416 -21.32 33.77 -2.90
CA ARG A 416 -21.50 33.86 -1.44
C ARG A 416 -21.15 32.55 -0.74
N ARG A 417 -21.57 31.40 -1.29
CA ARG A 417 -21.20 30.07 -0.75
C ARG A 417 -19.70 29.84 -0.83
N LYS A 418 -19.06 30.27 -1.93
CA LYS A 418 -17.60 30.18 -2.09
C LYS A 418 -16.81 31.14 -1.22
N ALA A 419 -17.26 32.38 -1.08
CA ALA A 419 -16.69 33.33 -0.13
C ALA A 419 -16.79 32.80 1.31
N ALA A 420 -17.89 32.14 1.68
CA ALA A 420 -18.01 31.48 2.98
C ALA A 420 -17.03 30.29 3.16
N ASP A 421 -16.82 29.46 2.13
CA ASP A 421 -15.78 28.41 2.13
C ASP A 421 -14.38 29.01 2.32
N VAL A 422 -14.07 30.08 1.58
CA VAL A 422 -12.79 30.80 1.63
C VAL A 422 -12.56 31.45 2.99
N LYS A 423 -13.57 32.10 3.57
CA LYS A 423 -13.52 32.67 4.93
C LYS A 423 -13.22 31.59 5.96
N ARG A 424 -13.93 30.46 5.92
CA ARG A 424 -13.66 29.31 6.81
C ARG A 424 -12.23 28.78 6.67
N TYR A 425 -11.69 28.82 5.45
CA TYR A 425 -10.31 28.44 5.20
C TYR A 425 -9.33 29.42 5.86
N PHE A 426 -9.51 30.73 5.65
CA PHE A 426 -8.67 31.75 6.28
C PHE A 426 -8.73 31.72 7.82
N GLU A 427 -9.91 31.47 8.40
CA GLU A 427 -10.08 31.32 9.85
C GLU A 427 -9.33 30.11 10.44
N ARG A 428 -9.18 29.04 9.65
CA ARG A 428 -8.51 27.80 10.06
C ARG A 428 -7.03 27.75 9.69
N PHE A 429 -6.57 28.68 8.86
CA PHE A 429 -5.20 28.68 8.39
C PHE A 429 -4.24 28.79 9.58
N PRO A 430 -3.21 27.94 9.68
CA PRO A 430 -2.32 27.92 10.83
C PRO A 430 -1.59 29.25 10.98
N LYS A 431 -1.52 29.76 12.21
CA LYS A 431 -0.62 30.88 12.54
C LYS A 431 0.81 30.37 12.44
N THR A 432 1.54 30.84 11.43
CA THR A 432 2.95 30.47 11.20
C THR A 432 3.81 31.73 11.01
N SER A 433 5.08 31.64 11.41
CA SER A 433 6.09 32.66 11.12
C SER A 433 6.77 32.45 9.76
N THR A 434 6.55 31.31 9.10
CA THR A 434 7.08 31.04 7.77
C THR A 434 6.22 31.66 6.68
N THR A 435 6.83 31.89 5.52
CA THR A 435 6.20 32.60 4.40
C THR A 435 6.22 31.77 3.13
N ALA A 436 5.27 32.03 2.25
CA ALA A 436 5.23 31.49 0.91
C ALA A 436 5.30 32.63 -0.11
N GLN A 437 6.05 32.41 -1.18
CA GLN A 437 6.11 33.27 -2.34
C GLN A 437 5.69 32.47 -3.58
N VAL A 438 4.92 33.08 -4.47
CA VAL A 438 4.41 32.43 -5.69
C VAL A 438 4.82 33.26 -6.89
N MET A 439 5.42 32.61 -7.89
CA MET A 439 5.94 33.21 -9.11
C MET A 439 5.17 32.74 -10.34
N HIS A 440 4.98 33.64 -11.30
CA HIS A 440 4.49 33.30 -12.62
C HIS A 440 5.67 33.07 -13.57
N ARG A 441 6.08 31.80 -13.69
CA ARG A 441 7.27 31.40 -14.45
C ARG A 441 7.25 29.92 -14.79
N SER A 442 7.81 29.57 -15.95
CA SER A 442 7.99 28.19 -16.38
C SER A 442 8.98 27.42 -15.49
N ALA A 443 8.71 26.14 -15.25
CA ALA A 443 9.65 25.23 -14.62
C ALA A 443 10.93 25.00 -15.43
N THR A 444 10.91 25.31 -16.73
CA THR A 444 12.08 25.20 -17.63
C THR A 444 13.08 26.34 -17.48
N ASP A 445 12.72 27.40 -16.74
CA ASP A 445 13.57 28.56 -16.46
C ASP A 445 13.34 29.05 -15.03
N LEU A 446 14.22 28.63 -14.10
CA LEU A 446 14.29 29.11 -12.72
C LEU A 446 15.51 30.01 -12.51
N SER A 447 15.99 30.70 -13.55
CA SER A 447 17.20 31.55 -13.48
C SER A 447 17.13 32.71 -12.48
N CYS A 448 15.93 33.06 -11.99
CA CYS A 448 15.77 34.00 -10.88
C CYS A 448 16.24 33.45 -9.52
N LEU A 449 16.53 32.16 -9.43
CA LEU A 449 16.98 31.48 -8.21
C LEU A 449 18.47 31.15 -8.30
N PRO A 450 19.26 31.45 -7.24
CA PRO A 450 20.65 31.03 -7.17
C PRO A 450 20.81 29.50 -7.15
N ASP A 451 21.96 29.01 -7.57
CA ASP A 451 22.31 27.59 -7.48
C ASP A 451 22.31 27.14 -6.01
N GLY A 452 21.77 25.94 -5.75
CA GLY A 452 21.73 25.36 -4.40
C GLY A 452 20.94 26.16 -3.35
N SER A 453 20.06 27.08 -3.77
CA SER A 453 19.28 27.93 -2.86
C SER A 453 18.08 27.25 -2.20
N VAL A 454 17.76 26.01 -2.58
CA VAL A 454 16.56 25.28 -2.14
C VAL A 454 16.93 24.02 -1.36
N SER A 455 16.22 23.77 -0.25
CA SER A 455 16.46 22.59 0.60
C SER A 455 15.75 21.33 0.12
N MET A 456 14.54 21.46 -0.42
CA MET A 456 13.72 20.35 -0.91
C MET A 456 12.85 20.82 -2.08
N VAL A 457 12.66 19.94 -3.07
CA VAL A 457 11.69 20.15 -4.15
C VAL A 457 10.57 19.14 -4.02
N PHE A 458 9.33 19.55 -4.19
CA PHE A 458 8.20 18.64 -4.39
C PHE A 458 7.49 19.09 -5.67
N MET A 459 7.25 18.18 -6.60
CA MET A 459 6.71 18.51 -7.92
C MET A 459 5.63 17.52 -8.36
N ASP A 460 4.62 18.04 -9.05
CA ASP A 460 3.52 17.30 -9.70
C ASP A 460 3.42 17.76 -11.17
N PRO A 461 4.35 17.33 -12.04
CA PRO A 461 4.44 17.83 -13.41
C PRO A 461 3.32 17.29 -14.32
N PRO A 462 3.11 17.88 -15.52
CA PRO A 462 2.08 17.43 -16.45
C PRO A 462 2.27 16.00 -17.00
N PHE A 463 1.14 15.32 -17.23
CA PHE A 463 1.04 13.90 -17.61
C PHE A 463 1.04 13.62 -19.12
N GLY A 464 1.94 14.25 -19.90
CA GLY A 464 2.02 14.09 -21.36
C GLY A 464 0.79 14.67 -22.08
N SER A 465 -0.01 13.85 -22.78
CA SER A 465 -1.23 14.28 -23.51
C SER A 465 -2.55 14.07 -22.73
N ASN A 466 -2.49 13.74 -21.44
CA ASN A 466 -3.69 13.34 -20.68
C ASN A 466 -4.56 14.52 -20.24
N ILE A 467 -3.96 15.68 -19.97
CA ILE A 467 -4.61 16.90 -19.48
C ILE A 467 -3.97 18.11 -20.18
N PHE A 468 -4.82 18.95 -20.77
CA PHE A 468 -4.41 20.21 -21.41
C PHE A 468 -4.63 21.34 -20.41
N TYR A 469 -3.62 21.71 -19.63
CA TYR A 469 -3.76 22.59 -18.47
C TYR A 469 -4.17 24.00 -18.88
N ALA A 470 -3.56 24.55 -19.93
CA ALA A 470 -3.92 25.87 -20.46
C ALA A 470 -5.39 25.94 -20.91
N ASP A 471 -5.86 24.95 -21.69
CA ASP A 471 -7.27 24.87 -22.10
C ASP A 471 -8.21 24.65 -20.91
N SER A 472 -7.77 23.89 -19.91
CA SER A 472 -8.57 23.60 -18.71
C SER A 472 -8.67 24.78 -17.75
N SER A 473 -7.71 25.70 -17.81
CA SER A 473 -7.66 26.95 -17.05
C SER A 473 -8.27 28.15 -17.81
N LEU A 474 -8.61 27.97 -19.10
CA LEU A 474 -9.06 29.03 -20.00
C LEU A 474 -10.16 29.94 -19.41
N LEU A 475 -11.20 29.36 -18.80
CA LEU A 475 -12.28 30.17 -18.24
C LEU A 475 -11.80 31.04 -17.07
N TRP A 476 -10.89 30.55 -16.23
CA TRP A 476 -10.34 31.36 -15.14
C TRP A 476 -9.41 32.45 -15.66
N GLU A 477 -8.48 32.08 -16.53
CA GLU A 477 -7.47 32.96 -17.11
C GLU A 477 -8.09 34.10 -17.92
N ALA A 478 -9.11 33.80 -18.70
CA ALA A 478 -9.85 34.79 -19.45
C ALA A 478 -10.49 35.83 -18.52
N TRP A 479 -11.05 35.43 -17.37
CA TRP A 479 -11.62 36.36 -16.38
C TRP A 479 -10.57 37.10 -15.53
N LEU A 480 -9.37 36.52 -15.38
CA LEU A 480 -8.21 37.16 -14.76
C LEU A 480 -7.54 38.19 -15.68
N GLY A 481 -7.73 38.05 -17.00
CA GLY A 481 -7.17 38.94 -18.02
C GLY A 481 -5.76 38.57 -18.48
N SER A 482 -5.26 37.40 -18.11
CA SER A 482 -3.92 36.90 -18.48
C SER A 482 -4.00 35.43 -18.85
N LEU A 483 -3.42 35.04 -19.99
CA LEU A 483 -3.48 33.69 -20.55
C LEU A 483 -2.12 33.00 -20.47
N THR A 484 -2.14 31.68 -20.25
CA THR A 484 -0.94 30.83 -20.31
C THR A 484 -0.29 30.90 -21.69
N ASP A 485 1.05 31.06 -21.71
CA ASP A 485 1.83 30.86 -22.92
C ASP A 485 1.93 29.36 -23.24
N ASN A 486 1.18 28.93 -24.24
CA ASN A 486 1.14 27.54 -24.63
C ASN A 486 2.45 27.03 -25.26
N THR A 487 3.36 27.90 -25.69
CA THR A 487 4.63 27.48 -26.30
C THR A 487 5.56 26.84 -25.26
N GLU A 488 5.51 27.31 -24.03
CA GLU A 488 6.30 26.80 -22.89
C GLU A 488 5.59 25.68 -22.10
N GLU A 489 4.33 25.37 -22.40
CA GLU A 489 3.56 24.33 -21.69
C GLU A 489 4.11 22.92 -21.94
N ILE A 490 4.46 22.16 -20.90
CA ILE A 490 5.00 20.79 -21.01
C ILE A 490 3.88 19.75 -21.23
N VAL A 491 3.15 19.85 -22.34
CA VAL A 491 2.01 18.97 -22.69
C VAL A 491 2.11 18.54 -24.15
N VAL A 492 1.91 17.26 -24.43
CA VAL A 492 1.84 16.73 -25.80
C VAL A 492 0.50 17.13 -26.42
N ASN A 493 0.54 17.92 -27.49
CA ASN A 493 -0.64 18.47 -28.16
C ASN A 493 -0.48 18.27 -29.67
N LYS A 494 -1.40 17.49 -30.26
CA LYS A 494 -1.33 17.09 -31.67
C LYS A 494 -2.32 17.86 -32.55
N SER A 495 -3.39 18.43 -31.97
CA SER A 495 -4.38 19.20 -32.73
C SER A 495 -3.86 20.58 -33.13
N ARG A 496 -2.92 21.13 -32.36
CA ARG A 496 -2.36 22.46 -32.61
C ARG A 496 -1.15 22.39 -33.54
N GLY A 497 -1.05 23.35 -34.46
CA GLY A 497 0.14 23.50 -35.30
C GLY A 497 1.40 23.83 -34.48
N ARG A 498 2.59 23.49 -35.00
CA ARG A 498 3.89 23.72 -34.33
C ARG A 498 4.09 25.17 -33.89
N VAL A 499 3.75 26.13 -34.75
CA VAL A 499 3.86 27.58 -34.47
C VAL A 499 2.93 28.02 -33.32
N GLY A 500 1.79 27.35 -33.14
CA GLY A 500 0.87 27.63 -32.03
C GLY A 500 1.25 26.96 -30.71
N GLY A 501 2.40 26.28 -30.63
CA GLY A 501 2.83 25.56 -29.43
C GLY A 501 2.41 24.08 -29.39
N GLY A 502 2.07 23.47 -30.53
CA GLY A 502 1.88 22.02 -30.65
C GLY A 502 3.18 21.25 -30.40
N LYS A 503 3.11 20.19 -29.59
CA LYS A 503 4.27 19.44 -29.09
C LYS A 503 4.14 17.94 -29.33
N THR A 504 5.24 17.32 -29.74
CA THR A 504 5.40 15.88 -29.86
C THR A 504 5.99 15.28 -28.58
N MET A 505 6.11 13.95 -28.54
CA MET A 505 6.70 13.26 -27.39
C MET A 505 8.16 13.69 -27.16
N ASP A 506 8.92 13.91 -28.23
CA ASP A 506 10.31 14.36 -28.13
C ASP A 506 10.42 15.76 -27.50
N ASP A 507 9.51 16.68 -27.86
CA ASP A 507 9.48 18.01 -27.24
C ASP A 507 9.10 17.92 -25.76
N TYR A 508 8.18 17.02 -25.41
CA TYR A 508 7.81 16.76 -24.01
C TYR A 508 9.03 16.27 -23.22
N GLY A 509 9.77 15.27 -23.74
CA GLY A 509 11.00 14.78 -23.14
C GLY A 509 12.03 15.89 -22.95
N HIS A 510 12.28 16.70 -23.99
CA HIS A 510 13.23 17.82 -23.94
C HIS A 510 12.86 18.87 -22.89
N LEU A 511 11.60 19.30 -22.83
CA LEU A 511 11.13 20.27 -21.84
C LEU A 511 11.18 19.70 -20.42
N MET A 512 10.85 18.43 -20.25
CA MET A 512 10.96 17.76 -18.96
C MET A 512 12.42 17.67 -18.49
N THR A 513 13.35 17.31 -19.39
CA THR A 513 14.79 17.34 -19.10
C THR A 513 15.26 18.71 -18.66
N LYS A 514 14.81 19.79 -19.32
CA LYS A 514 15.12 21.17 -18.89
C LYS A 514 14.59 21.47 -17.49
N ALA A 515 13.34 21.13 -17.21
CA ALA A 515 12.74 21.37 -15.90
C ALA A 515 13.45 20.61 -14.78
N PHE A 516 13.74 19.32 -14.99
CA PHE A 516 14.50 18.51 -14.02
C PHE A 516 15.93 19.04 -13.85
N SER A 517 16.55 19.57 -14.90
CA SER A 517 17.87 20.20 -14.81
C SER A 517 17.86 21.47 -13.95
N GLU A 518 16.84 22.32 -14.12
CA GLU A 518 16.66 23.51 -13.27
C GLU A 518 16.38 23.12 -11.80
N VAL A 519 15.54 22.12 -11.57
CA VAL A 519 15.33 21.52 -10.24
C VAL A 519 16.67 21.08 -9.64
N ALA A 520 17.45 20.31 -10.38
CA ALA A 520 18.75 19.84 -9.90
C ALA A 520 19.72 20.99 -9.62
N ARG A 521 19.69 22.07 -10.43
CA ARG A 521 20.54 23.26 -10.24
C ARG A 521 20.21 24.01 -8.95
N VAL A 522 18.94 24.31 -8.71
CA VAL A 522 18.52 25.09 -7.53
C VAL A 522 18.52 24.28 -6.24
N LEU A 523 18.46 22.95 -6.33
CA LEU A 523 18.53 22.05 -5.18
C LEU A 523 19.96 21.99 -4.61
N LYS A 524 20.08 22.20 -3.30
CA LYS A 524 21.36 22.10 -2.60
C LYS A 524 21.99 20.71 -2.76
N PRO A 525 23.33 20.59 -2.77
CA PRO A 525 23.99 19.29 -2.80
C PRO A 525 23.46 18.36 -1.71
N GLY A 526 23.11 17.12 -2.08
CA GLY A 526 22.50 16.12 -1.19
C GLY A 526 21.06 16.41 -0.75
N GLY A 527 20.41 17.45 -1.28
CA GLY A 527 18.99 17.70 -1.11
C GLY A 527 18.12 16.66 -1.84
N TYR A 528 16.82 16.67 -1.51
CA TYR A 528 15.85 15.73 -2.06
C TYR A 528 14.81 16.43 -2.93
N ALA A 529 14.42 15.75 -3.99
CA ALA A 529 13.27 16.09 -4.82
C ALA A 529 12.22 14.98 -4.71
N VAL A 530 10.93 15.33 -4.71
CA VAL A 530 9.84 14.34 -4.70
C VAL A 530 8.97 14.56 -5.91
N LEU A 531 8.77 13.51 -6.70
CA LEU A 531 7.95 13.52 -7.90
C LEU A 531 6.64 12.77 -7.61
N ALA A 532 5.51 13.48 -7.68
CA ALA A 532 4.19 12.89 -7.74
C ALA A 532 3.83 12.62 -9.21
N PHE A 533 3.75 11.36 -9.62
CA PHE A 533 3.53 11.03 -11.02
C PHE A 533 2.92 9.65 -11.24
N SER A 534 2.08 9.50 -12.26
CA SER A 534 1.58 8.22 -12.76
C SER A 534 1.08 8.35 -14.18
N ASN A 535 1.38 7.36 -15.01
CA ASN A 535 0.87 7.28 -16.38
C ASN A 535 0.66 5.82 -16.79
N SER A 536 -0.30 5.57 -17.68
CA SER A 536 -0.51 4.26 -18.28
C SER A 536 0.29 4.06 -19.58
N ASP A 537 0.87 5.13 -20.13
CA ASP A 537 1.75 5.11 -21.30
C ASP A 537 3.21 4.93 -20.85
N ASP A 538 3.86 3.85 -21.32
CA ASP A 538 5.24 3.52 -21.00
C ASP A 538 6.24 4.45 -21.68
N GLN A 539 5.90 5.05 -22.83
CA GLN A 539 6.77 6.04 -23.49
C GLN A 539 6.93 7.29 -22.64
N ILE A 540 5.85 7.74 -21.98
CA ILE A 540 5.91 8.88 -21.06
C ILE A 540 6.83 8.55 -19.87
N TRP A 541 6.72 7.35 -19.29
CA TRP A 541 7.62 6.89 -18.23
C TRP A 541 9.08 6.86 -18.68
N MET A 542 9.36 6.41 -19.91
CA MET A 542 10.71 6.44 -20.46
C MET A 542 11.27 7.87 -20.56
N GLU A 543 10.48 8.84 -21.02
CA GLU A 543 10.93 10.24 -21.07
C GLU A 543 11.16 10.83 -19.67
N ILE A 544 10.36 10.45 -18.65
CA ILE A 544 10.62 10.81 -17.25
C ILE A 544 11.94 10.19 -16.76
N GLN A 545 12.17 8.89 -16.98
CA GLN A 545 13.42 8.22 -16.57
C GLN A 545 14.65 8.85 -17.25
N LYS A 546 14.55 9.22 -18.53
CA LYS A 546 15.60 9.97 -19.25
C LYS A 546 15.83 11.36 -18.66
N ALA A 547 14.77 12.11 -18.36
CA ALA A 547 14.86 13.44 -17.77
C ALA A 547 15.53 13.40 -16.37
N MET A 548 15.15 12.43 -15.53
CA MET A 548 15.77 12.18 -14.22
C MET A 548 17.26 11.86 -14.35
N ALA A 549 17.62 10.94 -15.25
CA ALA A 549 19.01 10.56 -15.49
C ALA A 549 19.85 11.74 -16.01
N ALA A 550 19.33 12.50 -16.99
CA ALA A 550 20.01 13.68 -17.55
C ALA A 550 20.24 14.77 -16.50
N ALA A 551 19.29 14.97 -15.58
CA ALA A 551 19.42 15.89 -14.46
C ALA A 551 20.26 15.35 -13.29
N LYS A 552 20.73 14.10 -13.38
CA LYS A 552 21.47 13.40 -12.32
C LYS A 552 20.69 13.33 -11.00
N LEU A 553 19.43 12.92 -11.08
CA LEU A 553 18.57 12.67 -9.93
C LEU A 553 18.32 11.15 -9.82
N GLU A 554 18.77 10.55 -8.72
CA GLU A 554 18.64 9.11 -8.46
C GLU A 554 17.37 8.80 -7.68
N THR A 555 16.65 7.75 -8.06
CA THR A 555 15.53 7.23 -7.27
C THR A 555 16.02 6.66 -5.94
N ASP A 556 15.41 7.10 -4.85
CA ASP A 556 15.75 6.70 -3.49
C ASP A 556 14.67 5.77 -2.90
N THR A 557 13.40 6.20 -2.89
CA THR A 557 12.26 5.36 -2.47
C THR A 557 11.02 5.65 -3.32
N VAL A 558 10.10 4.69 -3.42
CA VAL A 558 8.85 4.83 -4.19
C VAL A 558 7.65 4.40 -3.35
N HIS A 559 6.66 5.28 -3.24
CA HIS A 559 5.47 5.10 -2.41
C HIS A 559 4.19 5.19 -3.27
N ILE A 560 3.12 4.52 -2.84
CA ILE A 560 1.81 4.57 -3.51
C ILE A 560 0.93 5.66 -2.87
N LEU A 561 0.38 6.55 -3.69
CA LEU A 561 -0.59 7.55 -3.29
C LEU A 561 -2.02 7.13 -3.66
N ASP A 562 -2.84 6.88 -2.65
CA ASP A 562 -4.26 6.60 -2.79
C ASP A 562 -5.09 7.83 -2.39
N LYS A 563 -5.64 8.52 -3.39
CA LYS A 563 -6.45 9.74 -3.20
C LYS A 563 -7.92 9.44 -2.82
N GLY A 564 -8.28 8.18 -2.55
CA GLY A 564 -9.56 7.68 -2.04
C GLY A 564 -10.77 7.74 -2.97
N GLN A 565 -10.93 8.81 -3.76
CA GLN A 565 -11.99 8.94 -4.77
C GLN A 565 -11.40 9.05 -6.20
N PRO A 566 -11.66 8.08 -7.08
CA PRO A 566 -11.18 8.10 -8.46
C PRO A 566 -11.86 9.21 -9.29
N SER A 567 -11.15 9.74 -10.29
CA SER A 567 -11.71 10.70 -11.26
C SER A 567 -12.81 10.05 -12.12
N ILE A 568 -13.58 10.78 -12.92
CA ILE A 568 -14.61 10.15 -13.81
C ILE A 568 -13.96 9.13 -14.78
N LYS A 569 -12.78 9.45 -15.34
CA LYS A 569 -11.97 8.48 -16.11
C LYS A 569 -11.47 7.34 -15.23
N GLY A 570 -11.06 7.65 -14.00
CA GLY A 570 -10.73 6.64 -12.99
C GLY A 570 -11.91 5.71 -12.68
N VAL A 571 -13.15 6.21 -12.63
CA VAL A 571 -14.38 5.42 -12.46
C VAL A 571 -14.67 4.56 -13.70
N LYS A 572 -14.36 5.06 -14.90
CA LYS A 572 -14.37 4.23 -16.12
C LYS A 572 -13.30 3.15 -16.09
N GLY A 573 -12.13 3.44 -15.53
CA GLY A 573 -11.13 2.44 -15.14
C GLY A 573 -11.68 1.45 -14.12
N VAL A 574 -12.40 1.93 -13.09
CA VAL A 574 -13.07 1.11 -12.05
C VAL A 574 -14.05 0.14 -12.64
N THR A 575 -14.70 0.53 -13.72
CA THR A 575 -15.69 -0.26 -14.44
C THR A 575 -15.12 -1.03 -15.63
N GLY A 576 -13.79 -1.03 -15.82
CA GLY A 576 -13.11 -1.77 -16.91
C GLY A 576 -13.34 -1.21 -18.31
N LYS A 577 -13.86 0.02 -18.43
CA LYS A 577 -14.23 0.65 -19.71
C LYS A 577 -13.07 1.41 -20.38
N GLU A 578 -12.05 1.81 -19.61
CA GLU A 578 -10.86 2.51 -20.09
C GLU A 578 -9.62 2.06 -19.29
N SER A 579 -8.44 1.98 -19.93
CA SER A 579 -7.16 1.61 -19.26
C SER A 579 -6.47 2.84 -18.67
N VAL A 580 -6.91 3.26 -17.49
CA VAL A 580 -6.40 4.46 -16.78
C VAL A 580 -6.04 4.09 -15.34
N THR A 581 -4.90 4.58 -14.86
CA THR A 581 -4.45 4.38 -13.48
C THR A 581 -5.34 5.14 -12.49
N THR A 582 -5.67 4.54 -11.34
CA THR A 582 -6.39 5.22 -10.25
C THR A 582 -5.52 5.59 -9.05
N LEU A 583 -4.25 5.17 -9.08
CA LEU A 583 -3.22 5.44 -8.09
C LEU A 583 -2.10 6.28 -8.70
N ASP A 584 -1.54 7.17 -7.89
CA ASP A 584 -0.34 7.93 -8.23
C ASP A 584 0.89 7.37 -7.50
N LEU A 585 2.10 7.56 -8.02
CA LEU A 585 3.34 7.22 -7.32
C LEU A 585 3.99 8.49 -6.76
N LEU A 586 4.61 8.37 -5.59
CA LEU A 586 5.45 9.39 -4.97
C LEU A 586 6.88 8.88 -4.95
N ILE A 587 7.73 9.42 -5.81
CA ILE A 587 9.11 8.99 -6.02
C ILE A 587 10.04 9.99 -5.32
N THR A 588 10.76 9.56 -4.30
CA THR A 588 11.83 10.37 -3.71
C THR A 588 13.08 10.22 -4.56
N MET A 589 13.73 11.35 -4.85
CA MET A 589 14.93 11.44 -5.64
C MET A 589 16.02 12.20 -4.89
N ARG A 590 17.27 11.76 -5.02
CA ARG A 590 18.43 12.39 -4.41
C ARG A 590 19.41 12.86 -5.47
N LYS A 591 20.07 13.99 -5.23
CA LYS A 591 21.18 14.50 -6.04
C LYS A 591 22.51 13.87 -5.53
N PRO A 592 23.12 12.91 -6.24
CA PRO A 592 24.34 12.22 -5.81
C PRO A 592 25.59 13.09 -6.01
N ALA A 593 26.71 12.66 -5.39
CA ALA A 593 28.01 13.32 -5.49
C ALA A 593 28.95 12.73 -6.57
N TYR A 594 28.49 11.79 -7.39
CA TYR A 594 29.28 11.09 -8.41
C TYR A 594 28.44 10.80 -9.69
N THR A 595 29.06 10.24 -10.73
CA THR A 595 28.44 9.94 -12.05
C THR A 595 27.59 8.68 -12.05
N VAL A 596 26.37 8.80 -12.61
CA VAL A 596 25.37 7.72 -12.74
C VAL A 596 25.52 7.01 -14.09
N GLU A 597 25.43 5.67 -14.10
CA GLU A 597 25.40 4.85 -15.32
C GLU A 597 24.02 4.88 -16.01
N ASP A 598 24.02 4.63 -17.33
CA ASP A 598 22.84 4.75 -18.19
C ASP A 598 21.81 3.63 -17.94
N ILE A 599 20.64 3.98 -17.38
CA ILE A 599 19.57 3.05 -16.97
C ILE A 599 18.89 2.39 -18.18
N SER A 600 19.07 2.93 -19.39
CA SER A 600 18.36 2.51 -20.61
C SER A 600 18.48 1.01 -20.97
N ASN A 601 19.50 0.31 -20.45
CA ASN A 601 19.75 -1.11 -20.74
C ASN A 601 19.44 -2.08 -19.58
N ASN A 602 19.02 -1.61 -18.40
CA ASN A 602 18.75 -2.50 -17.26
C ASN A 602 17.30 -3.02 -17.29
N THR A 603 17.02 -4.01 -18.15
CA THR A 603 15.70 -4.66 -18.24
C THR A 603 15.51 -5.74 -17.18
N ALA A 604 14.39 -5.67 -16.44
CA ALA A 604 14.03 -6.70 -15.48
C ALA A 604 13.75 -8.06 -16.16
N SER A 605 14.15 -9.15 -15.52
CA SER A 605 13.83 -10.49 -16.01
C SER A 605 12.32 -10.74 -16.01
N SER A 606 11.82 -11.58 -16.92
CA SER A 606 10.38 -11.93 -16.92
C SER A 606 9.94 -12.53 -15.60
N ALA A 607 10.81 -13.30 -14.93
CA ALA A 607 10.54 -13.90 -13.63
C ALA A 607 10.35 -12.85 -12.53
N PHE A 608 11.13 -11.77 -12.54
CA PHE A 608 10.97 -10.65 -11.60
C PHE A 608 9.63 -9.94 -11.79
N VAL A 609 9.28 -9.62 -13.03
CA VAL A 609 7.99 -8.98 -13.35
C VAL A 609 6.81 -9.89 -12.97
N ASP A 610 6.92 -11.20 -13.21
CA ASP A 610 5.90 -12.17 -12.82
C ASP A 610 5.76 -12.30 -11.30
N SER A 611 6.87 -12.23 -10.56
CA SER A 611 6.88 -12.19 -9.10
C SER A 611 6.18 -10.94 -8.58
N ALA A 612 6.49 -9.76 -9.13
CA ALA A 612 5.84 -8.50 -8.76
C ALA A 612 4.32 -8.53 -9.03
N VAL A 613 3.90 -9.10 -10.18
CA VAL A 613 2.47 -9.31 -10.50
C VAL A 613 1.82 -10.27 -9.50
N LYS A 614 2.49 -11.38 -9.16
CA LYS A 614 1.97 -12.38 -8.21
C LYS A 614 1.84 -11.79 -6.81
N ASN A 615 2.84 -11.04 -6.34
CA ASN A 615 2.80 -10.36 -5.05
C ASN A 615 1.64 -9.36 -4.99
N ALA A 616 1.44 -8.56 -6.05
CA ALA A 616 0.33 -7.62 -6.14
C ALA A 616 -1.04 -8.33 -6.15
N LEU A 617 -1.16 -9.49 -6.81
CA LEU A 617 -2.36 -10.31 -6.78
C LEU A 617 -2.65 -10.91 -5.39
N LEU A 618 -1.61 -11.24 -4.62
CA LEU A 618 -1.69 -11.86 -3.28
C LEU A 618 -1.99 -10.86 -2.17
N SER A 619 -1.56 -9.60 -2.29
CA SER A 619 -1.75 -8.54 -1.29
C SER A 619 -3.21 -8.04 -1.12
N GLY A 620 -4.16 -8.61 -1.86
CA GLY A 620 -5.60 -8.34 -1.71
C GLY A 620 -6.08 -7.13 -2.51
N GLY A 621 -6.77 -7.42 -3.62
CA GLY A 621 -7.42 -6.43 -4.47
C GLY A 621 -6.46 -5.66 -5.39
N SER A 622 -6.87 -5.09 -6.51
CA SER A 622 -8.15 -5.03 -7.19
C SER A 622 -7.81 -4.50 -8.58
N ARG A 623 -8.41 -5.03 -9.65
CA ARG A 623 -8.30 -4.44 -11.00
C ARG A 623 -6.87 -4.38 -11.57
N THR A 624 -6.76 -4.14 -12.88
CA THR A 624 -5.48 -4.16 -13.60
C THR A 624 -4.56 -3.00 -13.20
N ASP A 625 -5.11 -1.86 -12.80
CA ASP A 625 -4.36 -0.64 -12.48
C ASP A 625 -3.65 -0.67 -11.13
N ASP A 626 -4.21 -1.32 -10.11
CA ASP A 626 -3.52 -1.47 -8.82
C ASP A 626 -2.30 -2.39 -9.01
N ILE A 627 -2.47 -3.51 -9.71
CA ILE A 627 -1.38 -4.44 -10.04
C ILE A 627 -0.30 -3.75 -10.86
N TYR A 628 -0.70 -2.98 -11.88
CA TYR A 628 0.23 -2.19 -12.67
C TYR A 628 1.05 -1.23 -11.79
N SER A 629 0.40 -0.49 -10.88
CA SER A 629 1.08 0.49 -10.02
C SER A 629 2.08 -0.17 -9.08
N SER A 630 1.74 -1.32 -8.48
CA SER A 630 2.65 -2.09 -7.64
C SER A 630 3.84 -2.66 -8.42
N VAL A 631 3.63 -3.07 -9.68
CA VAL A 631 4.72 -3.56 -10.55
C VAL A 631 5.66 -2.42 -10.93
N ILE A 632 5.13 -1.25 -11.30
CA ILE A 632 5.95 -0.07 -11.58
C ILE A 632 6.75 0.34 -10.34
N GLN A 633 6.14 0.33 -9.15
CA GLN A 633 6.83 0.60 -7.88
C GLN A 633 8.02 -0.36 -7.68
N ALA A 634 7.81 -1.66 -7.85
CA ALA A 634 8.88 -2.66 -7.69
C ALA A 634 10.01 -2.48 -8.72
N LEU A 635 9.69 -2.13 -9.97
CA LEU A 635 10.67 -1.89 -11.02
C LEU A 635 11.49 -0.62 -10.79
N LEU A 636 10.83 0.48 -10.41
CA LEU A 636 11.51 1.75 -10.11
C LEU A 636 12.41 1.63 -8.87
N ALA A 637 11.96 0.92 -7.83
CA ALA A 637 12.77 0.63 -6.64
C ALA A 637 13.99 -0.24 -6.96
N GLY A 638 13.89 -1.12 -7.97
CA GLY A 638 15.00 -1.93 -8.48
C GLY A 638 15.84 -1.25 -9.57
N ASN A 639 15.58 0.02 -9.88
CA ASN A 639 16.23 0.78 -10.95
C ASN A 639 16.21 0.08 -12.33
N TYR A 640 15.07 -0.54 -12.66
CA TYR A 640 14.83 -1.21 -13.95
C TYR A 640 14.11 -0.30 -14.96
N SER A 641 14.33 -0.56 -16.25
CA SER A 641 13.59 0.05 -17.35
C SER A 641 12.10 -0.33 -17.30
N LEU A 642 11.22 0.66 -17.51
CA LEU A 642 9.77 0.46 -17.59
C LEU A 642 9.26 0.13 -19.00
N SER A 643 10.17 0.01 -19.98
CA SER A 643 9.81 -0.26 -21.38
C SER A 643 9.00 -1.56 -21.52
N GLY A 644 7.86 -1.49 -22.23
CA GLY A 644 7.01 -2.65 -22.47
C GLY A 644 6.15 -3.08 -21.26
N ILE A 645 6.21 -2.36 -20.14
CA ILE A 645 5.34 -2.57 -18.98
C ILE A 645 4.09 -1.73 -19.18
N THR A 646 3.03 -2.35 -19.67
CA THR A 646 1.74 -1.70 -19.96
C THR A 646 0.60 -2.46 -19.29
N MET A 647 -0.52 -1.78 -18.97
CA MET A 647 -1.69 -2.44 -18.38
C MET A 647 -2.18 -3.67 -19.19
N PRO A 648 -2.24 -3.65 -20.54
CA PRO A 648 -2.57 -4.83 -21.33
C PRO A 648 -1.58 -5.99 -21.16
N ASN A 649 -0.28 -5.70 -21.04
CA ASN A 649 0.75 -6.72 -20.82
C ASN A 649 0.64 -7.29 -19.40
N ILE A 650 0.32 -6.48 -18.40
CA ILE A 650 0.03 -6.93 -17.03
C ILE A 650 -1.21 -7.83 -17.01
N ALA A 651 -2.32 -7.43 -17.65
CA ALA A 651 -3.52 -8.26 -17.78
C ALA A 651 -3.24 -9.63 -18.42
N LYS A 652 -2.47 -9.66 -19.52
CA LYS A 652 -2.02 -10.92 -20.15
C LYS A 652 -1.17 -11.77 -19.20
N ARG A 653 -0.27 -11.14 -18.43
CA ARG A 653 0.54 -11.84 -17.43
C ARG A 653 -0.33 -12.38 -16.28
N CYS A 654 -1.30 -11.63 -15.77
CA CYS A 654 -2.25 -12.10 -14.77
C CYS A 654 -3.00 -13.37 -15.24
N ALA A 655 -3.52 -13.36 -16.49
CA ALA A 655 -4.18 -14.52 -17.07
C ALA A 655 -3.23 -15.72 -17.22
N ARG A 656 -1.99 -15.49 -17.68
CA ARG A 656 -0.95 -16.53 -17.78
C ARG A 656 -0.58 -17.12 -16.41
N LEU A 657 -0.64 -16.31 -15.36
CA LEU A 657 -0.38 -16.69 -13.98
C LEU A 657 -1.59 -17.32 -13.28
N GLY A 658 -2.66 -17.66 -14.02
CA GLY A 658 -3.81 -18.39 -13.51
C GLY A 658 -4.88 -17.53 -12.82
N ALA A 659 -4.78 -16.20 -12.90
CA ALA A 659 -5.83 -15.30 -12.40
C ALA A 659 -6.98 -15.16 -13.42
N ARG A 660 -8.22 -15.16 -12.93
CA ARG A 660 -9.43 -14.86 -13.71
C ARG A 660 -9.97 -13.49 -13.33
N GLU A 661 -10.42 -12.73 -14.33
CA GLU A 661 -11.05 -11.44 -14.10
C GLU A 661 -12.54 -11.63 -13.77
N VAL A 662 -12.97 -11.23 -12.57
CA VAL A 662 -14.36 -11.28 -12.11
C VAL A 662 -14.78 -9.87 -11.68
N ALA A 663 -15.83 -9.34 -12.31
CA ALA A 663 -16.34 -7.99 -12.06
C ALA A 663 -15.26 -6.88 -12.15
N GLY A 664 -14.34 -6.99 -13.13
CA GLY A 664 -13.24 -6.04 -13.37
C GLY A 664 -12.06 -6.17 -12.40
N LYS A 665 -12.06 -7.16 -11.50
CA LYS A 665 -10.94 -7.44 -10.60
C LYS A 665 -10.28 -8.75 -10.98
N TRP A 666 -8.94 -8.75 -11.03
CA TRP A 666 -8.19 -9.99 -11.12
C TRP A 666 -8.30 -10.74 -9.81
N THR A 667 -8.83 -11.93 -9.91
CA THR A 667 -8.95 -12.89 -8.82
C THR A 667 -8.18 -14.12 -9.23
N LEU A 668 -7.12 -14.46 -8.50
CA LEU A 668 -6.63 -15.83 -8.52
C LEU A 668 -7.81 -16.72 -8.06
N GLU A 669 -8.11 -17.80 -8.81
CA GLU A 669 -9.09 -18.79 -8.35
C GLU A 669 -8.70 -19.17 -6.92
N ASN A 670 -9.55 -18.78 -5.94
CA ASN A 670 -9.39 -18.86 -4.46
C ASN A 670 -9.32 -17.54 -3.65
N THR A 671 -9.57 -16.35 -4.21
CA THR A 671 -9.39 -15.07 -3.47
C THR A 671 -10.64 -14.45 -2.79
N GLN A 672 -11.86 -14.95 -3.00
CA GLN A 672 -13.10 -14.34 -2.46
C GLN A 672 -13.31 -14.53 -0.94
N SER A 673 -12.23 -14.77 -0.22
CA SER A 673 -12.28 -15.40 1.09
C SER A 673 -11.09 -15.06 1.99
N LEU A 674 -10.00 -14.51 1.44
CA LEU A 674 -8.79 -14.25 2.21
C LEU A 674 -8.99 -13.15 3.29
N GLU A 675 -9.82 -12.14 3.05
CA GLU A 675 -10.13 -11.13 4.07
C GLU A 675 -10.95 -11.68 5.26
N GLN A 676 -11.72 -12.75 5.06
CA GLN A 676 -12.39 -13.50 6.14
C GLN A 676 -11.53 -14.64 6.71
N ARG A 677 -10.42 -15.01 6.03
CA ARG A 677 -9.55 -16.16 6.37
C ARG A 677 -8.22 -15.78 7.01
N ASP A 678 -7.90 -14.50 7.12
CA ASP A 678 -6.72 -14.02 7.85
C ASP A 678 -6.92 -14.16 9.37
N PHE A 679 -6.73 -15.38 9.86
CA PHE A 679 -6.98 -15.78 11.24
C PHE A 679 -6.10 -15.02 12.24
N VAL A 680 -4.92 -14.61 11.82
CA VAL A 680 -3.89 -14.02 12.68
C VAL A 680 -3.96 -12.49 12.74
N LYS A 681 -4.72 -11.84 11.86
CA LYS A 681 -4.92 -10.37 11.80
C LYS A 681 -5.15 -9.71 13.15
N GLU A 682 -5.92 -10.37 14.02
CA GLU A 682 -6.44 -9.80 15.26
C GLU A 682 -5.42 -9.62 16.39
N TYR A 683 -4.25 -10.25 16.33
CA TYR A 683 -3.17 -10.07 17.32
C TYR A 683 -1.82 -9.64 16.69
N LEU A 684 -1.82 -9.35 15.38
CA LEU A 684 -0.70 -8.68 14.69
C LEU A 684 -0.86 -7.15 14.63
N SER A 685 -1.98 -6.62 15.12
CA SER A 685 -2.20 -5.17 15.28
C SER A 685 -1.75 -4.74 16.67
N ILE A 686 -0.62 -4.04 16.76
CA ILE A 686 -0.18 -3.39 17.99
C ILE A 686 -1.23 -2.33 18.35
N LYS A 687 -1.95 -2.51 19.46
CA LYS A 687 -2.92 -1.53 19.97
C LYS A 687 -2.40 -0.73 21.16
N ASP A 688 -1.42 -1.28 21.88
CA ASP A 688 -0.84 -0.71 23.09
C ASP A 688 0.60 -0.24 22.82
N SER A 689 1.07 0.75 23.58
CA SER A 689 2.47 1.20 23.51
C SER A 689 3.43 0.09 23.95
N LEU A 690 4.45 -0.18 23.14
CA LEU A 690 5.49 -1.15 23.48
C LEU A 690 6.31 -0.70 24.71
N PRO A 691 6.77 -1.65 25.53
CA PRO A 691 7.48 -1.32 26.75
C PRO A 691 8.87 -0.75 26.45
N ILE A 692 9.26 0.24 27.25
CA ILE A 692 10.55 0.91 27.13
C ILE A 692 11.35 0.59 28.39
N ALA A 693 12.56 0.10 28.17
CA ALA A 693 13.51 -0.25 29.19
C ALA A 693 13.83 0.92 30.14
N THR A 694 13.78 0.70 31.45
CA THR A 694 14.11 1.72 32.49
C THR A 694 15.61 1.73 32.82
N LEU A 695 16.22 2.77 33.41
CA LEU A 695 17.69 2.92 33.64
C LEU A 695 18.32 1.90 34.64
N SER A 696 17.98 0.62 34.52
CA SER A 696 18.52 -0.51 35.26
C SER A 696 19.99 -0.73 34.89
N THR A 697 20.83 -0.93 35.90
CA THR A 697 22.27 -1.22 35.74
C THR A 697 22.50 -2.67 35.34
N THR A 698 23.15 -2.86 34.19
CA THR A 698 23.51 -4.17 33.63
C THR A 698 24.89 -4.65 34.14
N PRO A 699 25.09 -5.95 34.41
CA PRO A 699 26.40 -6.46 34.82
C PRO A 699 27.50 -6.25 33.78
N LYS A 700 28.75 -6.08 34.23
CA LYS A 700 29.91 -5.86 33.37
C LYS A 700 30.56 -7.15 32.83
N LYS A 701 30.16 -8.32 33.32
CA LYS A 701 30.76 -9.63 32.98
C LYS A 701 29.70 -10.61 32.48
N ALA A 702 30.11 -11.51 31.60
CA ALA A 702 29.31 -12.66 31.16
C ALA A 702 29.08 -13.68 32.32
N PRO A 703 28.12 -14.61 32.19
CA PRO A 703 27.86 -15.63 33.21
C PRO A 703 29.06 -16.57 33.40
N ALA A 704 29.42 -16.87 34.65
CA ALA A 704 30.63 -17.66 34.98
C ALA A 704 30.50 -19.18 34.72
N ALA A 705 29.29 -19.69 34.44
CA ALA A 705 29.04 -21.11 34.25
C ALA A 705 28.98 -21.48 32.75
N PRO A 706 29.91 -22.30 32.23
CA PRO A 706 29.99 -22.62 30.80
C PRO A 706 28.91 -23.62 30.31
N LEU A 707 28.13 -24.23 31.22
CA LEU A 707 27.05 -25.18 30.91
C LEU A 707 25.74 -24.79 31.62
N VAL A 708 24.66 -24.68 30.84
CA VAL A 708 23.30 -24.50 31.35
C VAL A 708 22.46 -25.74 31.03
N PRO A 709 21.92 -26.47 32.03
CA PRO A 709 21.13 -27.68 31.79
C PRO A 709 19.70 -27.35 31.34
N GLY A 710 19.27 -27.87 30.18
CA GLY A 710 17.89 -27.74 29.67
C GLY A 710 17.21 -29.09 29.38
N GLY A 711 16.00 -29.30 29.89
CA GLY A 711 15.23 -30.54 29.70
C GLY A 711 14.15 -30.42 28.63
N ARG A 712 14.17 -31.28 27.59
CA ARG A 712 13.17 -31.30 26.50
C ARG A 712 11.84 -31.99 26.84
N ASN A 713 11.67 -32.47 28.07
CA ASN A 713 10.48 -33.20 28.52
C ASN A 713 9.54 -32.35 29.39
N SER A 714 9.80 -31.05 29.53
CA SER A 714 8.89 -30.19 30.30
C SER A 714 7.56 -29.99 29.56
N ALA A 715 6.50 -29.77 30.33
CA ALA A 715 5.20 -29.37 29.77
C ALA A 715 5.35 -28.11 28.90
N LEU A 716 6.21 -27.18 29.34
CA LEU A 716 6.52 -25.92 28.65
C LEU A 716 7.14 -26.12 27.26
N TYR A 717 8.05 -27.10 27.12
CA TYR A 717 8.69 -27.37 25.84
C TYR A 717 7.82 -28.17 24.87
N THR A 718 7.06 -29.15 25.37
CA THR A 718 6.36 -30.13 24.53
C THR A 718 5.01 -29.66 23.98
N ALA A 719 4.50 -28.52 24.47
CA ALA A 719 3.17 -27.98 24.16
C ALA A 719 2.88 -27.78 22.67
N HIS A 720 3.88 -27.43 21.85
CA HIS A 720 3.78 -27.43 20.38
C HIS A 720 5.13 -27.72 19.75
N SER A 721 5.14 -28.51 18.67
CA SER A 721 6.35 -28.79 17.90
C SER A 721 6.71 -27.60 17.01
N TYR A 722 7.98 -27.22 16.96
CA TYR A 722 8.50 -26.22 16.03
C TYR A 722 9.92 -26.62 15.61
N HIS A 723 10.44 -26.06 14.51
CA HIS A 723 11.66 -26.53 13.86
C HIS A 723 12.87 -26.52 14.80
N THR A 724 13.12 -25.37 15.43
CA THR A 724 14.18 -25.16 16.42
C THR A 724 13.57 -24.48 17.64
N LYS A 725 13.79 -25.07 18.82
CA LYS A 725 13.28 -24.55 20.09
C LYS A 725 14.37 -24.65 21.14
N VAL A 726 14.56 -23.57 21.89
CA VAL A 726 15.37 -23.55 23.11
C VAL A 726 14.43 -23.73 24.30
N PRO A 727 14.66 -24.68 25.22
CA PRO A 727 13.86 -24.82 26.44
C PRO A 727 13.91 -23.54 27.28
N PRO A 728 12.78 -23.06 27.82
CA PRO A 728 12.75 -21.80 28.55
C PRO A 728 13.62 -21.88 29.82
N GLU A 729 13.76 -23.07 30.42
CA GLU A 729 14.62 -23.31 31.58
C GLU A 729 16.11 -23.08 31.27
N ALA A 730 16.52 -23.19 29.99
CA ALA A 730 17.88 -22.88 29.56
C ALA A 730 18.09 -21.39 29.26
N ILE A 731 17.01 -20.63 29.05
CA ILE A 731 17.05 -19.18 28.78
C ILE A 731 17.03 -18.37 30.09
N ILE A 732 16.28 -18.86 31.09
CA ILE A 732 16.09 -18.20 32.40
C ILE A 732 17.41 -17.72 33.03
N PRO A 733 18.48 -18.53 33.13
CA PRO A 733 19.73 -18.09 33.78
C PRO A 733 20.38 -16.88 33.10
N PHE A 734 20.23 -16.74 31.78
CA PHE A 734 20.76 -15.59 31.06
C PHE A 734 19.92 -14.34 31.29
N ILE A 735 18.59 -14.47 31.27
CA ILE A 735 17.68 -13.36 31.60
C ILE A 735 17.94 -12.90 33.03
N GLU A 736 18.03 -13.82 33.99
CA GLU A 736 18.27 -13.49 35.40
C GLU A 736 19.64 -12.85 35.64
N HIS A 737 20.66 -13.27 34.89
CA HIS A 737 21.99 -12.67 34.98
C HIS A 737 22.01 -11.25 34.42
N PHE A 738 21.50 -11.03 33.20
CA PHE A 738 21.65 -9.74 32.51
C PHE A 738 20.57 -8.71 32.80
N THR A 739 19.46 -9.08 33.44
CA THR A 739 18.31 -8.17 33.66
C THR A 739 17.81 -8.23 35.10
N LYS A 740 16.92 -7.31 35.46
CA LYS A 740 16.15 -7.30 36.71
C LYS A 740 14.65 -7.47 36.43
N PRO A 741 13.84 -7.91 37.41
CA PRO A 741 12.38 -7.91 37.27
C PRO A 741 11.86 -6.56 36.76
N GLY A 742 11.02 -6.57 35.73
CA GLY A 742 10.49 -5.38 35.06
C GLY A 742 11.27 -4.90 33.83
N ASP A 743 12.52 -5.33 33.65
CA ASP A 743 13.33 -5.00 32.46
C ASP A 743 12.75 -5.62 31.18
N VAL A 744 13.11 -5.05 30.03
CA VAL A 744 12.57 -5.40 28.71
C VAL A 744 13.53 -6.30 27.94
N VAL A 745 13.08 -7.52 27.65
CA VAL A 745 13.80 -8.53 26.86
C VAL A 745 13.27 -8.56 25.43
N LEU A 746 14.15 -8.53 24.43
CA LEU A 746 13.80 -8.68 23.02
C LEU A 746 14.27 -10.02 22.48
N ASP A 747 13.42 -10.65 21.67
CA ASP A 747 13.81 -11.73 20.77
C ASP A 747 13.37 -11.39 19.33
N PRO A 748 14.28 -10.96 18.45
CA PRO A 748 13.97 -10.56 17.08
C PRO A 748 13.75 -11.73 16.11
N PHE A 749 14.13 -12.95 16.51
CA PHE A 749 13.94 -14.22 15.79
C PHE A 749 13.22 -15.23 16.71
N CYS A 750 12.06 -14.82 17.23
CA CYS A 750 11.49 -15.48 18.40
C CYS A 750 10.99 -16.92 18.17
N GLY A 751 10.78 -17.33 16.92
CA GLY A 751 10.28 -18.66 16.59
C GLY A 751 9.00 -18.99 17.35
N SER A 752 9.02 -20.05 18.15
CA SER A 752 7.84 -20.42 18.95
C SER A 752 7.63 -19.58 20.22
N GLY A 753 8.46 -18.56 20.48
CA GLY A 753 8.31 -17.61 21.59
C GLY A 753 8.85 -18.08 22.95
N MET A 754 9.80 -19.03 22.99
CA MET A 754 10.31 -19.58 24.24
C MET A 754 11.02 -18.54 25.13
N THR A 755 11.67 -17.54 24.51
CA THR A 755 12.26 -16.40 25.21
C THR A 755 11.20 -15.60 25.98
N GLY A 756 10.02 -15.41 25.40
CA GLY A 756 8.91 -14.73 26.07
C GLY A 756 8.33 -15.54 27.22
N VAL A 757 8.27 -16.88 27.09
CA VAL A 757 7.88 -17.77 28.20
C VAL A 757 8.89 -17.62 29.36
N ALA A 758 10.19 -17.65 29.08
CA ALA A 758 11.23 -17.48 30.09
C ALA A 758 11.19 -16.10 30.75
N ALA A 759 10.99 -15.03 29.97
CA ALA A 759 10.85 -13.67 30.48
C ALA A 759 9.62 -13.53 31.38
N ALA A 760 8.47 -14.09 30.97
CA ALA A 760 7.23 -14.02 31.73
C ALA A 760 7.32 -14.79 33.07
N LEU A 761 8.01 -15.93 33.09
CA LEU A 761 8.25 -16.71 34.32
C LEU A 761 9.20 -16.01 35.30
N THR A 762 10.10 -15.17 34.78
CA THR A 762 11.08 -14.41 35.57
C THR A 762 10.65 -12.98 35.84
N SER A 763 9.38 -12.62 35.66
CA SER A 763 8.86 -11.26 35.89
C SER A 763 9.49 -10.15 35.02
N ARG A 764 9.96 -10.47 33.81
CA ARG A 764 10.44 -9.49 32.81
C ARG A 764 9.34 -9.17 31.80
N GLN A 765 9.42 -7.99 31.20
CA GLN A 765 8.63 -7.65 30.03
C GLN A 765 9.35 -8.22 28.80
N ALA A 766 8.60 -8.64 27.78
CA ALA A 766 9.21 -9.15 26.56
C ALA A 766 8.53 -8.65 25.30
N ILE A 767 9.35 -8.47 24.27
CA ILE A 767 8.90 -8.21 22.90
C ILE A 767 9.48 -9.33 22.04
N LEU A 768 8.60 -10.02 21.32
CA LEU A 768 8.92 -11.11 20.43
C LEU A 768 8.63 -10.65 19.00
N ASN A 769 9.57 -10.86 18.09
CA ASN A 769 9.39 -10.58 16.67
C ASN A 769 9.77 -11.81 15.84
N ASP A 770 9.02 -12.09 14.79
CA ASP A 770 9.41 -13.09 13.79
C ASP A 770 8.81 -12.75 12.43
N LEU A 771 9.54 -13.11 11.36
CA LEU A 771 9.08 -12.95 9.99
C LEU A 771 7.85 -13.83 9.71
N SER A 772 7.75 -15.00 10.36
CA SER A 772 6.72 -15.99 10.08
C SER A 772 5.40 -15.75 10.84
N PRO A 773 4.25 -15.71 10.14
CA PRO A 773 2.93 -15.75 10.76
C PRO A 773 2.68 -17.01 11.61
N ALA A 774 3.26 -18.16 11.25
CA ALA A 774 3.16 -19.37 12.08
C ALA A 774 3.98 -19.24 13.37
N ALA A 775 5.20 -18.70 13.29
CA ALA A 775 6.03 -18.43 14.46
C ALA A 775 5.30 -17.49 15.44
N THR A 776 4.78 -16.37 14.94
CA THR A 776 4.04 -15.40 15.76
C THR A 776 2.74 -15.97 16.34
N HIS A 777 2.00 -16.80 15.59
CA HIS A 777 0.84 -17.55 16.11
C HIS A 777 1.22 -18.46 17.28
N LEU A 778 2.32 -19.20 17.15
CA LEU A 778 2.85 -20.06 18.21
C LEU A 778 3.31 -19.21 19.40
N ALA A 779 4.13 -18.19 19.18
CA ALA A 779 4.67 -17.33 20.22
C ALA A 779 3.55 -16.70 21.06
N TRP A 780 2.53 -16.15 20.41
CA TRP A 780 1.39 -15.54 21.10
C TRP A 780 0.65 -16.56 21.98
N ASN A 781 0.36 -17.75 21.48
CA ASN A 781 -0.36 -18.77 22.26
C ASN A 781 0.48 -19.41 23.37
N HIS A 782 1.81 -19.50 23.23
CA HIS A 782 2.66 -19.94 24.33
C HIS A 782 2.70 -18.89 25.45
N THR A 783 2.67 -17.60 25.12
CA THR A 783 2.81 -16.54 26.13
C THR A 783 1.49 -16.04 26.71
N HIS A 784 0.35 -16.35 26.09
CA HIS A 784 -0.98 -15.94 26.54
C HIS A 784 -1.79 -17.14 27.06
N PRO A 785 -1.93 -17.29 28.40
CA PRO A 785 -2.61 -18.44 28.98
C PRO A 785 -4.09 -18.49 28.58
N CYS A 786 -4.63 -19.70 28.57
CA CYS A 786 -6.06 -19.97 28.46
C CYS A 786 -6.44 -20.87 29.64
N ASP A 787 -7.57 -20.60 30.28
CA ASP A 787 -8.01 -21.41 31.42
C ASP A 787 -8.16 -22.89 30.99
N PRO A 788 -7.56 -23.85 31.72
CA PRO A 788 -7.66 -25.26 31.37
C PRO A 788 -9.09 -25.80 31.26
N SER A 789 -10.05 -25.24 32.01
CA SER A 789 -11.46 -25.62 31.96
C SER A 789 -12.16 -25.04 30.73
N ASP A 790 -11.84 -23.79 30.36
CA ASP A 790 -12.34 -23.16 29.14
C ASP A 790 -11.90 -23.92 27.88
N LEU A 791 -10.68 -24.47 27.90
CA LEU A 791 -10.16 -25.29 26.82
C LEU A 791 -10.97 -26.58 26.62
N GLU A 792 -11.45 -27.19 27.71
CA GLU A 792 -12.30 -28.38 27.66
C GLU A 792 -13.69 -28.06 27.16
N VAL A 793 -14.29 -26.98 27.66
CA VAL A 793 -15.61 -26.52 27.21
C VAL A 793 -15.59 -26.24 25.72
N ALA A 794 -14.60 -25.49 25.23
CA ALA A 794 -14.46 -25.18 23.81
C ALA A 794 -14.27 -26.44 22.94
N PHE A 795 -13.49 -27.43 23.41
CA PHE A 795 -13.33 -28.67 22.68
C PHE A 795 -14.61 -29.53 22.70
N ALA A 796 -15.36 -29.53 23.80
CA ALA A 796 -16.64 -30.22 23.90
C ALA A 796 -17.69 -29.62 22.94
N GLU A 797 -17.68 -28.30 22.74
CA GLU A 797 -18.52 -27.63 21.73
C GLU A 797 -18.18 -28.10 20.31
N ILE A 798 -16.88 -28.23 19.99
CA ILE A 798 -16.44 -28.79 18.70
C ILE A 798 -16.88 -30.26 18.59
N GLU A 799 -16.69 -31.06 19.63
CA GLU A 799 -17.06 -32.48 19.66
C GLU A 799 -18.56 -32.68 19.44
N ALA A 800 -19.40 -31.83 20.02
CA ALA A 800 -20.85 -31.83 19.80
C ALA A 800 -21.22 -31.55 18.34
N LYS A 801 -20.47 -30.69 17.63
CA LYS A 801 -20.75 -30.30 16.24
C LYS A 801 -20.25 -31.33 15.22
N VAL A 802 -19.05 -31.87 15.40
CA VAL A 802 -18.39 -32.71 14.38
C VAL A 802 -18.27 -34.18 14.76
N GLY A 803 -18.53 -34.55 16.01
CA GLY A 803 -18.25 -35.89 16.54
C GLY A 803 -18.94 -37.04 15.81
N GLU A 804 -20.21 -36.87 15.43
CA GLU A 804 -20.96 -37.86 14.65
C GLU A 804 -20.28 -38.10 13.29
N ARG A 805 -20.00 -37.01 12.57
CA ARG A 805 -19.31 -37.05 11.27
C ARG A 805 -17.91 -37.63 11.37
N MET A 806 -17.17 -37.36 12.46
CA MET A 806 -15.88 -38.00 12.73
C MET A 806 -16.01 -39.52 12.93
N GLY A 807 -17.10 -39.97 13.56
CA GLY A 807 -17.44 -41.38 13.71
C GLY A 807 -17.69 -42.06 12.36
N GLU A 808 -18.35 -41.38 11.42
CA GLU A 808 -18.55 -41.88 10.06
C GLU A 808 -17.24 -41.95 9.28
N ILE A 809 -16.44 -40.87 9.31
CA ILE A 809 -15.18 -40.75 8.59
C ILE A 809 -14.18 -41.83 9.03
N TYR A 810 -14.03 -42.03 10.35
CA TYR A 810 -13.05 -42.95 10.92
C TYR A 810 -13.64 -44.30 11.37
N GLY A 811 -14.94 -44.54 11.17
CA GLY A 811 -15.57 -45.81 11.53
C GLY A 811 -15.06 -47.00 10.73
N THR A 812 -14.90 -48.15 11.38
CA THR A 812 -14.57 -49.45 10.78
C THR A 812 -15.24 -50.58 11.58
N THR A 813 -14.93 -51.83 11.27
CA THR A 813 -15.31 -52.99 12.08
C THR A 813 -14.09 -53.71 12.63
N ASP A 814 -14.24 -54.34 13.79
CA ASP A 814 -13.29 -55.32 14.29
C ASP A 814 -13.36 -56.65 13.50
N GLU A 815 -12.54 -57.63 13.92
CA GLU A 815 -12.47 -58.96 13.31
C GLU A 815 -13.79 -59.77 13.44
N ASN A 816 -14.64 -59.43 14.41
CA ASN A 816 -15.94 -60.05 14.63
C ASN A 816 -17.09 -59.30 13.93
N GLY A 817 -16.78 -58.22 13.19
CA GLY A 817 -17.76 -57.37 12.53
C GLY A 817 -18.42 -56.32 13.43
N ALA A 818 -17.99 -56.18 14.69
CA ALA A 818 -18.52 -55.16 15.60
C ALA A 818 -17.97 -53.75 15.27
N PRO A 819 -18.73 -52.67 15.51
CA PRO A 819 -18.27 -51.30 15.24
C PRO A 819 -17.00 -50.93 16.02
N ALA A 820 -16.05 -50.31 15.33
CA ALA A 820 -14.79 -49.83 15.88
C ALA A 820 -14.40 -48.48 15.25
N LEU A 821 -13.46 -47.77 15.87
CA LEU A 821 -12.93 -46.50 15.36
C LEU A 821 -11.46 -46.63 14.99
N LEU A 822 -11.08 -46.15 13.81
CA LEU A 822 -9.70 -46.09 13.39
C LEU A 822 -8.90 -45.19 14.34
N HIS A 823 -7.76 -45.70 14.78
CA HIS A 823 -6.71 -44.96 15.45
C HIS A 823 -5.72 -44.40 14.42
N TRP A 824 -5.28 -45.26 13.49
CA TRP A 824 -4.53 -44.85 12.30
C TRP A 824 -4.66 -45.88 11.16
N THR A 825 -4.42 -45.44 9.94
CA THR A 825 -4.28 -46.25 8.73
C THR A 825 -2.87 -46.10 8.19
N MET A 826 -2.17 -47.21 8.01
CA MET A 826 -0.85 -47.23 7.38
C MET A 826 -1.03 -47.40 5.87
N TRP A 827 -0.56 -46.40 5.14
CA TRP A 827 -0.48 -46.37 3.69
C TRP A 827 0.90 -46.83 3.24
N SER A 828 0.92 -47.66 2.19
CA SER A 828 2.12 -48.23 1.61
C SER A 828 2.22 -47.88 0.13
N SER A 829 3.37 -47.39 -0.31
CA SER A 829 3.63 -47.17 -1.74
C SER A 829 3.61 -48.48 -2.51
N ARG A 830 2.95 -48.48 -3.67
CA ARG A 830 2.95 -49.60 -4.61
C ARG A 830 4.04 -49.43 -5.65
N HIS A 831 4.70 -50.53 -5.96
CA HIS A 831 5.81 -50.56 -6.90
C HIS A 831 5.61 -51.61 -7.97
N LYS A 832 6.01 -51.29 -9.20
CA LYS A 832 6.10 -52.25 -10.29
C LYS A 832 7.45 -52.96 -10.24
N CYS A 833 7.45 -54.28 -10.10
CA CYS A 833 8.68 -55.06 -10.13
C CYS A 833 9.32 -54.98 -11.55
N PRO A 834 10.60 -54.58 -11.69
CA PRO A 834 11.25 -54.54 -13.00
C PRO A 834 11.50 -55.93 -13.59
N HIS A 835 11.47 -56.99 -12.76
CA HIS A 835 11.67 -58.37 -13.20
C HIS A 835 10.37 -59.01 -13.69
N CYS A 836 9.35 -59.14 -12.83
CA CYS A 836 8.11 -59.84 -13.19
C CYS A 836 6.98 -58.93 -13.69
N GLY A 837 7.17 -57.60 -13.66
CA GLY A 837 6.16 -56.62 -14.10
C GLY A 837 4.94 -56.47 -13.19
N LYS A 838 4.78 -57.31 -12.16
CA LYS A 838 3.65 -57.28 -11.21
C LYS A 838 3.79 -56.12 -10.21
N ILE A 839 2.66 -55.66 -9.69
CA ILE A 839 2.56 -54.57 -8.70
C ILE A 839 2.44 -55.18 -7.30
N PHE A 840 3.23 -54.69 -6.34
CA PHE A 840 3.15 -55.08 -4.93
C PHE A 840 3.23 -53.84 -4.02
N ALA A 841 2.65 -53.93 -2.82
CA ALA A 841 2.80 -52.89 -1.79
C ALA A 841 4.13 -53.08 -1.07
N LEU A 842 4.83 -51.98 -0.77
CA LEU A 842 6.11 -52.02 -0.05
C LEU A 842 6.00 -52.77 1.30
N TRP A 843 4.85 -52.66 1.97
CA TRP A 843 4.56 -53.33 3.23
C TRP A 843 4.61 -54.86 3.14
N ASP A 844 4.26 -55.43 1.99
CA ASP A 844 4.28 -56.88 1.77
C ASP A 844 5.71 -57.41 1.57
N ALA A 845 6.70 -56.51 1.44
CA ALA A 845 8.07 -56.82 1.05
C ALA A 845 9.12 -56.45 2.12
N ILE A 846 8.69 -55.99 3.30
CA ILE A 846 9.58 -55.62 4.41
C ILE A 846 9.42 -56.52 5.62
N ASP A 847 10.45 -56.56 6.47
CA ASP A 847 10.34 -57.17 7.80
C ASP A 847 9.44 -56.33 8.71
N ARG A 848 8.30 -56.92 9.10
CA ARG A 848 7.27 -56.28 9.91
C ARG A 848 7.68 -56.12 11.38
N SER A 849 8.60 -56.94 11.87
CA SER A 849 9.07 -56.93 13.25
C SER A 849 10.07 -55.79 13.50
N GLU A 850 10.92 -55.50 12.52
CA GLU A 850 11.90 -54.41 12.61
C GLU A 850 11.40 -53.08 12.03
N GLY A 851 10.48 -53.13 11.05
CA GLY A 851 9.99 -51.96 10.32
C GLY A 851 11.07 -51.21 9.53
N ARG A 852 12.25 -51.82 9.37
CA ARG A 852 13.39 -51.26 8.64
C ARG A 852 13.26 -51.56 7.16
N ILE A 853 13.54 -50.55 6.34
CA ILE A 853 13.50 -50.66 4.88
C ILE A 853 14.93 -50.65 4.35
N GLY A 854 15.37 -51.78 3.79
CA GLY A 854 16.71 -51.95 3.22
C GLY A 854 16.99 -51.06 1.99
N SER A 855 18.26 -51.01 1.58
CA SER A 855 18.67 -50.46 0.28
C SER A 855 18.21 -51.36 -0.88
N THR A 856 18.11 -52.66 -0.63
CA THR A 856 17.48 -53.66 -1.48
C THR A 856 16.18 -54.17 -0.85
N ILE A 857 15.31 -54.74 -1.68
CA ILE A 857 14.06 -55.37 -1.24
C ILE A 857 13.73 -56.58 -2.10
N THR A 858 13.22 -57.63 -1.47
CA THR A 858 12.79 -58.85 -2.16
C THR A 858 11.35 -58.71 -2.64
N CYS A 859 11.10 -58.93 -3.93
CA CYS A 859 9.75 -58.89 -4.46
C CYS A 859 8.90 -60.04 -3.88
N PRO A 860 7.75 -59.78 -3.24
CA PRO A 860 6.95 -60.81 -2.58
C PRO A 860 6.19 -61.73 -3.56
N LEU A 861 6.30 -61.49 -4.87
CA LEU A 861 5.58 -62.22 -5.92
C LEU A 861 6.48 -63.08 -6.81
N CYS A 862 7.79 -62.80 -6.86
CA CYS A 862 8.75 -63.54 -7.68
C CYS A 862 10.11 -63.72 -7.01
N GLU A 863 10.25 -63.26 -5.77
CA GLU A 863 11.43 -63.42 -4.91
C GLU A 863 12.73 -62.81 -5.43
N HIS A 864 12.68 -62.07 -6.53
CA HIS A 864 13.84 -61.35 -7.04
C HIS A 864 14.19 -60.14 -6.16
N GLU A 865 15.48 -59.99 -5.85
CA GLU A 865 16.00 -58.85 -5.11
C GLU A 865 16.14 -57.63 -6.03
N VAL A 866 15.62 -56.48 -5.60
CA VAL A 866 15.65 -55.24 -6.39
C VAL A 866 16.20 -54.09 -5.55
N VAL A 867 17.05 -53.27 -6.16
CA VAL A 867 17.51 -52.01 -5.55
C VAL A 867 16.32 -51.06 -5.37
N ARG A 868 15.99 -50.72 -4.12
CA ARG A 868 14.78 -49.95 -3.79
C ARG A 868 14.70 -48.60 -4.50
N LYS A 869 15.83 -47.89 -4.65
CA LYS A 869 15.90 -46.59 -5.34
C LYS A 869 15.48 -46.67 -6.82
N LYS A 870 15.56 -47.85 -7.45
CA LYS A 870 15.22 -48.06 -8.86
C LYS A 870 13.79 -48.55 -9.07
N LEU A 871 13.00 -48.74 -8.00
CA LEU A 871 11.61 -49.19 -8.11
C LEU A 871 10.70 -48.05 -8.58
N PRO A 872 10.03 -48.18 -9.75
CA PRO A 872 9.00 -47.24 -10.16
C PRO A 872 7.87 -47.23 -9.13
N THR A 873 7.55 -46.06 -8.59
CA THR A 873 6.40 -45.88 -7.68
C THR A 873 5.16 -45.60 -8.51
N ILE A 874 4.05 -46.31 -8.25
CA ILE A 874 2.78 -46.15 -8.96
C ILE A 874 1.88 -45.17 -8.20
N ASP A 875 1.50 -45.56 -6.99
CA ASP A 875 0.65 -44.79 -6.06
C ASP A 875 0.82 -45.34 -4.64
N SER A 876 -0.11 -45.06 -3.73
CA SER A 876 -0.13 -45.60 -2.36
C SER A 876 -1.49 -46.21 -2.03
N VAL A 877 -1.49 -47.28 -1.23
CA VAL A 877 -2.72 -47.97 -0.78
C VAL A 877 -2.72 -48.22 0.72
N PRO A 878 -3.90 -48.24 1.37
CA PRO A 878 -4.03 -48.71 2.75
C PRO A 878 -3.58 -50.17 2.85
N ALA A 879 -2.66 -50.46 3.76
CA ALA A 879 -2.11 -51.80 3.94
C ALA A 879 -2.36 -52.37 5.34
N TRP A 880 -2.42 -51.52 6.36
CA TRP A 880 -2.62 -51.94 7.75
C TRP A 880 -3.44 -50.91 8.52
N LEU A 881 -4.20 -51.36 9.51
CA LEU A 881 -5.09 -50.52 10.32
C LEU A 881 -4.82 -50.78 11.79
N ALA A 882 -4.78 -49.71 12.59
CA ALA A 882 -5.00 -49.80 14.02
C ALA A 882 -6.35 -49.19 14.34
N TYR A 883 -7.12 -49.86 15.18
CA TYR A 883 -8.45 -49.42 15.59
C TYR A 883 -8.67 -49.65 17.08
N LYS A 884 -9.62 -48.90 17.63
CA LYS A 884 -10.09 -49.01 19.00
C LYS A 884 -11.49 -49.62 18.99
N THR A 885 -11.67 -50.71 19.71
CA THR A 885 -12.97 -51.38 19.92
C THR A 885 -13.81 -50.63 20.95
N LYS A 886 -15.11 -50.94 21.03
CA LYS A 886 -16.06 -50.30 21.97
C LYS A 886 -15.66 -50.45 23.45
N ASP A 887 -15.02 -51.56 23.82
CA ASP A 887 -14.48 -51.83 25.16
C ASP A 887 -13.10 -51.16 25.42
N GLY A 888 -12.58 -50.42 24.44
CA GLY A 888 -11.39 -49.59 24.57
C GLY A 888 -10.08 -50.28 24.24
N ARG A 889 -10.08 -51.56 23.84
CA ARG A 889 -8.88 -52.26 23.38
C ARG A 889 -8.37 -51.68 22.06
N ARG A 890 -7.05 -51.60 21.91
CA ARG A 890 -6.37 -51.21 20.66
C ARG A 890 -5.86 -52.47 19.98
N LEU A 891 -6.32 -52.70 18.75
CA LEU A 891 -5.97 -53.86 17.95
C LEU A 891 -5.46 -53.39 16.58
N GLU A 892 -4.71 -54.26 15.90
CA GLU A 892 -4.21 -53.99 14.56
C GLU A 892 -4.48 -55.17 13.63
N ARG A 893 -4.87 -54.88 12.38
CA ARG A 893 -5.11 -55.90 11.36
C ARG A 893 -4.75 -55.41 9.96
N LYS A 894 -4.63 -56.35 9.01
CA LYS A 894 -4.48 -56.03 7.59
C LYS A 894 -5.72 -55.29 7.07
N ALA A 895 -5.51 -54.30 6.21
CA ALA A 895 -6.62 -53.62 5.54
C ALA A 895 -7.36 -54.59 4.59
N GLU A 896 -8.67 -54.74 4.77
CA GLU A 896 -9.52 -55.56 3.89
C GLU A 896 -10.01 -54.75 2.69
N LYS A 897 -10.62 -55.43 1.70
CA LYS A 897 -11.19 -54.77 0.52
C LYS A 897 -12.17 -53.65 0.88
N LYS A 898 -13.01 -53.84 1.91
CA LYS A 898 -13.95 -52.83 2.40
C LYS A 898 -13.25 -51.61 2.99
N ASP A 899 -12.15 -51.80 3.70
CA ASP A 899 -11.40 -50.70 4.34
C ASP A 899 -10.65 -49.88 3.28
N ILE A 900 -10.07 -50.58 2.29
CA ILE A 900 -9.40 -49.95 1.14
C ILE A 900 -10.42 -49.14 0.33
N ALA A 901 -11.57 -49.74 0.01
CA ALA A 901 -12.64 -49.06 -0.72
C ALA A 901 -13.13 -47.82 0.04
N LYS A 902 -13.37 -47.93 1.36
CA LYS A 902 -13.79 -46.79 2.19
C LYS A 902 -12.75 -45.68 2.22
N ALA A 903 -11.47 -46.00 2.42
CA ALA A 903 -10.41 -45.00 2.46
C ALA A 903 -10.19 -44.28 1.11
N LEU A 904 -10.43 -44.97 0.00
CA LEU A 904 -10.32 -44.42 -1.36
C LEU A 904 -11.62 -43.77 -1.87
N ALA A 905 -12.74 -43.94 -1.17
CA ALA A 905 -14.02 -43.34 -1.55
C ALA A 905 -14.09 -41.83 -1.25
N PHE A 906 -13.22 -41.31 -0.39
CA PHE A 906 -13.11 -39.89 -0.13
C PHE A 906 -12.43 -39.21 -1.32
N SER A 907 -13.03 -38.13 -1.80
CA SER A 907 -12.49 -37.29 -2.87
C SER A 907 -12.43 -35.85 -2.39
N ARG A 908 -11.28 -35.20 -2.60
CA ARG A 908 -11.10 -33.76 -2.35
C ARG A 908 -12.18 -32.90 -3.03
N GLY A 909 -12.67 -33.33 -4.20
CA GLY A 909 -13.69 -32.61 -4.96
C GLY A 909 -15.07 -32.57 -4.28
N ASP A 910 -15.32 -33.46 -3.33
CA ASP A 910 -16.60 -33.57 -2.61
C ASP A 910 -16.59 -32.80 -1.29
N ILE A 911 -15.48 -32.13 -0.95
CA ILE A 911 -15.36 -31.37 0.29
C ILE A 911 -15.98 -29.98 0.08
N GLU A 912 -17.15 -29.76 0.67
CA GLU A 912 -17.86 -28.48 0.62
C GLU A 912 -17.20 -27.40 1.50
N ASP A 913 -16.68 -27.81 2.66
CA ASP A 913 -16.05 -26.91 3.62
C ASP A 913 -14.65 -26.46 3.17
N TRP A 914 -14.25 -25.27 3.60
CA TRP A 914 -12.97 -24.70 3.18
C TRP A 914 -11.74 -25.47 3.70
N PHE A 915 -10.74 -25.63 2.84
CA PHE A 915 -9.39 -26.09 3.15
C PHE A 915 -8.35 -25.34 2.30
N PRO A 916 -7.07 -25.30 2.69
CA PRO A 916 -6.03 -24.59 1.95
C PRO A 916 -5.60 -25.28 0.66
N SER A 917 -5.56 -24.51 -0.44
CA SER A 917 -5.11 -24.88 -1.79
C SER A 917 -3.95 -24.01 -2.25
N VAL A 918 -2.93 -23.89 -1.39
CA VAL A 918 -1.73 -23.08 -1.65
C VAL A 918 -0.76 -23.86 -2.53
N ASP A 919 -0.36 -23.30 -3.68
CA ASP A 919 0.61 -23.94 -4.57
C ASP A 919 2.01 -24.06 -3.93
N ILE A 920 2.70 -25.16 -4.26
CA ILE A 920 4.11 -25.37 -3.94
C ILE A 920 4.84 -25.88 -5.19
N GLY A 921 5.88 -25.14 -5.60
CA GLY A 921 6.54 -25.36 -6.89
C GLY A 921 8.07 -25.27 -6.83
N PRO A 922 8.74 -25.33 -8.00
CA PRO A 922 10.20 -25.29 -8.11
C PRO A 922 10.83 -23.95 -7.69
N ASP A 923 10.02 -22.95 -7.36
CA ASP A 923 10.42 -21.70 -6.72
C ASP A 923 10.73 -21.85 -5.21
N ARG A 924 10.54 -23.04 -4.64
CA ARG A 924 10.75 -23.35 -3.21
C ARG A 924 11.88 -24.37 -3.04
N GLU A 925 12.79 -24.12 -2.09
CA GLU A 925 13.92 -25.03 -1.82
C GLU A 925 13.45 -26.42 -1.40
N MET A 926 12.47 -26.51 -0.48
CA MET A 926 11.98 -27.79 0.01
C MET A 926 11.26 -28.61 -1.06
N TYR A 927 10.68 -27.95 -2.08
CA TYR A 927 10.07 -28.65 -3.20
C TYR A 927 11.10 -29.46 -3.99
N ILE A 928 12.20 -28.80 -4.36
CA ILE A 928 13.31 -29.42 -5.09
C ILE A 928 14.00 -30.47 -4.21
N ARG A 929 14.41 -30.06 -3.00
CA ARG A 929 15.23 -30.88 -2.09
C ARG A 929 14.50 -32.12 -1.57
N CYS A 930 13.18 -32.06 -1.40
CA CYS A 930 12.38 -33.21 -0.98
C CYS A 930 11.82 -34.02 -2.16
N ALA A 931 12.15 -33.63 -3.40
CA ALA A 931 11.68 -34.26 -4.63
C ALA A 931 10.14 -34.39 -4.68
N LEU A 932 9.43 -33.34 -4.28
CA LEU A 932 7.98 -33.31 -4.19
C LEU A 932 7.28 -33.52 -5.54
N GLN A 933 7.93 -33.08 -6.63
CA GLN A 933 7.51 -33.35 -8.01
C GLN A 933 7.34 -34.84 -8.30
N ASN A 934 8.16 -35.71 -7.69
CA ASN A 934 8.10 -37.16 -7.86
C ASN A 934 7.01 -37.81 -6.99
N LYS A 935 6.32 -37.03 -6.15
CA LYS A 935 5.25 -37.47 -5.25
C LYS A 935 3.88 -36.94 -5.62
N ASN A 936 3.77 -36.29 -6.80
CA ASN A 936 2.56 -35.63 -7.28
C ASN A 936 2.01 -34.60 -6.29
N VAL A 937 2.90 -33.87 -5.61
CA VAL A 937 2.52 -32.75 -4.75
C VAL A 937 2.63 -31.46 -5.57
N ARG A 938 1.52 -30.74 -5.68
CA ARG A 938 1.40 -29.47 -6.41
C ARG A 938 0.90 -28.36 -5.50
N GLU A 939 0.11 -28.70 -4.49
CA GLU A 939 -0.42 -27.76 -3.50
C GLU A 939 -0.39 -28.36 -2.08
N ILE A 940 -0.63 -27.51 -1.07
CA ILE A 940 -0.63 -27.92 0.34
C ILE A 940 -1.70 -28.97 0.65
N ALA A 941 -2.85 -28.93 -0.05
CA ALA A 941 -3.88 -29.96 0.09
C ALA A 941 -3.33 -31.38 -0.21
N ASP A 942 -2.37 -31.51 -1.13
CA ASP A 942 -1.77 -32.80 -1.50
C ASP A 942 -0.89 -33.39 -0.37
N PHE A 943 -0.56 -32.62 0.67
CA PHE A 943 0.09 -33.15 1.86
C PHE A 943 -0.87 -33.93 2.76
N TYR A 944 -2.17 -33.90 2.50
CA TYR A 944 -3.19 -34.63 3.24
C TYR A 944 -3.71 -35.79 2.41
N THR A 945 -4.27 -36.80 3.06
CA THR A 945 -5.20 -37.69 2.36
C THR A 945 -6.56 -37.02 2.35
N ASP A 946 -7.37 -37.29 1.33
CA ASP A 946 -8.69 -36.67 1.15
C ASP A 946 -9.58 -36.87 2.40
N ARG A 947 -9.45 -38.03 3.06
CA ARG A 947 -10.09 -38.32 4.34
C ARG A 947 -9.66 -37.35 5.46
N ASN A 948 -8.35 -37.14 5.65
CA ASN A 948 -7.85 -36.23 6.68
C ASN A 948 -8.11 -34.77 6.33
N LEU A 949 -8.10 -34.41 5.05
CA LEU A 949 -8.41 -33.06 4.59
C LEU A 949 -9.86 -32.68 4.93
N LEU A 950 -10.81 -33.59 4.66
CA LEU A 950 -12.22 -33.43 5.06
C LEU A 950 -12.38 -33.32 6.58
N ALA A 951 -11.71 -34.16 7.35
CA ALA A 951 -11.79 -34.08 8.80
C ALA A 951 -11.22 -32.75 9.35
N LEU A 952 -10.11 -32.28 8.79
CA LEU A 952 -9.50 -31.01 9.19
C LEU A 952 -10.35 -29.80 8.78
N SER A 953 -11.01 -29.82 7.61
CA SER A 953 -11.89 -28.73 7.18
C SER A 953 -13.09 -28.56 8.10
N LEU A 954 -13.71 -29.67 8.52
CA LEU A 954 -14.82 -29.69 9.49
C LEU A 954 -14.40 -29.12 10.86
N ILE A 955 -13.24 -29.54 11.37
CA ILE A 955 -12.71 -29.03 12.64
C ILE A 955 -12.41 -27.53 12.53
N TRP A 956 -11.77 -27.10 11.44
CA TRP A 956 -11.39 -25.70 11.24
C TRP A 956 -12.63 -24.78 11.18
N LYS A 957 -13.68 -25.20 10.47
CA LYS A 957 -14.97 -24.51 10.46
C LYS A 957 -15.56 -24.37 11.86
N ALA A 958 -15.59 -25.47 12.62
CA ALA A 958 -16.12 -25.45 13.99
C ALA A 958 -15.34 -24.52 14.92
N ILE A 959 -14.00 -24.40 14.74
CA ILE A 959 -13.17 -23.43 15.46
C ILE A 959 -13.55 -22.00 15.09
N GLY A 960 -13.78 -21.72 13.81
CA GLY A 960 -14.18 -20.39 13.32
C GLY A 960 -15.50 -19.88 13.91
N GLU A 961 -16.39 -20.79 14.31
CA GLU A 961 -17.68 -20.48 14.93
C GLU A 961 -17.61 -20.19 16.45
N ILE A 962 -16.45 -20.39 17.09
CA ILE A 962 -16.28 -20.06 18.51
C ILE A 962 -16.26 -18.54 18.69
N THR A 963 -17.17 -18.03 19.50
CA THR A 963 -17.33 -16.58 19.72
C THR A 963 -16.28 -16.00 20.66
N ASP A 964 -15.88 -16.74 21.70
CA ASP A 964 -14.83 -16.33 22.61
C ASP A 964 -13.47 -16.34 21.91
N LYS A 965 -12.85 -15.16 21.83
CA LYS A 965 -11.58 -14.95 21.13
C LYS A 965 -10.46 -15.81 21.71
N ARG A 966 -10.30 -15.90 23.04
CA ARG A 966 -9.19 -16.65 23.64
C ARG A 966 -9.39 -18.13 23.41
N LYS A 967 -10.59 -18.66 23.60
CA LYS A 967 -10.92 -20.07 23.34
C LYS A 967 -10.67 -20.43 21.89
N ARG A 968 -11.15 -19.60 20.95
CA ARG A 968 -10.94 -19.77 19.50
C ARG A 968 -9.45 -19.84 19.13
N LEU A 969 -8.65 -18.89 19.62
CA LEU A 969 -7.20 -18.85 19.36
C LEU A 969 -6.46 -20.05 19.98
N ALA A 970 -6.86 -20.51 21.17
CA ALA A 970 -6.29 -21.68 21.82
C ALA A 970 -6.65 -22.99 21.08
N MET A 971 -7.88 -23.08 20.54
CA MET A 971 -8.28 -24.18 19.68
C MET A 971 -7.50 -24.19 18.36
N ALA A 972 -7.27 -23.03 17.75
CA ALA A 972 -6.43 -22.93 16.55
C ALA A 972 -4.97 -23.34 16.83
N PHE A 973 -4.44 -23.02 18.02
CA PHE A 973 -3.12 -23.49 18.45
C PHE A 973 -3.04 -25.02 18.61
N ALA A 974 -4.12 -25.66 19.09
CA ALA A 974 -4.22 -27.11 19.09
C ALA A 974 -4.36 -27.69 17.67
N PHE A 975 -5.10 -26.97 16.81
CA PHE A 975 -5.35 -27.36 15.43
C PHE A 975 -4.09 -27.32 14.59
N THR A 976 -3.26 -26.28 14.65
CA THR A 976 -2.02 -26.18 13.85
C THR A 976 -1.09 -27.36 14.12
N ASN A 977 -1.03 -27.84 15.37
CA ASN A 977 -0.32 -29.08 15.69
C ASN A 977 -0.99 -30.32 15.08
N THR A 978 -2.31 -30.39 15.18
CA THR A 978 -3.13 -31.48 14.66
C THR A 978 -3.01 -31.59 13.14
N ALA A 979 -3.11 -30.47 12.42
CA ALA A 979 -2.96 -30.36 10.99
C ALA A 979 -1.56 -30.81 10.54
N TRP A 980 -0.50 -30.48 11.27
CA TRP A 980 0.85 -31.00 10.99
C TRP A 980 0.91 -32.54 11.11
N HIS A 981 0.31 -33.10 12.17
CA HIS A 981 0.23 -34.55 12.37
C HIS A 981 -0.72 -35.26 11.38
N GLY A 982 -1.73 -34.56 10.85
CA GLY A 982 -2.66 -35.09 9.86
C GLY A 982 -2.08 -35.28 8.46
N THR A 983 -0.86 -34.77 8.21
CA THR A 983 -0.20 -34.88 6.91
C THR A 983 0.27 -36.30 6.60
N ARG A 984 0.38 -36.60 5.30
CA ARG A 984 1.05 -37.76 4.70
C ARG A 984 2.53 -37.85 5.11
N MET A 985 3.12 -36.78 5.64
CA MET A 985 4.49 -36.78 6.18
C MET A 985 4.63 -37.58 7.48
N ARG A 986 3.52 -37.90 8.16
CA ARG A 986 3.52 -38.69 9.39
C ARG A 986 4.02 -40.10 9.11
N ARG A 987 5.27 -40.38 9.49
CA ARG A 987 5.93 -41.66 9.20
C ARG A 987 5.42 -42.78 10.10
N TYR A 988 5.29 -43.98 9.52
CA TYR A 988 5.09 -45.18 10.30
C TYR A 988 6.39 -45.56 11.05
N ASN A 989 6.25 -46.02 12.29
CA ASN A 989 7.33 -46.55 13.10
C ASN A 989 6.81 -47.78 13.84
N ALA A 990 7.43 -48.94 13.62
CA ALA A 990 7.03 -50.21 14.23
C ALA A 990 7.11 -50.18 15.77
N ARG A 991 7.96 -49.32 16.35
CA ARG A 991 8.08 -49.13 17.81
C ARG A 991 7.14 -48.07 18.38
N GLY A 992 6.18 -47.57 17.59
CA GLY A 992 5.28 -46.48 17.98
C GLY A 992 5.90 -45.08 17.84
N GLY A 993 5.17 -44.04 18.27
CA GLY A 993 5.64 -42.65 18.17
C GLY A 993 5.64 -42.08 16.73
N GLN A 994 4.62 -42.42 15.95
CA GLN A 994 4.39 -41.94 14.59
C GLN A 994 4.27 -40.40 14.56
N ARG A 995 5.15 -39.73 13.81
CA ARG A 995 5.15 -38.26 13.68
C ARG A 995 5.85 -37.83 12.38
N PRO A 996 5.51 -36.66 11.81
CA PRO A 996 6.31 -36.08 10.75
C PRO A 996 7.75 -35.78 11.19
N LEU A 997 8.66 -35.68 10.23
CA LEU A 997 10.01 -35.17 10.47
C LEU A 997 9.97 -33.65 10.53
N THR A 998 10.50 -33.07 11.61
CA THR A 998 10.60 -31.61 11.75
C THR A 998 11.69 -31.06 10.83
N GLY A 999 11.41 -29.94 10.16
CA GLY A 999 12.40 -29.23 9.33
C GLY A 999 12.58 -29.80 7.92
N THR A 1000 11.61 -30.57 7.41
CA THR A 1000 11.60 -31.10 6.05
C THR A 1000 10.18 -31.40 5.60
N LEU A 1001 9.88 -31.21 4.31
CA LEU A 1001 8.61 -31.56 3.68
C LEU A 1001 8.63 -32.97 3.08
N TYR A 1002 9.00 -33.98 3.87
CA TYR A 1002 9.23 -35.34 3.38
C TYR A 1002 7.99 -36.23 3.47
N ILE A 1003 7.54 -36.78 2.33
CA ILE A 1003 6.50 -37.83 2.26
C ILE A 1003 7.14 -39.22 2.27
N PRO A 1004 7.01 -40.00 3.37
CA PRO A 1004 7.55 -41.35 3.45
C PRO A 1004 6.79 -42.34 2.56
N GLN A 1005 7.48 -43.41 2.16
CA GLN A 1005 6.87 -44.54 1.45
C GLN A 1005 5.90 -45.37 2.32
N LEU A 1006 6.07 -45.30 3.64
CA LEU A 1006 5.14 -45.82 4.64
C LEU A 1006 4.65 -44.66 5.51
N SER A 1007 3.47 -44.16 5.23
CA SER A 1007 2.83 -43.07 5.96
C SER A 1007 1.72 -43.59 6.86
N SER A 1008 1.61 -43.04 8.07
CA SER A 1008 0.57 -43.36 9.03
C SER A 1008 -0.41 -42.20 9.12
N GLU A 1009 -1.52 -42.35 8.43
CA GLU A 1009 -2.65 -41.43 8.48
C GLU A 1009 -3.40 -41.64 9.80
N CYS A 1010 -3.39 -40.63 10.67
CA CYS A 1010 -4.06 -40.70 11.98
C CYS A 1010 -5.51 -40.26 11.94
N ASN A 1011 -6.28 -40.71 12.93
CA ASN A 1011 -7.51 -40.02 13.32
C ASN A 1011 -7.17 -38.64 13.91
N VAL A 1012 -7.35 -37.58 13.11
CA VAL A 1012 -6.97 -36.22 13.51
C VAL A 1012 -7.77 -35.70 14.71
N PHE A 1013 -8.99 -36.21 14.91
CA PHE A 1013 -9.83 -35.84 16.04
C PHE A 1013 -9.29 -36.43 17.35
N GLU A 1014 -8.78 -37.67 17.34
CA GLU A 1014 -8.06 -38.24 18.51
C GLU A 1014 -6.74 -37.50 18.77
N VAL A 1015 -6.01 -37.11 17.72
CA VAL A 1015 -4.80 -36.29 17.86
C VAL A 1015 -5.12 -34.95 18.52
N MET A 1016 -6.18 -34.27 18.09
CA MET A 1016 -6.62 -33.01 18.69
C MET A 1016 -7.02 -33.20 20.16
N ARG A 1017 -7.77 -34.25 20.49
CA ARG A 1017 -8.14 -34.56 21.90
C ARG A 1017 -6.91 -34.74 22.80
N ASN A 1018 -5.92 -35.50 22.33
CA ASN A 1018 -4.65 -35.66 23.04
C ASN A 1018 -3.90 -34.33 23.15
N LYS A 1019 -3.99 -33.48 22.12
CA LYS A 1019 -3.38 -32.16 22.12
C LYS A 1019 -4.00 -31.23 23.14
N ILE A 1020 -5.33 -31.22 23.25
CA ILE A 1020 -6.06 -30.49 24.29
C ILE A 1020 -5.58 -30.92 25.68
N ALA A 1021 -5.50 -32.22 25.95
CA ALA A 1021 -4.98 -32.72 27.23
C ALA A 1021 -3.53 -32.28 27.52
N GLN A 1022 -2.68 -32.19 26.50
CA GLN A 1022 -1.31 -31.67 26.63
C GLN A 1022 -1.31 -30.17 26.93
N LEU A 1023 -2.13 -29.39 26.23
CA LEU A 1023 -2.25 -27.94 26.43
C LEU A 1023 -2.83 -27.59 27.79
N LYS A 1024 -3.74 -28.41 28.35
CA LYS A 1024 -4.19 -28.26 29.74
C LYS A 1024 -3.01 -28.32 30.72
N LYS A 1025 -2.12 -29.31 30.55
CA LYS A 1025 -0.91 -29.44 31.39
C LYS A 1025 0.04 -28.26 31.18
N TYR A 1026 0.15 -27.76 29.95
CA TYR A 1026 0.93 -26.57 29.64
C TYR A 1026 0.40 -25.34 30.37
N TYR A 1027 -0.87 -24.98 30.18
CA TYR A 1027 -1.45 -23.78 30.79
C TYR A 1027 -1.54 -23.87 32.32
N ALA A 1028 -1.69 -25.08 32.87
CA ALA A 1028 -1.59 -25.28 34.32
C ALA A 1028 -0.16 -25.05 34.86
N ALA A 1029 0.86 -25.42 34.07
CA ALA A 1029 2.27 -25.25 34.44
C ALA A 1029 2.82 -23.85 34.15
N PHE A 1030 2.27 -23.15 33.14
CA PHE A 1030 2.67 -21.81 32.78
C PHE A 1030 1.99 -20.79 33.71
N GLN A 1031 2.68 -20.45 34.79
CA GLN A 1031 2.25 -19.45 35.78
C GLN A 1031 3.14 -18.21 35.65
N PRO A 1032 2.88 -17.32 34.68
CA PRO A 1032 3.71 -16.14 34.49
C PRO A 1032 3.61 -15.22 35.70
N THR A 1033 4.76 -14.73 36.15
CA THR A 1033 4.88 -13.77 37.26
C THR A 1033 4.98 -12.32 36.77
N ALA A 1034 5.21 -12.13 35.47
CA ALA A 1034 5.21 -10.83 34.83
C ALA A 1034 3.83 -10.17 34.86
N LYS A 1035 3.79 -8.85 35.16
CA LYS A 1035 2.56 -8.06 35.19
C LYS A 1035 1.92 -7.90 33.82
N GLN A 1036 2.72 -7.97 32.76
CA GLN A 1036 2.30 -7.82 31.38
C GLN A 1036 2.77 -9.02 30.57
N MET A 1037 1.89 -9.54 29.73
CA MET A 1037 2.25 -10.65 28.83
C MET A 1037 3.16 -10.13 27.71
N PRO A 1038 4.07 -10.98 27.19
CA PRO A 1038 4.93 -10.65 26.06
C PRO A 1038 4.16 -10.11 24.85
N PHE A 1039 4.68 -9.04 24.25
CA PHE A 1039 4.21 -8.52 22.97
C PHE A 1039 4.74 -9.39 21.83
N VAL A 1040 3.93 -9.58 20.78
CA VAL A 1040 4.33 -10.38 19.61
C VAL A 1040 4.12 -9.56 18.34
N LEU A 1041 5.19 -9.39 17.57
CA LEU A 1041 5.27 -8.65 16.32
C LEU A 1041 5.53 -9.61 15.17
N ASN A 1042 4.94 -9.33 14.00
CA ASN A 1042 5.24 -10.04 12.77
C ASN A 1042 5.96 -9.11 11.81
N GLY A 1043 7.25 -9.37 11.57
CA GLY A 1043 8.12 -8.49 10.80
C GLY A 1043 9.54 -9.03 10.68
N SER A 1044 10.30 -8.50 9.72
CA SER A 1044 11.70 -8.85 9.56
C SER A 1044 12.55 -8.32 10.71
N ALA A 1045 13.49 -9.12 11.20
CA ALA A 1045 14.51 -8.64 12.15
C ALA A 1045 15.41 -7.54 11.56
N THR A 1046 15.46 -7.39 10.23
CA THR A 1046 16.15 -6.30 9.54
C THR A 1046 15.42 -4.96 9.64
N ASN A 1047 14.20 -4.93 10.19
CA ASN A 1047 13.42 -3.73 10.43
C ASN A 1047 12.64 -3.85 11.74
N LEU A 1048 13.21 -3.30 12.82
CA LEU A 1048 12.59 -3.17 14.13
C LEU A 1048 12.14 -1.73 14.41
N SER A 1049 11.71 -0.99 13.38
CA SER A 1049 11.27 0.42 13.49
C SER A 1049 10.15 0.67 14.50
N ALA A 1050 9.36 -0.35 14.83
CA ALA A 1050 8.37 -0.28 15.90
C ALA A 1050 8.99 -0.04 17.29
N LEU A 1051 10.28 -0.37 17.45
CA LEU A 1051 11.06 -0.22 18.69
C LEU A 1051 11.90 1.06 18.66
N GLN A 1052 11.89 1.78 19.78
CA GLN A 1052 12.67 3.00 19.96
C GLN A 1052 14.16 2.67 20.19
N ASP A 1053 15.04 3.62 19.85
CA ASP A 1053 16.48 3.48 20.09
C ASP A 1053 16.78 3.32 21.58
N GLY A 1054 17.63 2.36 21.94
CA GLY A 1054 17.99 2.09 23.33
C GLY A 1054 16.82 1.71 24.25
N SER A 1055 15.70 1.21 23.69
CA SER A 1055 14.51 0.84 24.45
C SER A 1055 14.52 -0.58 25.00
N ILE A 1056 15.59 -1.35 24.79
CA ILE A 1056 15.71 -2.76 25.20
C ILE A 1056 16.87 -2.93 26.19
N ASP A 1057 16.62 -3.65 27.29
CA ASP A 1057 17.65 -3.95 28.31
C ASP A 1057 18.54 -5.13 27.91
N TYR A 1058 17.94 -6.14 27.26
CA TYR A 1058 18.63 -7.38 26.93
C TYR A 1058 18.02 -8.07 25.71
N VAL A 1059 18.87 -8.68 24.88
CA VAL A 1059 18.44 -9.50 23.74
C VAL A 1059 18.85 -10.95 23.98
N PHE A 1060 17.92 -11.88 23.81
CA PHE A 1060 18.23 -13.30 23.74
C PHE A 1060 17.56 -13.87 22.49
N THR A 1061 18.32 -14.49 21.59
CA THR A 1061 17.78 -14.89 20.29
C THR A 1061 18.50 -16.10 19.68
N ASP A 1062 17.78 -16.83 18.82
CA ASP A 1062 18.21 -18.04 18.11
C ASP A 1062 17.98 -17.83 16.59
N PRO A 1063 18.90 -17.13 15.87
CA PRO A 1063 18.72 -16.79 14.47
C PRO A 1063 18.82 -18.01 13.54
N PRO A 1064 18.34 -17.91 12.29
CA PRO A 1064 18.39 -19.01 11.32
C PRO A 1064 19.81 -19.55 11.04
N PHE A 1065 19.94 -20.88 10.92
CA PHE A 1065 21.22 -21.59 10.76
C PHE A 1065 21.69 -21.72 9.29
N GLY A 1066 21.66 -20.65 8.51
CA GLY A 1066 22.10 -20.65 7.11
C GLY A 1066 21.35 -21.68 6.23
N SER A 1067 22.04 -22.71 5.72
CA SER A 1067 21.48 -23.71 4.78
C SER A 1067 20.84 -24.96 5.42
N ASN A 1068 20.71 -24.97 6.75
CA ASN A 1068 20.27 -26.14 7.51
C ASN A 1068 18.74 -26.35 7.50
N LEU A 1069 17.97 -25.25 7.53
CA LEU A 1069 16.51 -25.24 7.61
C LEU A 1069 15.96 -24.08 6.77
N PHE A 1070 14.82 -24.30 6.13
CA PHE A 1070 14.10 -23.33 5.30
C PHE A 1070 12.73 -23.14 5.94
N TYR A 1071 12.65 -22.18 6.85
CA TYR A 1071 11.53 -21.94 7.74
C TYR A 1071 10.30 -21.51 6.95
N ALA A 1072 10.44 -20.60 5.98
CA ALA A 1072 9.33 -20.15 5.15
C ALA A 1072 8.65 -21.33 4.43
N ASP A 1073 9.44 -22.26 3.88
CA ASP A 1073 8.92 -23.46 3.23
C ASP A 1073 8.30 -24.45 4.23
N CYS A 1074 8.96 -24.69 5.35
CA CYS A 1074 8.48 -25.67 6.33
C CYS A 1074 7.23 -25.18 7.09
N ASN A 1075 7.07 -23.87 7.23
CA ASN A 1075 5.92 -23.24 7.89
C ASN A 1075 4.67 -23.20 7.00
N LEU A 1076 4.79 -23.46 5.69
CA LEU A 1076 3.66 -23.44 4.74
C LEU A 1076 2.48 -24.30 5.20
N ILE A 1077 2.75 -25.45 5.83
CA ILE A 1077 1.70 -26.34 6.34
C ILE A 1077 0.84 -25.65 7.40
N TRP A 1078 1.41 -24.79 8.25
CA TRP A 1078 0.63 -24.03 9.25
C TRP A 1078 0.04 -22.76 8.67
N GLU A 1079 0.87 -22.01 7.94
CA GLU A 1079 0.54 -20.71 7.34
C GLU A 1079 -0.62 -20.79 6.37
N SER A 1080 -0.72 -21.88 5.61
CA SER A 1080 -1.83 -22.09 4.67
C SER A 1080 -3.19 -22.16 5.37
N TRP A 1081 -3.27 -22.75 6.57
CA TRP A 1081 -4.50 -22.77 7.36
C TRP A 1081 -4.77 -21.43 8.05
N LEU A 1082 -3.70 -20.74 8.47
CA LEU A 1082 -3.79 -19.45 9.18
C LEU A 1082 -4.12 -18.25 8.26
N GLY A 1083 -4.00 -18.42 6.94
CA GLY A 1083 -4.41 -17.43 5.95
C GLY A 1083 -3.36 -16.35 5.63
N ARG A 1084 -2.13 -16.48 6.14
CA ARG A 1084 -0.98 -15.61 5.79
C ARG A 1084 0.26 -16.46 5.58
N ILE A 1085 0.95 -16.25 4.46
CA ILE A 1085 2.17 -16.97 4.06
C ILE A 1085 3.37 -16.03 4.16
N THR A 1086 4.48 -16.53 4.67
CA THR A 1086 5.76 -15.84 4.75
C THR A 1086 6.34 -15.59 3.35
N ASP A 1087 6.70 -14.34 3.08
CA ASP A 1087 7.54 -13.99 1.95
C ASP A 1087 9.00 -14.43 2.24
N PRO A 1088 9.56 -15.36 1.45
CA PRO A 1088 10.91 -15.84 1.68
C PRO A 1088 11.98 -14.77 1.39
N THR A 1089 11.67 -13.63 0.77
CA THR A 1089 12.66 -12.62 0.36
C THR A 1089 13.55 -12.15 1.52
N ASN A 1090 12.96 -11.92 2.69
CA ASN A 1090 13.67 -11.45 3.90
C ASN A 1090 14.09 -12.60 4.84
N GLU A 1091 13.92 -13.86 4.43
CA GLU A 1091 14.36 -15.01 5.22
C GLU A 1091 15.89 -15.17 5.12
N ALA A 1092 16.59 -15.11 6.27
CA ALA A 1092 18.04 -15.27 6.35
C ALA A 1092 18.47 -16.75 6.24
N VAL A 1093 18.43 -17.30 5.02
CA VAL A 1093 18.89 -18.67 4.71
C VAL A 1093 19.87 -18.68 3.55
N VAL A 1094 20.63 -19.78 3.41
CA VAL A 1094 21.49 -20.02 2.24
C VAL A 1094 20.90 -21.18 1.43
N ASN A 1095 20.49 -20.90 0.20
CA ASN A 1095 19.88 -21.89 -0.69
C ASN A 1095 20.94 -22.80 -1.32
N LYS A 1096 20.65 -24.10 -1.41
CA LYS A 1096 21.56 -25.10 -2.00
C LYS A 1096 21.03 -25.62 -3.33
N SER A 1097 19.71 -25.68 -3.48
CA SER A 1097 19.05 -26.26 -4.66
C SER A 1097 18.42 -25.18 -5.53
N LEU A 1098 17.98 -24.07 -4.92
CA LEU A 1098 17.41 -22.92 -5.62
C LEU A 1098 18.51 -21.96 -6.08
N THR A 1099 18.56 -21.67 -7.38
CA THR A 1099 19.53 -20.74 -7.98
C THR A 1099 19.21 -19.27 -7.67
N GLU A 1100 20.20 -18.38 -7.64
CA GLU A 1100 19.98 -16.94 -7.42
C GLU A 1100 19.02 -16.30 -8.44
N SER A 1101 19.15 -16.68 -9.72
CA SER A 1101 18.23 -16.24 -10.78
C SER A 1101 16.77 -16.69 -10.57
N ALA A 1102 16.54 -17.66 -9.69
CA ALA A 1102 15.23 -18.17 -9.31
C ALA A 1102 14.80 -17.72 -7.90
N GLY A 1103 15.49 -16.73 -7.30
CA GLY A 1103 15.19 -16.20 -5.97
C GLY A 1103 15.91 -16.89 -4.81
N GLY A 1104 16.88 -17.78 -5.09
CA GLY A 1104 17.75 -18.36 -4.08
C GLY A 1104 18.73 -17.34 -3.50
N LYS A 1105 19.14 -17.52 -2.24
CA LYS A 1105 20.12 -16.66 -1.56
C LYS A 1105 21.47 -17.32 -1.41
N SER A 1106 22.52 -16.57 -1.74
CA SER A 1106 23.92 -16.93 -1.52
C SER A 1106 24.35 -16.69 -0.05
N LEU A 1107 25.59 -17.07 0.28
CA LEU A 1107 26.18 -16.76 1.58
C LEU A 1107 26.31 -15.24 1.81
N GLU A 1108 26.63 -14.47 0.77
CA GLU A 1108 26.69 -13.00 0.83
C GLU A 1108 25.31 -12.40 1.11
N GLY A 1109 24.26 -12.92 0.47
CA GLY A 1109 22.88 -12.51 0.74
C GLY A 1109 22.46 -12.80 2.18
N TYR A 1110 22.87 -13.95 2.73
CA TYR A 1110 22.65 -14.29 4.13
C TYR A 1110 23.40 -13.32 5.07
N GLU A 1111 24.68 -13.03 4.79
CA GLU A 1111 25.48 -12.08 5.57
C GLU A 1111 24.82 -10.69 5.59
N ALA A 1112 24.38 -10.18 4.45
CA ALA A 1112 23.71 -8.89 4.35
C ALA A 1112 22.44 -8.81 5.23
N LEU A 1113 21.60 -9.85 5.22
CA LEU A 1113 20.40 -9.94 6.06
C LEU A 1113 20.77 -10.01 7.55
N MET A 1114 21.78 -10.79 7.91
CA MET A 1114 22.25 -10.87 9.30
C MET A 1114 22.88 -9.57 9.76
N THR A 1115 23.63 -8.86 8.92
CA THR A 1115 24.16 -7.52 9.22
C THR A 1115 23.02 -6.52 9.46
N GLY A 1116 21.98 -6.53 8.61
CA GLY A 1116 20.80 -5.71 8.81
C GLY A 1116 20.12 -5.99 10.15
N ALA A 1117 19.92 -7.26 10.49
CA ALA A 1117 19.32 -7.64 11.77
C ALA A 1117 20.21 -7.25 12.98
N MET A 1118 21.52 -7.46 12.91
CA MET A 1118 22.45 -7.10 13.97
C MET A 1118 22.52 -5.58 14.18
N ARG A 1119 22.42 -4.77 13.12
CA ARG A 1119 22.33 -3.31 13.23
C ARG A 1119 21.07 -2.86 13.97
N GLU A 1120 19.92 -3.45 13.65
CA GLU A 1120 18.68 -3.15 14.36
C GLU A 1120 18.74 -3.59 15.83
N ILE A 1121 19.28 -4.78 16.11
CA ILE A 1121 19.53 -5.26 17.48
C ILE A 1121 20.45 -4.29 18.23
N ALA A 1122 21.54 -3.83 17.60
CA ALA A 1122 22.44 -2.84 18.20
C ALA A 1122 21.73 -1.49 18.44
N ARG A 1123 20.87 -1.03 17.52
CA ARG A 1123 20.14 0.24 17.65
C ARG A 1123 19.20 0.23 18.87
N VAL A 1124 18.37 -0.80 19.00
CA VAL A 1124 17.33 -0.89 20.03
C VAL A 1124 17.88 -1.26 21.41
N LEU A 1125 19.03 -1.93 21.47
CA LEU A 1125 19.69 -2.28 22.72
C LEU A 1125 20.34 -1.05 23.38
N LYS A 1126 20.26 -0.94 24.71
CA LYS A 1126 20.92 0.14 25.45
C LYS A 1126 22.45 0.12 25.34
N PRO A 1127 23.12 1.29 25.41
CA PRO A 1127 24.57 1.34 25.62
C PRO A 1127 24.98 0.52 26.84
N GLY A 1128 25.98 -0.34 26.68
CA GLY A 1128 26.42 -1.27 27.74
C GLY A 1128 25.59 -2.56 27.87
N GLY A 1129 24.46 -2.65 27.17
CA GLY A 1129 23.54 -3.80 27.18
C GLY A 1129 24.12 -5.03 26.47
N TRP A 1130 23.51 -6.19 26.73
CA TRP A 1130 23.96 -7.48 26.23
C TRP A 1130 22.99 -8.09 25.22
N ALA A 1131 23.53 -8.80 24.24
CA ALA A 1131 22.80 -9.67 23.34
C ALA A 1131 23.42 -11.07 23.39
N THR A 1132 22.60 -12.07 23.68
CA THR A 1132 23.02 -13.47 23.68
C THR A 1132 22.41 -14.17 22.46
N VAL A 1133 23.30 -14.67 21.60
CA VAL A 1133 22.94 -15.34 20.35
C VAL A 1133 23.25 -16.82 20.49
N VAL A 1134 22.21 -17.65 20.44
CA VAL A 1134 22.35 -19.11 20.39
C VAL A 1134 22.55 -19.49 18.93
N PHE A 1135 23.68 -20.10 18.59
CA PHE A 1135 23.98 -20.43 17.21
C PHE A 1135 24.83 -21.69 17.07
N HIS A 1136 24.58 -22.47 16.01
CA HIS A 1136 25.46 -23.54 15.61
C HIS A 1136 25.35 -23.89 14.12
N ASN A 1137 26.49 -23.95 13.43
CA ASN A 1137 26.59 -24.47 12.08
C ASN A 1137 27.82 -25.39 11.93
N THR A 1138 27.76 -26.34 10.99
CA THR A 1138 28.91 -27.18 10.60
C THR A 1138 29.80 -26.51 9.55
N ASP A 1139 29.31 -25.43 8.93
CA ASP A 1139 29.97 -24.65 7.89
C ASP A 1139 30.67 -23.41 8.50
N GLY A 1140 32.00 -23.34 8.39
CA GLY A 1140 32.81 -22.25 8.93
C GLY A 1140 32.53 -20.88 8.26
N GLY A 1141 32.07 -20.87 7.01
CA GLY A 1141 31.70 -19.64 6.30
C GLY A 1141 30.46 -18.97 6.90
N VAL A 1142 29.47 -19.75 7.33
CA VAL A 1142 28.28 -19.20 8.02
C VAL A 1142 28.64 -18.62 9.38
N TRP A 1143 29.61 -19.21 10.08
CA TRP A 1143 30.16 -18.64 11.33
C TRP A 1143 30.86 -17.31 11.10
N ALA A 1144 31.71 -17.24 10.05
CA ALA A 1144 32.41 -16.02 9.69
C ALA A 1144 31.42 -14.90 9.33
N ALA A 1145 30.38 -15.19 8.55
CA ALA A 1145 29.33 -14.25 8.19
C ALA A 1145 28.60 -13.68 9.42
N LEU A 1146 28.24 -14.53 10.40
CA LEU A 1146 27.59 -14.09 11.63
C LEU A 1146 28.52 -13.22 12.50
N GLN A 1147 29.80 -13.59 12.60
CA GLN A 1147 30.79 -12.83 13.35
C GLN A 1147 31.03 -11.45 12.70
N SER A 1148 31.17 -11.43 11.38
CA SER A 1148 31.30 -10.23 10.55
C SER A 1148 30.10 -9.29 10.76
N ALA A 1149 28.88 -9.81 10.64
CA ALA A 1149 27.65 -9.06 10.85
C ALA A 1149 27.56 -8.40 12.24
N ALA A 1150 27.90 -9.13 13.30
CA ALA A 1150 27.89 -8.58 14.66
C ALA A 1150 28.98 -7.52 14.86
N LYS A 1151 30.18 -7.73 14.30
CA LYS A 1151 31.28 -6.76 14.36
C LYS A 1151 30.95 -5.47 13.60
N GLU A 1152 30.39 -5.59 12.41
CA GLU A 1152 29.95 -4.47 11.58
C GLU A 1152 28.81 -3.66 12.25
N ALA A 1153 27.95 -4.33 13.02
CA ALA A 1153 26.93 -3.70 13.85
C ALA A 1153 27.50 -3.02 15.12
N GLY A 1154 28.79 -3.20 15.42
CA GLY A 1154 29.48 -2.55 16.55
C GLY A 1154 29.43 -3.31 17.87
N PHE A 1155 29.18 -4.62 17.86
CA PHE A 1155 29.25 -5.46 19.06
C PHE A 1155 30.69 -5.84 19.45
N GLU A 1156 30.95 -5.91 20.75
CA GLU A 1156 32.13 -6.56 21.31
C GLU A 1156 31.82 -8.03 21.64
N PHE A 1157 32.68 -8.94 21.21
CA PHE A 1157 32.63 -10.35 21.59
C PHE A 1157 33.30 -10.54 22.96
N HIS A 1158 32.60 -11.12 23.93
CA HIS A 1158 33.15 -11.32 25.28
C HIS A 1158 33.44 -12.80 25.59
N GLU A 1159 32.45 -13.68 25.49
CA GLU A 1159 32.63 -15.10 25.82
C GLU A 1159 31.60 -15.98 25.10
N ALA A 1160 32.05 -17.16 24.63
CA ALA A 1160 31.18 -18.22 24.13
C ALA A 1160 31.03 -19.34 25.16
N ALA A 1161 29.78 -19.68 25.52
CA ALA A 1161 29.41 -20.82 26.38
C ALA A 1161 28.82 -21.97 25.55
N SER A 1162 28.74 -23.18 26.10
CA SER A 1162 28.17 -24.35 25.41
C SER A 1162 26.88 -24.81 26.09
N LEU A 1163 25.80 -24.92 25.33
CA LEU A 1163 24.51 -25.38 25.85
C LEU A 1163 24.39 -26.91 25.71
N ASP A 1164 24.39 -27.62 26.85
CA ASP A 1164 24.32 -29.08 26.89
C ASP A 1164 22.86 -29.58 26.83
N ARG A 1165 22.51 -30.15 25.67
CA ARG A 1165 21.22 -30.79 25.42
C ARG A 1165 21.25 -32.19 26.03
N LYS A 1166 20.83 -32.33 27.30
CA LYS A 1166 20.72 -33.63 28.01
C LYS A 1166 19.92 -34.72 27.27
N GLN A 1167 19.15 -34.41 26.22
CA GLN A 1167 18.41 -35.41 25.42
C GLN A 1167 18.58 -35.22 23.90
N GLN A 1168 19.11 -36.27 23.27
CA GLN A 1168 19.68 -36.30 21.91
C GLN A 1168 18.62 -36.38 20.79
N SER A 1169 18.90 -35.79 19.62
CA SER A 1169 18.10 -35.99 18.40
C SER A 1169 18.48 -37.30 17.70
N HIS A 1170 17.60 -37.86 16.86
CA HIS A 1170 17.90 -39.09 16.10
C HIS A 1170 19.13 -38.99 15.19
N LYS A 1171 19.43 -37.79 14.65
CA LYS A 1171 20.68 -37.49 13.93
C LYS A 1171 21.88 -37.37 14.87
N GLY A 1172 21.64 -36.89 16.10
CA GLY A 1172 22.64 -36.88 17.17
C GLY A 1172 23.18 -38.26 17.51
N TYR A 1173 22.32 -39.29 17.52
CA TYR A 1173 22.75 -40.69 17.72
C TYR A 1173 23.63 -41.23 16.58
N LYS A 1174 23.39 -40.80 15.32
CA LYS A 1174 24.18 -41.21 14.15
C LYS A 1174 25.51 -40.45 14.01
N GLY A 1175 25.56 -39.20 14.47
CA GLY A 1175 26.81 -38.44 14.58
C GLY A 1175 27.77 -39.11 15.56
N ARG A 1176 27.27 -39.53 16.73
CA ARG A 1176 28.06 -40.25 17.75
C ARG A 1176 28.62 -41.61 17.27
N SER A 1177 27.98 -42.24 16.27
CA SER A 1177 28.49 -43.47 15.64
C SER A 1177 29.40 -43.22 14.42
N GLY A 1178 29.78 -41.97 14.14
CA GLY A 1178 30.62 -41.60 13.01
C GLY A 1178 29.95 -41.73 11.63
N GLN A 1179 28.62 -41.84 11.57
CA GLN A 1179 27.90 -42.10 10.32
C GLN A 1179 27.38 -40.84 9.60
N GLU A 1180 27.27 -39.69 10.30
CA GLU A 1180 26.85 -38.40 9.73
C GLU A 1180 27.53 -37.21 10.45
N ASP A 1181 27.79 -36.12 9.73
CA ASP A 1181 28.48 -34.91 10.24
C ASP A 1181 27.46 -33.95 10.86
N VAL A 1182 27.02 -34.27 12.08
CA VAL A 1182 25.99 -33.51 12.78
C VAL A 1182 26.47 -33.17 14.18
N ALA A 1183 26.52 -31.88 14.50
CA ALA A 1183 26.95 -31.41 15.81
C ALA A 1183 25.91 -31.61 16.92
N HIS A 1184 26.37 -31.60 18.18
CA HIS A 1184 25.60 -32.02 19.35
C HIS A 1184 25.42 -30.92 20.42
N PHE A 1185 26.09 -29.78 20.28
CA PHE A 1185 26.10 -28.68 21.25
C PHE A 1185 25.80 -27.37 20.52
N ASP A 1186 24.92 -26.52 21.08
CA ASP A 1186 24.75 -25.15 20.57
C ASP A 1186 25.78 -24.25 21.28
N VAL A 1187 26.42 -23.36 20.54
CA VAL A 1187 27.33 -22.37 21.13
C VAL A 1187 26.52 -21.11 21.39
N VAL A 1188 26.71 -20.54 22.57
CA VAL A 1188 26.02 -19.35 23.04
C VAL A 1188 27.02 -18.21 23.04
N MET A 1189 26.84 -17.22 22.16
CA MET A 1189 27.72 -16.06 22.04
C MET A 1189 27.14 -14.89 22.82
N ASN A 1190 27.91 -14.35 23.76
CA ASN A 1190 27.53 -13.13 24.48
C ASN A 1190 28.21 -11.92 23.83
N LEU A 1191 27.39 -11.07 23.23
CA LEU A 1191 27.75 -9.84 22.56
C LEU A 1191 27.42 -8.66 23.47
N ARG A 1192 28.30 -7.66 23.53
CA ARG A 1192 28.07 -6.46 24.33
C ARG A 1192 28.10 -5.20 23.48
N LYS A 1193 27.09 -4.34 23.64
CA LYS A 1193 27.10 -3.00 23.04
C LYS A 1193 27.99 -2.08 23.86
N PRO A 1194 28.98 -1.38 23.28
CA PRO A 1194 29.87 -0.50 24.03
C PRO A 1194 29.12 0.71 24.64
N GLU A 1195 29.56 1.19 25.80
CA GLU A 1195 28.98 2.37 26.50
C GLU A 1195 29.31 3.70 25.79
N ARG A 1196 30.38 3.75 24.99
CA ARG A 1196 30.76 4.87 24.12
C ARG A 1196 31.28 4.31 22.80
N VAL A 1197 30.87 4.91 21.68
CA VAL A 1197 31.43 4.61 20.35
C VAL A 1197 32.92 4.98 20.38
N LYS A 1198 33.81 4.01 20.57
CA LYS A 1198 35.25 4.21 20.36
C LYS A 1198 35.52 4.06 18.88
N ALA A 1199 36.34 4.96 18.32
CA ALA A 1199 36.95 4.74 17.01
C ALA A 1199 37.65 3.36 17.03
N ALA A 1200 37.43 2.58 15.97
CA ALA A 1200 37.95 1.22 15.86
C ALA A 1200 39.46 1.20 16.19
N PRO A 1201 39.91 0.40 17.18
CA PRO A 1201 41.33 0.31 17.46
C PRO A 1201 42.02 -0.38 16.28
N ALA A 1202 43.16 0.18 15.87
CA ALA A 1202 44.05 -0.42 14.87
C ALA A 1202 44.44 -1.85 15.26
N ASN A 1203 44.42 -2.75 14.27
CA ASN A 1203 44.82 -4.15 14.30
C ASN A 1203 45.78 -4.51 15.44
N LYS A 1204 45.25 -5.13 16.51
CA LYS A 1204 46.07 -5.97 17.38
C LYS A 1204 46.38 -7.23 16.60
N THR A 1205 47.66 -7.47 16.33
CA THR A 1205 48.18 -8.73 15.79
C THR A 1205 47.64 -9.90 16.61
N THR A 1206 46.77 -10.69 15.99
CA THR A 1206 46.28 -11.97 16.49
C THR A 1206 47.46 -12.91 16.68
N LYS A 1207 47.64 -13.46 17.88
CA LYS A 1207 48.53 -14.62 18.08
C LYS A 1207 48.03 -15.73 17.16
N ALA A 1208 48.90 -16.24 16.29
CA ALA A 1208 48.58 -17.38 15.44
C ALA A 1208 48.15 -18.55 16.34
N PHE A 1209 46.91 -19.00 16.15
CA PHE A 1209 46.32 -20.10 16.90
C PHE A 1209 46.81 -21.41 16.27
N ASN A 1210 47.61 -22.22 16.98
CA ASN A 1210 48.00 -23.53 16.46
C ASN A 1210 46.83 -24.51 16.62
N LEU A 1211 45.98 -24.58 15.60
CA LEU A 1211 44.80 -25.45 15.55
C LEU A 1211 45.15 -26.91 15.84
N GLN A 1212 46.30 -27.38 15.38
CA GLN A 1212 46.74 -28.76 15.54
C GLN A 1212 47.10 -29.09 17.00
N GLU A 1213 47.70 -28.14 17.73
CA GLU A 1213 47.95 -28.25 19.17
C GLU A 1213 46.65 -28.23 19.98
N LEU A 1214 45.69 -27.35 19.64
CA LEU A 1214 44.41 -27.28 20.36
C LEU A 1214 43.59 -28.57 20.18
N VAL A 1215 43.53 -29.10 18.96
CA VAL A 1215 42.82 -30.36 18.70
C VAL A 1215 43.47 -31.52 19.45
N ALA A 1216 44.80 -31.56 19.52
CA ALA A 1216 45.54 -32.55 20.30
C ALA A 1216 45.32 -32.40 21.82
N GLU A 1217 45.31 -31.18 22.35
CA GLU A 1217 45.00 -30.87 23.76
C GLU A 1217 43.61 -31.39 24.14
N LEU A 1218 42.59 -31.05 23.34
CA LEU A 1218 41.20 -31.45 23.60
C LEU A 1218 40.97 -32.96 23.40
N ALA A 1219 41.73 -33.60 22.51
CA ALA A 1219 41.71 -35.05 22.36
C ALA A 1219 42.35 -35.78 23.54
N ALA A 1220 43.32 -35.15 24.23
CA ALA A 1220 43.98 -35.70 25.41
C ALA A 1220 43.19 -35.47 26.71
N ASP A 1221 42.27 -34.50 26.75
CA ASP A 1221 41.42 -34.23 27.91
C ASP A 1221 40.30 -35.31 28.04
N PRO A 1222 40.24 -36.07 29.17
CA PRO A 1222 39.27 -37.15 29.36
C PRO A 1222 37.80 -36.71 29.23
N VAL A 1223 37.49 -35.45 29.58
CA VAL A 1223 36.12 -34.90 29.53
C VAL A 1223 35.69 -34.64 28.10
N PHE A 1224 36.59 -34.15 27.24
CA PHE A 1224 36.31 -33.83 25.85
C PHE A 1224 36.48 -35.06 24.93
N ALA A 1225 37.46 -35.93 25.21
CA ALA A 1225 37.62 -37.21 24.53
C ALA A 1225 36.36 -38.09 24.63
N ALA A 1226 35.72 -38.12 25.81
CA ALA A 1226 34.44 -38.84 26.01
C ALA A 1226 33.26 -38.27 25.20
N ARG A 1227 33.37 -37.03 24.70
CA ARG A 1227 32.36 -36.36 23.86
C ARG A 1227 32.60 -36.56 22.36
N GLY A 1228 33.68 -37.23 21.97
CA GLY A 1228 34.03 -37.55 20.57
C GLY A 1228 34.40 -36.33 19.72
N VAL A 1229 34.61 -36.56 18.42
CA VAL A 1229 34.99 -35.54 17.42
C VAL A 1229 34.06 -34.31 17.46
N GLN A 1230 32.76 -34.53 17.71
CA GLN A 1230 31.78 -33.44 17.82
C GLN A 1230 31.97 -32.55 19.04
N GLY A 1231 32.29 -33.13 20.20
CA GLY A 1231 32.57 -32.36 21.41
C GLY A 1231 33.84 -31.53 21.27
N ILE A 1232 34.84 -32.09 20.59
CA ILE A 1232 36.09 -31.40 20.27
C ILE A 1232 35.82 -30.25 19.28
N HIS A 1233 35.10 -30.50 18.17
CA HIS A 1233 34.74 -29.43 17.22
C HIS A 1233 33.95 -28.29 17.88
N ALA A 1234 32.93 -28.59 18.68
CA ALA A 1234 32.14 -27.56 19.36
C ALA A 1234 33.00 -26.71 20.33
N GLU A 1235 33.93 -27.35 21.05
CA GLU A 1235 34.86 -26.66 21.94
C GLU A 1235 35.92 -25.85 21.19
N VAL A 1236 36.40 -26.35 20.04
CA VAL A 1236 37.28 -25.60 19.12
C VAL A 1236 36.56 -24.35 18.62
N MET A 1237 35.34 -24.49 18.10
CA MET A 1237 34.53 -23.38 17.63
C MET A 1237 34.22 -22.37 18.76
N ARG A 1238 33.96 -22.86 19.98
CA ARG A 1238 33.78 -22.01 21.18
C ARG A 1238 35.04 -21.21 21.51
N ARG A 1239 36.22 -21.85 21.55
CA ARG A 1239 37.50 -21.18 21.83
C ARG A 1239 37.87 -20.20 20.71
N MET A 1240 37.64 -20.56 19.46
CA MET A 1240 37.86 -19.69 18.30
C MET A 1240 36.92 -18.48 18.32
N ALA A 1241 35.62 -18.67 18.57
CA ALA A 1241 34.66 -17.58 18.71
C ALA A 1241 34.92 -16.68 19.93
N SER A 1242 35.63 -17.18 20.94
CA SER A 1242 36.09 -16.39 22.11
C SER A 1242 37.41 -15.65 21.85
N THR A 1243 37.98 -15.78 20.64
CA THR A 1243 39.17 -15.05 20.17
C THR A 1243 38.82 -14.29 18.89
N ASP A 1244 39.57 -13.25 18.51
CA ASP A 1244 39.37 -12.53 17.22
C ASP A 1244 39.82 -13.38 15.99
N ALA A 1245 39.58 -14.69 16.00
CA ALA A 1245 39.94 -15.58 14.91
C ALA A 1245 39.04 -15.35 13.69
N SER A 1246 39.64 -15.10 12.53
CA SER A 1246 38.94 -14.85 11.26
C SER A 1246 38.64 -16.10 10.44
N ASN A 1247 39.34 -17.20 10.71
CA ASN A 1247 39.30 -18.41 9.90
C ASN A 1247 38.70 -19.54 10.74
N PHE A 1248 37.37 -19.65 10.75
CA PHE A 1248 36.67 -20.79 11.35
C PHE A 1248 36.89 -22.05 10.52
N VAL A 1249 36.85 -23.20 11.19
CA VAL A 1249 37.24 -24.50 10.63
C VAL A 1249 36.02 -25.36 10.40
N ASP A 1250 36.02 -26.09 9.30
CA ASP A 1250 34.94 -27.02 8.99
C ASP A 1250 35.04 -28.29 9.83
N PHE A 1251 33.88 -28.92 10.05
CA PHE A 1251 33.80 -30.16 10.81
C PHE A 1251 34.67 -31.30 10.23
N SER A 1252 34.79 -31.36 8.89
CA SER A 1252 35.62 -32.32 8.17
C SER A 1252 37.12 -32.14 8.46
N GLU A 1253 37.57 -30.90 8.61
CA GLU A 1253 38.99 -30.60 8.88
C GLU A 1253 39.41 -31.11 10.26
N ILE A 1254 38.58 -30.91 11.29
CA ILE A 1254 38.84 -31.43 12.64
C ILE A 1254 38.84 -32.95 12.66
N ARG A 1255 37.93 -33.59 11.90
CA ARG A 1255 37.93 -35.06 11.75
C ARG A 1255 39.23 -35.55 11.14
N GLU A 1256 39.67 -34.97 10.03
CA GLU A 1256 40.91 -35.37 9.37
C GLU A 1256 42.13 -35.21 10.27
N MET A 1257 42.17 -34.15 11.10
CA MET A 1257 43.26 -33.94 12.06
C MET A 1257 43.30 -35.02 13.15
N LEU A 1258 42.13 -35.42 13.67
CA LEU A 1258 42.03 -36.49 14.66
C LEU A 1258 42.36 -37.86 14.06
N GLU A 1259 41.91 -38.15 12.84
CA GLU A 1259 42.24 -39.40 12.13
C GLU A 1259 43.74 -39.52 11.84
N LYS A 1260 44.41 -38.41 11.45
CA LYS A 1260 45.87 -38.37 11.27
C LYS A 1260 46.64 -38.57 12.58
N SER A 1261 46.10 -38.14 13.72
CA SER A 1261 46.70 -38.37 15.06
C SER A 1261 46.47 -39.79 15.63
N SER A 1262 45.54 -40.56 15.03
CA SER A 1262 45.11 -41.88 15.52
C SER A 1262 45.76 -43.07 14.79
N GLN A 1263 46.59 -42.84 13.77
CA GLN A 1263 47.29 -43.92 13.06
C GLN A 1263 48.52 -44.41 13.86
N PRO A 1264 48.64 -45.71 14.17
CA PRO A 1264 49.84 -46.24 14.78
C PRO A 1264 50.97 -46.32 13.75
N GLY A 1265 51.92 -45.39 13.84
CA GLY A 1265 53.25 -45.54 13.26
C GLY A 1265 53.56 -44.65 12.05
N THR A 1266 53.81 -43.37 12.28
CA THR A 1266 54.92 -42.64 11.63
C THR A 1266 55.42 -41.54 12.56
N ALA A 1267 56.41 -41.86 13.39
CA ALA A 1267 57.20 -40.84 14.06
C ALA A 1267 58.29 -40.33 13.10
N PRO A 1268 58.51 -39.01 12.98
CA PRO A 1268 59.81 -38.48 12.64
C PRO A 1268 60.75 -38.62 13.84
N LYS A 1269 61.96 -39.13 13.58
CA LYS A 1269 63.05 -39.33 14.52
C LYS A 1269 63.71 -38.01 14.96
N GLY A 1270 64.14 -37.99 16.23
CA GLY A 1270 65.18 -37.11 16.80
C GLY A 1270 64.58 -35.89 17.53
N GLN A 1271 64.84 -35.63 18.81
CA GLN A 1271 66.04 -35.89 19.60
C GLN A 1271 65.65 -35.92 21.10
N LEU A 1272 66.08 -36.97 21.78
CA LEU A 1272 66.02 -37.14 23.23
C LEU A 1272 67.08 -36.25 23.93
N SER A 1273 66.91 -36.14 25.26
CA SER A 1273 67.91 -35.83 26.31
C SER A 1273 67.79 -34.39 26.87
N LEU A 1274 67.78 -34.10 28.18
CA LEU A 1274 67.90 -34.85 29.46
C LEU A 1274 67.48 -33.87 30.59
N ILE A 1275 66.83 -34.40 31.65
CA ILE A 1275 67.05 -34.19 33.12
C ILE A 1275 67.18 -32.73 33.61
N ASP A 1276 66.35 -32.21 34.52
CA ASP A 1276 66.02 -32.63 35.90
C ASP A 1276 64.56 -32.25 36.29
#